data_AF-A0A9Q1C6H6-F1
#
_entry.id   AF-A0A9Q1C6H6-F1
#
_cell.length_a   1.000
_cell.length_b   1.000
_cell.length_c   1.000
_cell.angle_alpha   90.00
_cell.angle_beta   90.00
_cell.angle_gamma   90.00
#
_symmetry.space_group_name_H-M   'P 1'
#
loop_
_entity.id
_entity.type
_entity.pdbx_description
1 polymer ?
#
loop_
_entity_poly.entity_id
_entity_poly.type
_entity_poly.pdbx_seq_one_letter_code
_entity_poly.pdbx_strand_id
1 'polypeptide(L)'
;MGQLSWFGMVMLVAVCIDWQIVTATQIPRVMAVTETPFAAATSGASFSCMVSSKEENSTAVVQRYVRQGEDPSTYTLDLPSGHILQTISPEIKRVYLPVNENAPGTYTCRIFKNGQNHDVPITLLSGNRRFESKDGRSTLTVNTGDRALLIFENVVSVLTTATIWKRLSNFETVRTGGTSHLINSALSTDEDVYGCYIDGLLDQARLGMLRLIVRACPEGKWMPPLCTGICDQCFNGGVCDDVTGECICAPGFTGPNCLQLPTVCGVDRFGWDCEFQCGSAQPLTRCVGSHMCMPDPYGCSCAAGYSGIYCTEVCPVGMFGADCAQECHCSFGDCMGHSGECIEPLAECLSGWSGENCQIPDVCPAGYYGTDCTEKCHCEDDEQCNKETGYCSSTDGQCAPGYMSSTGINVENCQQFVGCHSQCTRTCHCSGGENDCIMDETPTSMNGMCLSGMCAMAWTGTNCESGIIEETSNRANPGQPVTVTCTAINPNLDTIEIVTSTFLKQGTPSNETSIPPLSGLNRFLSLHGIFHAYAKLSYTVSGIYQNNRLFCVHETDVGMAVGEVTLNFYVLPVLSSPPVLIDSGDTWFTIMWQAWNSSLGDLGEGPVVSYSLYLKEGSNDWTMELTVPHTDNSTDFMWNITGLVKGSNYLISVTVSREGIGGEGERSTPLSVTVGITQPVTDVMTTSPTTNNQPESNPMSSNTTVIIFAFLCVILVSLLLVLALTFFFKRRSKMMRRKGFELSRYRAAEEITYGENGVLSDAYIDEVETEVPLRTSDEQDPLPAKPVTAIKPIQSDKYPPVPMDEFPSHFWASLDDGLLQKQWESFPEEMTQPCIIAKKEENKQRNRYRNILPYEHNRVILKEGDDTIDGYINASYIKGFSGAVTYIASQGPNTASVSDFWKMIWQEDVGKIVMATNLFEEGKNKCYKYWPDLNEGSMMFGQIHVTINNEKSFESCVQRQLTITKGQNSRSVTHFQYVGWPDKNIPRNTFSVLRFLDAVKATPTRASGPIVVHCSAGAGRSGVFLALDMQQERVRNTMDVDIFNCVMEMRTQRPLMVQTLEQYIFVHRLIMEWLLCKNTFVMKENLSVYNTKLHDVNPETGEPEMTTQFKILAQILPEPKMDTNAAGLLPENVEKNREPDIIPLNRFRPFLITEVDEPGITNYINASFIDGVSSQSEFITTQMPLPHTILDFWRLVHDYQIKTIVCLNNLDKKDETCQPYWGMGEPLICSNLFRITTTAVQKKGEIVERTLALENMLSKVMMFW
;
A
#
# COMPACT_ATOMS: atom_id res chain seq x y z
N MET A 1 -25.25 67.37 39.98
CA MET A 1 -24.37 67.71 38.84
C MET A 1 -24.12 66.38 38.14
N GLY A 2 -24.57 66.08 36.92
CA GLY A 2 -24.96 66.94 35.79
C GLY A 2 -23.83 66.94 34.75
N GLN A 3 -23.99 66.54 33.48
CA GLN A 3 -25.20 66.19 32.70
C GLN A 3 -24.94 65.04 31.70
N LEU A 4 -26.03 64.48 31.13
CA LEU A 4 -26.30 63.99 29.75
C LEU A 4 -25.11 63.68 28.79
N SER A 5 -25.17 62.70 27.87
CA SER A 5 -26.35 62.16 27.15
C SER A 5 -26.22 60.72 26.58
N TRP A 6 -27.30 59.93 26.65
CA TRP A 6 -27.98 59.14 25.58
C TRP A 6 -27.15 58.34 24.52
N PHE A 7 -27.51 57.11 24.07
CA PHE A 7 -28.67 56.22 24.35
C PHE A 7 -28.39 54.76 23.88
N GLY A 8 -28.79 53.76 24.69
CA GLY A 8 -29.53 52.54 24.26
C GLY A 8 -28.76 51.26 23.86
N MET A 9 -28.81 50.13 24.60
CA MET A 9 -29.84 49.05 24.64
C MET A 9 -30.10 48.37 23.27
N VAL A 10 -30.07 47.03 23.10
CA VAL A 10 -30.60 45.89 23.91
C VAL A 10 -29.71 44.62 23.79
N MET A 11 -29.97 43.58 24.62
CA MET A 11 -29.41 42.20 24.59
C MET A 11 -29.53 41.53 23.19
N LEU A 12 -28.74 40.50 22.83
CA LEU A 12 -28.96 39.07 23.18
C LEU A 12 -27.87 38.13 22.60
N VAL A 13 -27.80 36.90 23.13
CA VAL A 13 -27.00 35.71 22.70
C VAL A 13 -25.48 35.88 22.54
N ALA A 14 -24.71 35.23 23.40
CA ALA A 14 -23.35 34.82 23.08
C ALA A 14 -23.41 33.49 22.30
N VAL A 15 -23.15 33.52 20.99
CA VAL A 15 -22.93 32.32 20.18
C VAL A 15 -21.44 32.17 20.01
N CYS A 16 -20.85 31.10 20.55
CA CYS A 16 -19.54 30.66 20.09
C CYS A 16 -19.74 30.02 18.71
N ILE A 17 -19.05 30.55 17.70
CA ILE A 17 -18.95 29.92 16.38
C ILE A 17 -17.48 29.57 16.22
N ASP A 18 -17.16 28.30 16.43
CA ASP A 18 -15.85 27.75 16.08
C ASP A 18 -15.64 27.90 14.57
N TRP A 19 -14.49 28.43 14.17
CA TRP A 19 -14.08 28.43 12.76
C TRP A 19 -13.24 27.20 12.49
N GLN A 20 -13.79 26.30 11.68
CA GLN A 20 -13.11 25.07 11.29
C GLN A 20 -11.87 25.38 10.47
N ILE A 21 -10.77 24.67 10.78
CA ILE A 21 -9.64 24.53 9.87
C ILE A 21 -10.15 23.72 8.67
N VAL A 22 -10.17 24.32 7.48
CA VAL A 22 -10.37 23.57 6.23
C VAL A 22 -9.06 22.85 5.93
N THR A 23 -8.93 21.65 6.48
CA THR A 23 -7.94 20.66 6.03
C THR A 23 -8.19 20.32 4.56
N ALA A 24 -7.19 19.77 3.88
CA ALA A 24 -7.42 19.13 2.58
C ALA A 24 -8.60 18.15 2.67
N THR A 25 -9.51 18.22 1.71
CA THR A 25 -10.74 17.43 1.70
C THR A 25 -10.44 16.01 1.22
N GLN A 26 -9.95 15.17 2.14
CA GLN A 26 -9.79 13.73 1.94
C GLN A 26 -11.09 13.11 1.40
N ILE A 27 -10.96 12.12 0.49
CA ILE A 27 -12.12 11.37 -0.01
C ILE A 27 -12.83 10.72 1.19
N PRO A 28 -14.12 11.04 1.45
CA PRO A 28 -14.79 10.47 2.60
C PRO A 28 -15.11 9.00 2.34
N ARG A 29 -14.72 8.16 3.30
CA ARG A 29 -14.57 6.70 3.14
C ARG A 29 -15.91 5.97 3.25
N VAL A 30 -16.73 6.07 2.21
CA VAL A 30 -18.03 5.38 2.06
C VAL A 30 -17.92 4.23 1.04
N MET A 31 -18.73 3.18 1.21
CA MET A 31 -18.88 2.07 0.26
C MET A 31 -20.29 1.45 0.33
N ALA A 32 -20.67 0.67 -0.68
CA ALA A 32 -21.94 -0.07 -0.72
C ALA A 32 -21.69 -1.54 -1.07
N VAL A 33 -22.35 -2.49 -0.40
CA VAL A 33 -22.12 -3.94 -0.61
C VAL A 33 -23.42 -4.72 -0.70
N THR A 34 -23.44 -5.84 -1.42
CA THR A 34 -24.61 -6.74 -1.51
C THR A 34 -24.18 -8.21 -1.55
N GLU A 35 -24.94 -9.08 -0.89
CA GLU A 35 -24.72 -10.55 -0.88
C GLU A 35 -25.20 -11.24 -2.15
N THR A 36 -25.96 -10.52 -2.99
CA THR A 36 -26.32 -10.92 -4.35
C THR A 36 -26.48 -9.69 -5.25
N PRO A 37 -25.96 -9.67 -6.48
CA PRO A 37 -26.24 -8.59 -7.45
C PRO A 37 -27.65 -8.69 -8.06
N PHE A 38 -28.56 -9.49 -7.48
CA PHE A 38 -29.88 -9.80 -8.03
C PHE A 38 -31.02 -9.46 -7.09
N ALA A 39 -31.98 -8.68 -7.61
CA ALA A 39 -33.30 -8.53 -7.05
C ALA A 39 -34.23 -9.63 -7.59
N ALA A 40 -34.66 -10.54 -6.72
CA ALA A 40 -35.59 -11.61 -7.05
C ALA A 40 -37.05 -11.18 -6.78
N ALA A 41 -37.98 -11.59 -7.65
CA ALA A 41 -39.40 -11.29 -7.49
C ALA A 41 -40.08 -12.05 -6.32
N THR A 42 -39.35 -12.92 -5.62
CA THR A 42 -39.87 -13.84 -4.59
C THR A 42 -39.03 -13.91 -3.31
N SER A 43 -37.91 -13.20 -3.21
CA SER A 43 -37.10 -13.08 -1.98
C SER A 43 -36.56 -11.65 -1.82
N GLY A 44 -36.53 -11.17 -0.58
CA GLY A 44 -36.10 -9.80 -0.26
C GLY A 44 -34.60 -9.62 -0.45
N ALA A 45 -34.21 -9.03 -1.58
CA ALA A 45 -32.84 -8.60 -1.81
C ALA A 45 -32.48 -7.42 -0.90
N SER A 46 -31.20 -7.32 -0.52
CA SER A 46 -30.71 -6.27 0.36
C SER A 46 -29.26 -5.91 0.07
N PHE A 47 -28.94 -4.62 0.15
CA PHE A 47 -27.58 -4.10 0.13
C PHE A 47 -27.31 -3.30 1.40
N SER A 48 -26.05 -3.11 1.79
CA SER A 48 -25.66 -2.34 2.97
C SER A 48 -24.89 -1.09 2.56
N CYS A 49 -25.25 0.08 3.11
CA CYS A 49 -24.42 1.28 3.05
C CYS A 49 -23.44 1.26 4.23
N MET A 50 -22.18 1.59 3.96
CA MET A 50 -21.07 1.46 4.90
C MET A 50 -20.21 2.71 4.89
N VAL A 51 -19.76 3.17 6.07
CA VAL A 51 -18.87 4.31 6.24
C VAL A 51 -17.74 3.87 7.17
N SER A 52 -16.50 4.29 6.89
CA SER A 52 -15.34 3.91 7.69
C SER A 52 -15.35 4.57 9.07
N SER A 53 -14.77 3.88 10.06
CA SER A 53 -14.70 4.30 11.47
C SER A 53 -14.02 5.65 11.74
N LYS A 54 -13.37 6.27 10.75
CA LYS A 54 -12.74 7.59 10.83
C LYS A 54 -13.69 8.76 10.50
N GLU A 55 -14.92 8.48 10.08
CA GLU A 55 -15.89 9.45 9.53
C GLU A 55 -17.16 9.60 10.39
N GLU A 56 -17.02 9.41 11.70
CA GLU A 56 -18.12 9.49 12.67
C GLU A 56 -18.86 10.85 12.57
N ASN A 57 -20.20 10.79 12.61
CA ASN A 57 -21.20 11.84 12.30
C ASN A 57 -21.64 11.99 10.83
N SER A 58 -21.09 11.23 9.88
CA SER A 58 -21.54 11.28 8.47
C SER A 58 -22.89 10.59 8.23
N THR A 59 -23.93 11.34 7.86
CA THR A 59 -25.26 10.77 7.64
C THR A 59 -25.43 10.21 6.21
N ALA A 60 -25.57 8.89 6.09
CA ALA A 60 -25.91 8.25 4.82
C ALA A 60 -27.43 8.29 4.53
N VAL A 61 -27.81 8.52 3.27
CA VAL A 61 -29.18 8.55 2.73
C VAL A 61 -29.25 7.64 1.51
N VAL A 62 -30.31 6.84 1.42
CA VAL A 62 -30.54 5.96 0.26
C VAL A 62 -31.44 6.67 -0.75
N GLN A 63 -30.92 6.91 -1.95
CA GLN A 63 -31.71 7.35 -3.10
C GLN A 63 -31.81 6.22 -4.13
N ARG A 64 -32.94 6.13 -4.85
CA ARG A 64 -33.03 5.34 -6.09
C ARG A 64 -32.68 6.23 -7.28
N TYR A 65 -31.74 5.77 -8.11
CA TYR A 65 -31.28 6.50 -9.29
C TYR A 65 -32.06 6.11 -10.55
N VAL A 66 -32.35 4.81 -10.74
CA VAL A 66 -33.07 4.28 -11.92
C VAL A 66 -34.21 3.35 -11.51
N ARG A 67 -35.37 3.48 -12.19
CA ARG A 67 -36.53 2.57 -12.06
C ARG A 67 -36.75 1.79 -13.36
N GLN A 68 -37.14 0.53 -13.21
CA GLN A 68 -37.57 -0.32 -14.32
C GLN A 68 -39.09 -0.15 -14.56
N GLY A 69 -39.48 0.44 -15.69
CA GLY A 69 -40.89 0.70 -16.09
C GLY A 69 -40.96 1.63 -17.31
N GLU A 70 -42.06 1.61 -18.08
CA GLU A 70 -42.08 2.20 -19.44
C GLU A 70 -42.32 3.73 -19.55
N ASP A 71 -42.77 4.43 -18.50
CA ASP A 71 -43.34 5.78 -18.64
C ASP A 71 -42.44 6.91 -18.09
N PRO A 72 -41.83 7.75 -18.96
CA PRO A 72 -41.04 8.90 -18.55
C PRO A 72 -41.80 9.96 -17.74
N SER A 73 -43.13 10.02 -17.83
CA SER A 73 -43.95 10.92 -17.02
C SER A 73 -44.15 10.44 -15.58
N THR A 74 -43.75 9.20 -15.28
CA THR A 74 -43.71 8.64 -13.91
C THR A 74 -42.33 8.76 -13.25
N TYR A 75 -41.42 9.58 -13.80
CA TYR A 75 -40.24 10.08 -13.09
C TYR A 75 -40.63 11.09 -12.01
N THR A 76 -41.28 10.61 -10.95
CA THR A 76 -41.22 11.31 -9.67
C THR A 76 -40.01 10.84 -8.87
N LEU A 77 -39.39 11.77 -8.15
CA LEU A 77 -38.35 11.51 -7.16
C LEU A 77 -38.93 10.91 -5.85
N ASP A 78 -40.17 10.38 -5.93
CA ASP A 78 -40.91 9.87 -4.80
C ASP A 78 -40.43 8.46 -4.45
N LEU A 79 -39.73 8.39 -3.33
CA LEU A 79 -39.64 7.16 -2.53
C LEU A 79 -41.05 6.57 -2.35
N PRO A 80 -41.24 5.23 -2.47
CA PRO A 80 -42.54 4.62 -2.26
C PRO A 80 -43.07 5.02 -0.88
N SER A 81 -44.32 5.48 -0.83
CA SER A 81 -44.88 6.28 0.28
C SER A 81 -44.69 5.64 1.66
N GLY A 82 -43.59 6.04 2.32
CA GLY A 82 -42.98 5.29 3.42
C GLY A 82 -41.49 5.62 3.53
N HIS A 83 -41.15 6.91 3.56
CA HIS A 83 -39.76 7.40 3.53
C HIS A 83 -38.91 6.82 4.66
N ILE A 84 -37.85 6.08 4.31
CA ILE A 84 -36.68 5.90 5.17
C ILE A 84 -35.68 7.02 4.84
N LEU A 85 -36.05 8.25 5.21
CA LEU A 85 -35.08 9.30 5.52
C LEU A 85 -34.59 9.04 6.95
N GLN A 86 -33.77 8.01 7.14
CA GLN A 86 -33.05 7.81 8.38
C GLN A 86 -31.72 8.55 8.31
N THR A 87 -31.50 9.45 9.27
CA THR A 87 -30.18 9.83 9.75
C THR A 87 -29.45 8.55 10.15
N ILE A 88 -28.49 8.09 9.34
CA ILE A 88 -27.68 6.91 9.64
C ILE A 88 -26.55 7.32 10.60
N SER A 89 -26.45 6.63 11.73
CA SER A 89 -25.34 6.69 12.71
C SER A 89 -24.08 5.98 12.16
N PRO A 90 -22.93 5.96 12.85
CA PRO A 90 -21.70 5.31 12.35
C PRO A 90 -21.77 3.77 12.14
N GLU A 91 -22.95 3.15 12.27
CA GLU A 91 -23.14 1.70 12.21
C GLU A 91 -23.67 1.26 10.84
N ILE A 92 -23.13 0.15 10.33
CA ILE A 92 -23.43 -0.37 9.00
C ILE A 92 -24.92 -0.72 8.86
N LYS A 93 -25.57 -0.19 7.83
CA LYS A 93 -27.02 -0.33 7.68
C LYS A 93 -27.43 -1.09 6.43
N ARG A 94 -28.05 -2.25 6.64
CA ARG A 94 -28.65 -3.08 5.59
C ARG A 94 -30.03 -2.53 5.18
N VAL A 95 -30.18 -2.31 3.88
CA VAL A 95 -31.36 -1.78 3.18
C VAL A 95 -32.10 -2.94 2.53
N TYR A 96 -33.31 -3.24 2.99
CA TYR A 96 -34.16 -4.30 2.41
C TYR A 96 -35.07 -3.74 1.33
N LEU A 97 -35.10 -4.41 0.17
CA LEU A 97 -35.92 -4.01 -0.98
C LEU A 97 -37.27 -4.74 -1.02
N PRO A 98 -38.33 -4.11 -1.55
CA PRO A 98 -39.67 -4.69 -1.57
C PRO A 98 -39.74 -5.90 -2.51
N VAL A 99 -40.39 -6.98 -2.10
CA VAL A 99 -40.51 -8.22 -2.88
C VAL A 99 -41.59 -8.07 -3.98
N ASN A 100 -41.28 -7.29 -5.01
CA ASN A 100 -42.10 -7.14 -6.22
C ASN A 100 -41.26 -6.66 -7.42
N GLU A 101 -41.90 -6.48 -8.58
CA GLU A 101 -41.25 -6.14 -9.85
C GLU A 101 -40.53 -4.76 -9.86
N ASN A 102 -40.76 -3.91 -8.86
CA ASN A 102 -40.02 -2.65 -8.69
C ASN A 102 -38.67 -2.84 -7.97
N ALA A 103 -38.27 -4.05 -7.56
CA ALA A 103 -37.02 -4.28 -6.83
C ALA A 103 -35.73 -4.04 -7.65
N PRO A 104 -35.60 -4.42 -8.93
CA PRO A 104 -34.36 -4.22 -9.69
C PRO A 104 -34.14 -2.76 -10.10
N GLY A 105 -32.89 -2.34 -10.21
CA GLY A 105 -32.48 -0.99 -10.60
C GLY A 105 -31.20 -0.54 -9.90
N THR A 106 -30.82 0.71 -10.11
CA THR A 106 -29.65 1.34 -9.48
C THR A 106 -30.08 2.19 -8.31
N TYR A 107 -29.42 1.99 -7.18
CA TYR A 107 -29.58 2.69 -5.91
C TYR A 107 -28.28 3.43 -5.56
N THR A 108 -28.31 4.35 -4.60
CA THR A 108 -27.17 5.18 -4.24
C THR A 108 -27.11 5.38 -2.74
N CYS A 109 -25.97 5.08 -2.13
CA CYS A 109 -25.63 5.46 -0.76
C CYS A 109 -24.99 6.86 -0.81
N ARG A 110 -25.72 7.91 -0.44
CA ARG A 110 -25.23 9.30 -0.39
C ARG A 110 -24.86 9.69 1.03
N ILE A 111 -23.65 10.16 1.27
CA ILE A 111 -23.29 10.88 2.52
C ILE A 111 -23.20 12.39 2.27
N PHE A 112 -23.45 13.18 3.32
CA PHE A 112 -23.30 14.65 3.29
C PHE A 112 -22.20 15.08 4.26
N LYS A 113 -21.15 15.73 3.74
CA LYS A 113 -19.99 16.21 4.51
C LYS A 113 -19.53 17.55 3.96
N ASN A 114 -19.15 18.50 4.83
CA ASN A 114 -18.61 19.82 4.46
C ASN A 114 -19.43 20.63 3.42
N GLY A 115 -20.74 20.40 3.32
CA GLY A 115 -21.61 21.06 2.32
C GLY A 115 -21.73 20.35 0.97
N GLN A 116 -21.05 19.21 0.77
CA GLN A 116 -21.07 18.41 -0.45
C GLN A 116 -21.74 17.05 -0.23
N ASN A 117 -22.25 16.46 -1.32
CA ASN A 117 -22.76 15.10 -1.35
C ASN A 117 -21.67 14.18 -1.94
N HIS A 118 -21.47 13.01 -1.36
CA HIS A 118 -20.62 11.96 -1.94
C HIS A 118 -21.45 10.69 -2.07
N ASP A 119 -21.53 10.17 -3.30
CA ASP A 119 -22.49 9.16 -3.73
C ASP A 119 -21.77 7.87 -4.11
N VAL A 120 -22.27 6.73 -3.63
CA VAL A 120 -21.83 5.38 -4.06
C VAL A 120 -22.99 4.64 -4.71
N PRO A 121 -23.03 4.56 -6.05
CA PRO A 121 -24.06 3.81 -6.77
C PRO A 121 -23.88 2.29 -6.69
N ILE A 122 -24.98 1.55 -6.66
CA ILE A 122 -25.02 0.08 -6.69
C ILE A 122 -26.19 -0.40 -7.56
N THR A 123 -25.92 -1.30 -8.51
CA THR A 123 -26.92 -1.79 -9.48
C THR A 123 -27.33 -3.22 -9.16
N LEU A 124 -28.64 -3.45 -9.01
CA LEU A 124 -29.23 -4.76 -8.72
C LEU A 124 -30.07 -5.23 -9.91
N LEU A 125 -29.65 -6.33 -10.51
CA LEU A 125 -30.22 -6.91 -11.73
C LEU A 125 -31.48 -7.73 -11.45
N SER A 126 -32.33 -7.90 -12.46
CA SER A 126 -33.50 -8.78 -12.35
C SER A 126 -33.09 -10.25 -12.30
N GLY A 127 -33.63 -10.99 -11.32
CA GLY A 127 -33.50 -12.45 -11.27
C GLY A 127 -34.11 -13.18 -12.49
N ASN A 128 -34.98 -12.51 -13.25
CA ASN A 128 -35.64 -13.04 -14.46
C ASN A 128 -35.11 -12.42 -15.77
N ARG A 129 -33.92 -11.80 -15.75
CA ARG A 129 -33.27 -11.17 -16.92
C ARG A 129 -33.13 -12.12 -18.12
N ARG A 130 -33.06 -11.57 -19.32
CA ARG A 130 -32.63 -12.27 -20.55
C ARG A 130 -31.17 -12.00 -20.93
N PHE A 131 -30.63 -10.87 -20.50
CA PHE A 131 -29.29 -10.41 -20.86
C PHE A 131 -28.45 -10.15 -19.61
N GLU A 132 -27.17 -10.47 -19.69
CA GLU A 132 -26.19 -10.24 -18.61
C GLU A 132 -24.81 -9.92 -19.18
N SER A 133 -23.97 -9.18 -18.44
CA SER A 133 -22.70 -8.68 -19.02
C SER A 133 -21.78 -9.84 -19.37
N LYS A 134 -21.09 -9.75 -20.50
CA LYS A 134 -20.22 -10.83 -21.02
C LYS A 134 -19.07 -11.18 -20.09
N ASP A 135 -18.51 -10.17 -19.42
CA ASP A 135 -17.45 -10.27 -18.41
C ASP A 135 -18.00 -10.51 -16.98
N GLY A 136 -19.33 -10.56 -16.84
CA GLY A 136 -20.01 -10.63 -15.56
C GLY A 136 -20.00 -9.35 -14.73
N ARG A 137 -19.41 -8.24 -15.21
CA ARG A 137 -19.33 -6.98 -14.47
C ARG A 137 -20.66 -6.24 -14.47
N SER A 138 -20.84 -5.41 -13.44
CA SER A 138 -22.03 -4.55 -13.26
C SER A 138 -21.77 -3.08 -13.62
N THR A 139 -20.49 -2.70 -13.66
CA THR A 139 -19.98 -1.36 -13.91
C THR A 139 -18.73 -1.45 -14.79
N LEU A 140 -18.53 -0.48 -15.67
CA LEU A 140 -17.33 -0.29 -16.49
C LEU A 140 -16.87 1.16 -16.32
N THR A 141 -15.63 1.36 -15.85
CA THR A 141 -14.98 2.68 -15.82
C THR A 141 -14.08 2.82 -17.04
N VAL A 142 -14.12 4.01 -17.66
CA VAL A 142 -13.21 4.42 -18.74
C VAL A 142 -12.73 5.85 -18.52
N ASN A 143 -11.60 6.24 -19.09
CA ASN A 143 -11.14 7.63 -19.11
C ASN A 143 -11.92 8.44 -20.16
N THR A 144 -11.99 9.76 -20.04
CA THR A 144 -12.58 10.55 -21.14
C THR A 144 -11.67 10.49 -22.38
N GLY A 145 -12.27 10.19 -23.54
CA GLY A 145 -11.56 9.86 -24.79
C GLY A 145 -11.49 8.36 -25.10
N ASP A 146 -11.72 7.48 -24.13
CA ASP A 146 -11.55 6.02 -24.31
C ASP A 146 -12.69 5.36 -25.10
N ARG A 147 -12.41 4.15 -25.62
CA ARG A 147 -13.39 3.30 -26.31
C ARG A 147 -14.17 2.41 -25.35
N ALA A 148 -15.38 2.80 -24.95
CA ALA A 148 -16.26 1.97 -24.12
C ALA A 148 -17.06 0.96 -24.96
N LEU A 149 -16.76 -0.34 -24.83
CA LEU A 149 -17.46 -1.44 -25.51
C LEU A 149 -18.34 -2.23 -24.52
N LEU A 150 -19.65 -1.96 -24.54
CA LEU A 150 -20.63 -2.62 -23.70
C LEU A 150 -21.11 -3.90 -24.40
N ILE A 151 -21.08 -5.05 -23.72
CA ILE A 151 -21.50 -6.35 -24.31
C ILE A 151 -22.36 -7.14 -23.32
N PHE A 152 -23.55 -7.52 -23.75
CA PHE A 152 -24.38 -8.51 -23.07
C PHE A 152 -24.39 -9.85 -23.83
N GLU A 153 -24.50 -10.95 -23.09
CA GLU A 153 -24.82 -12.28 -23.64
C GLU A 153 -26.24 -12.70 -23.23
N ASN A 154 -26.84 -13.63 -23.99
CA ASN A 154 -28.23 -14.06 -23.80
C ASN A 154 -28.28 -15.33 -22.94
N VAL A 155 -28.85 -15.21 -21.73
CA VAL A 155 -28.90 -16.25 -20.70
C VAL A 155 -29.92 -17.36 -21.04
N VAL A 156 -30.79 -17.16 -22.03
CA VAL A 156 -31.86 -18.11 -22.39
C VAL A 156 -31.89 -18.39 -23.89
N SER A 157 -31.86 -19.66 -24.27
CA SER A 157 -31.78 -20.15 -25.66
C SER A 157 -33.07 -19.94 -26.47
N VAL A 158 -33.53 -18.69 -26.59
CA VAL A 158 -34.65 -18.26 -27.43
C VAL A 158 -34.12 -17.86 -28.81
N LEU A 159 -34.81 -18.33 -29.85
CA LEU A 159 -34.52 -17.93 -31.24
C LEU A 159 -35.30 -16.67 -31.63
N THR A 160 -34.57 -15.66 -32.14
CA THR A 160 -35.03 -14.49 -32.92
C THR A 160 -35.64 -13.27 -32.19
N THR A 161 -35.86 -12.22 -33.01
CA THR A 161 -36.32 -10.83 -32.78
C THR A 161 -35.31 -9.83 -32.20
N ALA A 162 -35.60 -8.54 -32.41
CA ALA A 162 -34.65 -7.44 -32.32
C ALA A 162 -34.38 -7.01 -30.88
N THR A 163 -33.11 -6.72 -30.59
CA THR A 163 -32.69 -6.07 -29.35
C THR A 163 -32.82 -4.56 -29.44
N ILE A 164 -33.06 -3.92 -28.29
CA ILE A 164 -33.09 -2.47 -28.13
C ILE A 164 -32.14 -2.10 -26.98
N TRP A 165 -31.28 -1.12 -27.23
CA TRP A 165 -30.39 -0.50 -26.25
C TRP A 165 -30.94 0.86 -25.84
N LYS A 166 -31.00 1.12 -24.54
CA LYS A 166 -31.41 2.40 -23.98
C LYS A 166 -30.44 2.94 -22.95
N ARG A 167 -30.32 4.26 -22.89
CA ARG A 167 -29.94 5.01 -21.69
C ARG A 167 -31.10 4.97 -20.72
N LEU A 168 -30.89 4.59 -19.46
CA LEU A 168 -31.99 4.40 -18.52
C LEU A 168 -32.33 5.68 -17.75
N SER A 169 -31.40 6.63 -17.61
CA SER A 169 -31.68 7.95 -17.02
C SER A 169 -32.82 8.70 -17.75
N ASN A 170 -32.84 8.63 -19.08
CA ASN A 170 -33.74 9.40 -19.95
C ASN A 170 -34.62 8.53 -20.88
N PHE A 171 -34.46 7.20 -20.86
CA PHE A 171 -35.13 6.23 -21.75
C PHE A 171 -34.86 6.42 -23.26
N GLU A 172 -33.79 7.12 -23.64
CA GLU A 172 -33.36 7.33 -25.01
C GLU A 172 -32.87 6.03 -25.67
N THR A 173 -33.33 5.76 -26.89
CA THR A 173 -32.91 4.57 -27.66
C THR A 173 -31.59 4.86 -28.38
N VAL A 174 -30.48 4.34 -27.86
CA VAL A 174 -29.13 4.55 -28.40
C VAL A 174 -28.82 3.64 -29.61
N ARG A 175 -29.38 2.42 -29.62
CA ARG A 175 -29.19 1.45 -30.71
C ARG A 175 -30.35 0.46 -30.81
N THR A 176 -30.64 0.00 -32.02
CA THR A 176 -31.45 -1.21 -32.26
C THR A 176 -30.60 -2.28 -32.95
N GLY A 177 -30.81 -3.55 -32.57
CA GLY A 177 -30.11 -4.72 -33.10
C GLY A 177 -28.69 -4.94 -32.54
N GLY A 178 -28.37 -6.20 -32.24
CA GLY A 178 -27.08 -6.64 -31.67
C GLY A 178 -27.06 -6.62 -30.14
N THR A 179 -26.23 -7.47 -29.54
CA THR A 179 -26.02 -7.55 -28.08
C THR A 179 -24.76 -6.83 -27.61
N SER A 180 -24.23 -5.90 -28.43
CA SER A 180 -23.18 -4.97 -28.04
C SER A 180 -23.49 -3.53 -28.45
N HIS A 181 -22.91 -2.58 -27.74
CA HIS A 181 -22.91 -1.15 -28.05
C HIS A 181 -21.50 -0.60 -27.85
N LEU A 182 -21.01 0.20 -28.80
CA LEU A 182 -19.66 0.75 -28.81
C LEU A 182 -19.74 2.27 -28.85
N ILE A 183 -19.04 2.90 -27.91
CA ILE A 183 -18.78 4.33 -27.84
C ILE A 183 -17.29 4.48 -28.21
N ASN A 184 -16.98 5.22 -29.28
CA ASN A 184 -15.61 5.30 -29.82
C ASN A 184 -14.72 6.34 -29.11
N SER A 185 -15.32 7.26 -28.37
CA SER A 185 -14.64 8.23 -27.51
C SER A 185 -15.64 8.59 -26.42
N ALA A 186 -15.35 8.22 -25.17
CA ALA A 186 -16.27 8.41 -24.06
C ALA A 186 -16.20 9.85 -23.54
N LEU A 187 -17.33 10.55 -23.56
CA LEU A 187 -17.48 11.88 -22.98
C LEU A 187 -18.25 11.78 -21.66
N SER A 188 -18.16 12.79 -20.78
CA SER A 188 -18.98 12.84 -19.56
C SER A 188 -20.49 12.86 -19.84
N THR A 189 -20.90 13.20 -21.07
CA THR A 189 -22.28 13.09 -21.57
C THR A 189 -22.70 11.66 -21.91
N ASP A 190 -21.79 10.69 -21.81
CA ASP A 190 -22.05 9.27 -22.04
C ASP A 190 -22.14 8.44 -20.76
N GLU A 191 -21.94 9.05 -19.59
CA GLU A 191 -22.16 8.40 -18.31
C GLU A 191 -23.65 8.11 -18.09
N ASP A 192 -24.03 6.83 -18.03
CA ASP A 192 -25.40 6.38 -17.75
C ASP A 192 -25.41 4.91 -17.30
N VAL A 193 -26.57 4.44 -16.84
CA VAL A 193 -26.89 3.02 -16.76
C VAL A 193 -27.49 2.60 -18.09
N TYR A 194 -26.77 1.76 -18.83
CA TYR A 194 -27.19 1.24 -20.12
C TYR A 194 -28.02 -0.04 -19.95
N GLY A 195 -29.16 -0.12 -20.63
CA GLY A 195 -30.09 -1.25 -20.61
C GLY A 195 -30.27 -1.92 -21.97
N CYS A 196 -30.23 -3.25 -22.02
CA CYS A 196 -30.48 -4.05 -23.22
C CYS A 196 -31.63 -5.05 -23.02
N TYR A 197 -32.59 -5.07 -23.96
CA TYR A 197 -33.76 -5.95 -23.93
C TYR A 197 -34.21 -6.41 -25.33
N ILE A 198 -35.08 -7.41 -25.39
CA ILE A 198 -35.77 -7.81 -26.62
C ILE A 198 -37.04 -6.98 -26.74
N ASP A 199 -37.32 -6.44 -27.93
CA ASP A 199 -38.51 -5.65 -28.21
C ASP A 199 -39.81 -6.31 -27.67
N GLY A 200 -40.67 -5.52 -27.04
CA GLY A 200 -41.88 -5.99 -26.35
C GLY A 200 -41.69 -6.72 -25.01
N LEU A 201 -40.47 -6.80 -24.44
CA LEU A 201 -40.22 -7.40 -23.11
C LEU A 201 -39.77 -6.41 -22.01
N LEU A 202 -39.86 -5.10 -22.25
CA LEU A 202 -39.48 -4.07 -21.27
C LEU A 202 -40.39 -4.09 -20.04
N ASP A 203 -41.72 -4.11 -20.26
CA ASP A 203 -42.79 -4.33 -19.26
C ASP A 203 -42.51 -5.45 -18.24
N GLN A 204 -41.83 -6.53 -18.66
CA GLN A 204 -41.67 -7.74 -17.86
C GLN A 204 -40.46 -7.71 -16.92
N ALA A 205 -39.77 -6.56 -16.82
CA ALA A 205 -38.58 -6.37 -16.00
C ALA A 205 -37.42 -7.35 -16.31
N ARG A 206 -37.17 -7.65 -17.60
CA ARG A 206 -36.21 -8.69 -18.05
C ARG A 206 -34.96 -8.17 -18.80
N LEU A 207 -34.69 -6.87 -18.73
CA LEU A 207 -33.51 -6.26 -19.36
C LEU A 207 -32.23 -6.53 -18.57
N GLY A 208 -31.09 -6.57 -19.26
CA GLY A 208 -29.75 -6.54 -18.65
C GLY A 208 -29.28 -5.11 -18.48
N MET A 209 -28.63 -4.78 -17.36
CA MET A 209 -28.14 -3.43 -17.04
C MET A 209 -26.63 -3.46 -16.79
N LEU A 210 -25.95 -2.38 -17.16
CA LEU A 210 -24.54 -2.12 -16.84
C LEU A 210 -24.35 -0.61 -16.73
N ARG A 211 -23.63 -0.13 -15.70
CA ARG A 211 -23.27 1.29 -15.58
C ARG A 211 -21.96 1.58 -16.32
N LEU A 212 -21.94 2.64 -17.11
CA LEU A 212 -20.71 3.25 -17.61
C LEU A 212 -20.34 4.42 -16.71
N ILE A 213 -19.10 4.45 -16.20
CA ILE A 213 -18.46 5.60 -15.55
C ILE A 213 -17.48 6.19 -16.56
N VAL A 214 -17.53 7.50 -16.80
CA VAL A 214 -16.55 8.20 -17.63
C VAL A 214 -15.82 9.21 -16.75
N ARG A 215 -14.52 8.98 -16.54
CA ARG A 215 -13.68 9.86 -15.70
C ARG A 215 -13.66 11.28 -16.27
N ALA A 216 -13.65 12.26 -15.37
CA ALA A 216 -13.58 13.68 -15.72
C ALA A 216 -12.22 14.09 -16.31
N CYS A 217 -11.22 13.21 -16.22
CA CYS A 217 -9.89 13.40 -16.79
C CYS A 217 -9.39 12.19 -17.61
N PRO A 218 -8.42 12.40 -18.51
CA PRO A 218 -7.68 11.32 -19.17
C PRO A 218 -6.87 10.47 -18.18
N GLU A 219 -6.35 9.34 -18.66
CA GLU A 219 -5.51 8.44 -17.86
C GLU A 219 -4.31 9.18 -17.22
N GLY A 220 -4.01 8.83 -15.97
CA GLY A 220 -2.91 9.45 -15.20
C GLY A 220 -3.10 10.90 -14.76
N LYS A 221 -4.27 11.54 -14.99
CA LYS A 221 -4.51 12.95 -14.65
C LYS A 221 -5.70 13.18 -13.70
N TRP A 222 -5.63 14.27 -12.94
CA TRP A 222 -6.68 14.76 -12.02
C TRP A 222 -6.73 16.30 -11.94
N MET A 223 -7.64 16.82 -11.12
CA MET A 223 -8.07 18.23 -10.98
C MET A 223 -8.88 18.73 -12.20
N PRO A 224 -10.19 18.41 -12.29
CA PRO A 224 -11.00 18.68 -13.45
C PRO A 224 -11.52 20.14 -13.43
N PRO A 225 -11.88 20.73 -14.58
CA PRO A 225 -11.81 20.16 -15.94
C PRO A 225 -10.45 20.35 -16.61
N LEU A 226 -9.41 20.76 -15.85
CA LEU A 226 -8.09 21.11 -16.42
C LEU A 226 -7.13 19.92 -16.50
N CYS A 227 -7.31 18.89 -15.67
CA CYS A 227 -6.58 17.62 -15.73
C CYS A 227 -5.05 17.82 -15.68
N THR A 228 -4.63 18.75 -14.82
CA THR A 228 -3.25 19.23 -14.68
C THR A 228 -2.49 18.51 -13.57
N GLY A 229 -3.18 17.99 -12.55
CA GLY A 229 -2.57 17.14 -11.53
C GLY A 229 -2.13 15.80 -12.13
N ILE A 230 -0.96 15.29 -11.72
CA ILE A 230 -0.50 13.94 -12.03
C ILE A 230 -0.99 13.00 -10.93
N CYS A 231 -1.76 11.98 -11.33
CA CYS A 231 -2.28 10.93 -10.44
C CYS A 231 -1.16 10.16 -9.77
N ASP A 232 -1.38 9.76 -8.51
CA ASP A 232 -0.51 8.80 -7.83
C ASP A 232 -0.61 7.41 -8.49
N GLN A 233 0.46 6.60 -8.37
CA GLN A 233 0.55 5.31 -9.04
C GLN A 233 -0.21 4.24 -8.27
N CYS A 234 -1.44 3.95 -8.70
CA CYS A 234 -2.32 2.98 -8.05
C CYS A 234 -2.03 1.53 -8.47
N PHE A 235 -1.77 0.65 -7.50
CA PHE A 235 -1.48 -0.77 -7.75
C PHE A 235 -2.68 -1.69 -7.41
N ASN A 236 -2.54 -3.00 -7.70
CA ASN A 236 -3.52 -4.06 -7.40
C ASN A 236 -4.96 -3.81 -7.95
N GLY A 237 -5.12 -2.88 -8.89
CA GLY A 237 -6.41 -2.48 -9.47
C GLY A 237 -7.08 -1.28 -8.81
N GLY A 238 -6.39 -0.51 -7.97
CA GLY A 238 -6.90 0.79 -7.52
C GLY A 238 -7.02 1.79 -8.69
N VAL A 239 -7.89 2.78 -8.53
CA VAL A 239 -8.14 3.83 -9.54
C VAL A 239 -7.92 5.21 -8.90
N CYS A 240 -7.16 6.08 -9.56
CA CYS A 240 -6.97 7.47 -9.14
C CYS A 240 -8.29 8.25 -9.19
N ASP A 241 -8.63 8.97 -8.13
CA ASP A 241 -9.73 9.91 -8.12
C ASP A 241 -9.41 11.17 -8.93
N ASP A 242 -10.34 11.57 -9.80
CA ASP A 242 -10.17 12.72 -10.69
C ASP A 242 -10.14 14.06 -9.94
N VAL A 243 -10.66 14.15 -8.71
CA VAL A 243 -10.81 15.42 -7.97
C VAL A 243 -9.65 15.68 -7.00
N THR A 244 -9.10 14.64 -6.38
CA THR A 244 -8.09 14.71 -5.32
C THR A 244 -6.73 14.11 -5.70
N GLY A 245 -6.68 13.21 -6.70
CA GLY A 245 -5.48 12.48 -7.08
C GLY A 245 -5.14 11.25 -6.23
N GLU A 246 -5.86 11.01 -5.13
CA GLU A 246 -5.68 9.85 -4.24
C GLU A 246 -6.17 8.54 -4.91
N CYS A 247 -5.55 7.39 -4.61
CA CYS A 247 -6.00 6.10 -5.12
C CYS A 247 -7.17 5.51 -4.32
N ILE A 248 -8.28 5.20 -5.00
CA ILE A 248 -9.37 4.38 -4.48
C ILE A 248 -9.02 2.90 -4.71
N CYS A 249 -8.76 2.16 -3.62
CA CYS A 249 -8.28 0.78 -3.71
C CYS A 249 -9.38 -0.28 -3.93
N ALA A 250 -8.99 -1.37 -4.59
CA ALA A 250 -9.86 -2.50 -4.86
C ALA A 250 -10.25 -3.27 -3.57
N PRO A 251 -11.47 -3.83 -3.45
CA PRO A 251 -11.94 -4.54 -2.27
C PRO A 251 -11.06 -5.74 -1.85
N GLY A 252 -10.20 -5.50 -0.85
CA GLY A 252 -9.20 -6.45 -0.35
C GLY A 252 -7.78 -5.88 -0.22
N PHE A 253 -7.52 -4.68 -0.74
CA PHE A 253 -6.22 -3.98 -0.72
C PHE A 253 -6.33 -2.59 -0.09
N THR A 254 -5.26 -2.08 0.54
CA THR A 254 -5.28 -0.78 1.25
C THR A 254 -3.95 0.01 1.16
N GLY A 255 -3.94 1.22 1.71
CA GLY A 255 -2.83 2.17 1.66
C GLY A 255 -2.95 3.18 0.52
N PRO A 256 -2.17 4.28 0.54
CA PRO A 256 -2.32 5.41 -0.39
C PRO A 256 -2.13 5.05 -1.86
N ASN A 257 -1.31 4.03 -2.15
CA ASN A 257 -1.05 3.48 -3.49
C ASN A 257 -1.53 2.02 -3.64
N CYS A 258 -2.37 1.54 -2.71
CA CYS A 258 -2.85 0.15 -2.64
C CYS A 258 -1.75 -0.93 -2.46
N LEU A 259 -0.60 -0.54 -1.88
CA LEU A 259 0.56 -1.41 -1.59
C LEU A 259 0.90 -1.58 -0.09
N GLN A 260 0.30 -0.81 0.82
CA GLN A 260 0.85 -0.62 2.18
C GLN A 260 0.55 -1.78 3.14
N LEU A 261 1.54 -2.26 3.89
CA LEU A 261 1.40 -3.39 4.81
C LEU A 261 0.39 -3.14 5.94
N PRO A 262 -0.60 -4.03 6.18
CA PRO A 262 -0.89 -5.27 5.44
C PRO A 262 -1.55 -4.99 4.07
N THR A 263 -0.79 -5.25 3.00
CA THR A 263 -1.13 -4.90 1.61
C THR A 263 -2.41 -5.57 1.13
N VAL A 264 -2.72 -6.70 1.73
CA VAL A 264 -3.91 -7.52 1.48
C VAL A 264 -4.58 -7.74 2.83
N CYS A 265 -5.90 -7.56 2.89
CA CYS A 265 -6.67 -7.63 4.13
C CYS A 265 -6.69 -9.01 4.81
N GLY A 266 -6.17 -10.03 4.14
CA GLY A 266 -6.32 -11.43 4.51
C GLY A 266 -7.64 -12.02 4.01
N VAL A 267 -7.78 -13.34 4.13
CA VAL A 267 -8.98 -14.07 3.69
C VAL A 267 -10.21 -13.58 4.47
N ASP A 268 -11.31 -13.39 3.77
CA ASP A 268 -12.60 -12.91 4.29
C ASP A 268 -12.58 -11.49 4.90
N ARG A 269 -11.67 -10.58 4.52
CA ARG A 269 -11.65 -9.18 4.98
C ARG A 269 -11.64 -8.15 3.84
N PHE A 270 -12.17 -6.96 4.14
CA PHE A 270 -12.36 -5.87 3.17
C PHE A 270 -12.53 -4.51 3.88
N GLY A 271 -12.60 -3.43 3.10
CA GLY A 271 -12.75 -2.06 3.58
C GLY A 271 -11.55 -1.18 3.22
N TRP A 272 -11.61 0.11 3.58
CA TRP A 272 -10.57 1.11 3.28
C TRP A 272 -9.30 0.94 4.13
N ASP A 273 -9.44 0.38 5.33
CA ASP A 273 -8.36 0.04 6.26
C ASP A 273 -8.43 -1.45 6.68
N CYS A 274 -9.05 -2.31 5.86
CA CYS A 274 -9.36 -3.71 6.17
C CYS A 274 -10.22 -3.91 7.44
N GLU A 275 -11.05 -2.91 7.75
CA GLU A 275 -11.80 -2.83 9.00
C GLU A 275 -13.01 -3.78 9.07
N PHE A 276 -13.51 -4.27 7.94
CA PHE A 276 -14.65 -5.16 7.86
C PHE A 276 -14.24 -6.62 7.60
N GLN A 277 -14.94 -7.56 8.24
CA GLN A 277 -14.73 -9.00 8.03
C GLN A 277 -16.04 -9.65 7.60
N CYS A 278 -15.99 -10.56 6.63
CA CYS A 278 -17.14 -11.35 6.21
C CYS A 278 -17.49 -12.43 7.25
N GLY A 279 -18.76 -12.55 7.60
CA GLY A 279 -19.25 -13.53 8.59
C GLY A 279 -20.68 -13.29 9.05
N SER A 280 -21.20 -14.18 9.89
CA SER A 280 -22.50 -13.99 10.56
C SER A 280 -22.45 -12.81 11.54
N ALA A 281 -23.47 -11.95 11.53
CA ALA A 281 -23.48 -10.65 12.25
C ALA A 281 -22.34 -9.70 11.81
N GLN A 282 -22.11 -9.65 10.49
CA GLN A 282 -21.27 -8.67 9.79
C GLN A 282 -21.99 -8.20 8.51
N PRO A 283 -21.54 -7.11 7.85
CA PRO A 283 -22.25 -6.52 6.71
C PRO A 283 -22.56 -7.49 5.57
N LEU A 284 -21.66 -8.46 5.36
CA LEU A 284 -21.77 -9.57 4.43
C LEU A 284 -21.56 -10.89 5.20
N THR A 285 -22.49 -11.84 5.05
CA THR A 285 -22.43 -13.18 5.65
C THR A 285 -21.20 -13.98 5.19
N ARG A 286 -20.70 -13.67 4.00
CA ARG A 286 -19.55 -14.30 3.33
C ARG A 286 -19.02 -13.37 2.23
N CYS A 287 -17.72 -13.41 1.95
CA CYS A 287 -17.15 -12.62 0.84
C CYS A 287 -17.47 -13.28 -0.51
N VAL A 288 -17.44 -14.61 -0.58
CA VAL A 288 -17.94 -15.39 -1.72
C VAL A 288 -19.41 -15.08 -1.98
N GLY A 289 -19.77 -14.67 -3.20
CA GLY A 289 -21.14 -14.30 -3.56
C GLY A 289 -21.41 -12.79 -3.65
N SER A 290 -20.52 -11.97 -3.09
CA SER A 290 -20.83 -10.58 -2.76
C SER A 290 -20.23 -9.57 -3.75
N HIS A 291 -21.06 -8.62 -4.20
CA HIS A 291 -20.62 -7.45 -4.97
C HIS A 291 -20.35 -6.27 -4.04
N MET A 292 -19.33 -5.47 -4.39
CA MET A 292 -18.76 -4.44 -3.54
C MET A 292 -18.48 -3.19 -4.39
N CYS A 293 -19.05 -2.07 -3.99
CA CYS A 293 -18.98 -0.79 -4.71
C CYS A 293 -18.25 0.25 -3.87
N MET A 294 -17.20 0.83 -4.45
CA MET A 294 -16.46 1.97 -3.93
C MET A 294 -16.99 3.25 -4.60
N PRO A 295 -16.60 4.46 -4.14
CA PRO A 295 -16.96 5.70 -4.82
C PRO A 295 -16.45 5.72 -6.27
N ASP A 296 -17.08 6.54 -7.09
CA ASP A 296 -16.56 6.85 -8.41
C ASP A 296 -15.22 7.59 -8.28
N PRO A 297 -14.24 7.34 -9.16
CA PRO A 297 -14.35 6.59 -10.42
C PRO A 297 -14.23 5.05 -10.34
N TYR A 298 -14.04 4.42 -9.17
CA TYR A 298 -13.78 2.97 -9.09
C TYR A 298 -15.00 2.10 -9.48
N GLY A 299 -16.21 2.40 -8.99
CA GLY A 299 -17.42 1.62 -9.29
C GLY A 299 -17.57 0.31 -8.49
N CYS A 300 -18.03 -0.78 -9.14
CA CYS A 300 -18.45 -2.03 -8.47
C CYS A 300 -17.77 -3.29 -9.01
N SER A 301 -17.14 -4.08 -8.12
CA SER A 301 -16.45 -5.35 -8.42
C SER A 301 -16.77 -6.46 -7.41
N CYS A 302 -16.30 -7.68 -7.67
CA CYS A 302 -16.22 -8.78 -6.71
C CYS A 302 -15.07 -8.57 -5.70
N ALA A 303 -15.17 -9.22 -4.53
CA ALA A 303 -14.07 -9.32 -3.56
C ALA A 303 -12.81 -9.96 -4.16
N ALA A 304 -11.62 -9.55 -3.71
CA ALA A 304 -10.36 -10.13 -4.18
C ALA A 304 -10.32 -11.66 -4.05
N GLY A 305 -9.96 -12.35 -5.14
CA GLY A 305 -10.01 -13.81 -5.24
C GLY A 305 -11.23 -14.38 -5.98
N TYR A 306 -12.21 -13.54 -6.34
CA TYR A 306 -13.47 -13.98 -6.95
C TYR A 306 -13.86 -13.19 -8.21
N SER A 307 -14.59 -13.86 -9.11
CA SER A 307 -15.03 -13.32 -10.41
C SER A 307 -16.45 -13.79 -10.81
N GLY A 308 -16.92 -13.26 -11.94
CA GLY A 308 -18.18 -13.60 -12.58
C GLY A 308 -19.41 -12.95 -11.92
N ILE A 309 -20.56 -12.95 -12.61
CA ILE A 309 -21.77 -12.21 -12.20
C ILE A 309 -22.49 -12.73 -10.92
N TYR A 310 -21.86 -13.65 -10.21
CA TYR A 310 -22.29 -14.12 -8.90
C TYR A 310 -21.19 -13.97 -7.84
N CYS A 311 -19.97 -13.51 -8.19
CA CYS A 311 -18.78 -13.52 -7.33
C CYS A 311 -18.53 -14.86 -6.61
N THR A 312 -18.86 -15.98 -7.26
CA THR A 312 -18.68 -17.35 -6.74
C THR A 312 -17.59 -18.14 -7.44
N GLU A 313 -17.08 -17.64 -8.57
CA GLU A 313 -15.97 -18.27 -9.29
C GLU A 313 -14.67 -17.82 -8.63
N VAL A 314 -13.73 -18.74 -8.40
CA VAL A 314 -12.40 -18.44 -7.86
C VAL A 314 -11.47 -18.12 -9.02
N CYS A 315 -10.53 -17.20 -8.82
CA CYS A 315 -9.61 -16.77 -9.89
C CYS A 315 -8.97 -17.94 -10.65
N PRO A 316 -8.93 -17.87 -11.99
CA PRO A 316 -8.28 -18.88 -12.80
C PRO A 316 -6.76 -18.86 -12.60
N VAL A 317 -6.13 -19.98 -12.96
CA VAL A 317 -4.68 -20.17 -13.03
C VAL A 317 -4.03 -18.97 -13.74
N GLY A 318 -3.08 -18.32 -13.07
CA GLY A 318 -2.40 -17.12 -13.58
C GLY A 318 -3.10 -15.77 -13.35
N MET A 319 -4.24 -15.68 -12.64
CA MET A 319 -4.93 -14.42 -12.34
C MET A 319 -5.19 -14.18 -10.84
N PHE A 320 -5.29 -12.92 -10.42
CA PHE A 320 -5.61 -12.52 -9.04
C PHE A 320 -6.39 -11.18 -8.95
N GLY A 321 -6.76 -10.81 -7.72
CA GLY A 321 -7.33 -9.50 -7.38
C GLY A 321 -8.86 -9.46 -7.43
N ALA A 322 -9.42 -8.25 -7.35
CA ALA A 322 -10.85 -8.01 -7.52
C ALA A 322 -11.28 -8.32 -8.97
N ASP A 323 -12.46 -8.92 -9.15
CA ASP A 323 -12.93 -9.55 -10.41
C ASP A 323 -11.94 -10.57 -11.03
N CYS A 324 -10.87 -10.94 -10.32
CA CYS A 324 -9.72 -11.66 -10.87
C CYS A 324 -9.10 -10.98 -12.11
N ALA A 325 -9.08 -9.64 -12.10
CA ALA A 325 -8.69 -8.83 -13.25
C ALA A 325 -7.19 -8.88 -13.61
N GLN A 326 -6.32 -9.22 -12.65
CA GLN A 326 -4.88 -8.91 -12.73
C GLN A 326 -4.02 -10.16 -12.98
N GLU A 327 -2.94 -10.04 -13.73
CA GLU A 327 -2.08 -11.18 -14.11
C GLU A 327 -1.02 -11.53 -13.05
N CYS A 328 -0.75 -12.82 -12.83
CA CYS A 328 0.28 -13.31 -11.91
C CYS A 328 1.70 -13.16 -12.51
N HIS A 329 2.47 -12.16 -12.06
CA HIS A 329 3.83 -11.89 -12.52
C HIS A 329 4.93 -12.81 -11.92
N CYS A 330 4.67 -14.12 -11.86
CA CYS A 330 5.51 -15.12 -11.19
C CYS A 330 6.27 -16.04 -12.19
N SER A 331 7.57 -16.25 -12.00
CA SER A 331 8.44 -16.92 -12.98
C SER A 331 8.15 -18.41 -13.23
N PHE A 332 7.53 -19.12 -12.29
CA PHE A 332 7.43 -20.60 -12.34
C PHE A 332 6.01 -21.18 -12.14
N GLY A 333 4.98 -20.37 -11.93
CA GLY A 333 3.62 -20.88 -11.75
C GLY A 333 2.62 -19.89 -11.15
N ASP A 334 1.54 -20.44 -10.61
CA ASP A 334 0.41 -19.71 -10.04
C ASP A 334 0.79 -18.76 -8.88
N CYS A 335 0.02 -17.68 -8.76
CA CYS A 335 -0.04 -16.84 -7.57
C CYS A 335 -1.35 -17.06 -6.80
N MET A 336 -1.41 -16.63 -5.54
CA MET A 336 -2.61 -16.71 -4.73
C MET A 336 -3.65 -15.69 -5.21
N GLY A 337 -4.79 -16.16 -5.74
CA GLY A 337 -5.80 -15.33 -6.41
C GLY A 337 -6.36 -14.14 -5.61
N HIS A 338 -6.21 -14.09 -4.28
CA HIS A 338 -6.64 -12.96 -3.46
C HIS A 338 -5.52 -11.97 -3.08
N SER A 339 -4.23 -12.34 -3.21
CA SER A 339 -3.08 -11.52 -2.78
C SER A 339 -2.06 -11.21 -3.88
N GLY A 340 -2.02 -12.00 -4.95
CA GLY A 340 -0.98 -11.92 -5.99
C GLY A 340 0.33 -12.62 -5.61
N GLU A 341 0.46 -13.17 -4.41
CA GLU A 341 1.70 -13.77 -3.92
C GLU A 341 2.04 -15.08 -4.65
N CYS A 342 3.27 -15.21 -5.16
CA CYS A 342 3.71 -16.40 -5.89
C CYS A 342 3.74 -17.65 -5.00
N ILE A 343 3.24 -18.78 -5.53
CA ILE A 343 3.15 -20.03 -4.76
C ILE A 343 4.49 -20.78 -4.75
N GLU A 344 5.00 -21.04 -3.54
CA GLU A 344 6.22 -21.81 -3.25
C GLU A 344 6.25 -23.19 -3.97
N PRO A 345 7.42 -23.67 -4.45
CA PRO A 345 8.75 -23.51 -3.83
C PRO A 345 9.77 -22.67 -4.63
N LEU A 346 9.31 -21.90 -5.63
CA LEU A 346 10.15 -21.04 -6.48
C LEU A 346 9.44 -19.69 -6.68
N ALA A 347 9.19 -18.98 -5.57
CA ALA A 347 8.57 -17.66 -5.55
C ALA A 347 9.57 -16.56 -6.01
N GLU A 348 9.91 -16.60 -7.30
CA GLU A 348 10.67 -15.56 -8.00
C GLU A 348 9.74 -14.82 -8.97
N CYS A 349 9.88 -13.49 -9.08
CA CYS A 349 9.11 -12.67 -10.01
C CYS A 349 9.55 -12.92 -11.47
N LEU A 350 8.69 -12.61 -12.44
CA LEU A 350 9.08 -12.54 -13.85
C LEU A 350 10.06 -11.39 -14.08
N SER A 351 11.01 -11.56 -15.00
CA SER A 351 11.93 -10.49 -15.38
C SER A 351 11.16 -9.26 -15.88
N GLY A 352 11.39 -8.10 -15.27
CA GLY A 352 10.56 -6.90 -15.43
C GLY A 352 9.69 -6.58 -14.21
N TRP A 353 9.69 -7.42 -13.16
CA TRP A 353 8.80 -7.32 -12.00
C TRP A 353 9.46 -7.59 -10.64
N SER A 354 8.95 -6.92 -9.63
CA SER A 354 9.49 -6.80 -8.26
C SER A 354 8.37 -6.56 -7.23
N GLY A 355 8.72 -6.40 -5.95
CA GLY A 355 7.77 -6.29 -4.83
C GLY A 355 7.36 -7.65 -4.21
N GLU A 356 6.74 -7.65 -3.02
CA GLU A 356 6.51 -8.89 -2.26
C GLU A 356 5.50 -9.86 -2.92
N ASN A 357 4.60 -9.34 -3.77
CA ASN A 357 3.68 -10.10 -4.60
C ASN A 357 3.98 -9.98 -6.12
N CYS A 358 5.18 -9.51 -6.47
CA CYS A 358 5.66 -9.31 -7.85
C CYS A 358 4.88 -8.31 -8.72
N GLN A 359 4.10 -7.39 -8.15
CA GLN A 359 3.24 -6.46 -8.91
C GLN A 359 3.84 -5.07 -9.17
N ILE A 360 5.13 -4.87 -8.86
CA ILE A 360 5.81 -3.58 -9.01
C ILE A 360 6.82 -3.69 -10.17
N PRO A 361 6.77 -2.86 -11.22
CA PRO A 361 7.65 -3.01 -12.37
C PRO A 361 9.13 -2.72 -12.02
N ASP A 362 10.05 -3.44 -12.65
CA ASP A 362 11.50 -3.27 -12.44
C ASP A 362 12.00 -1.88 -12.84
N VAL A 363 11.32 -1.22 -13.78
CA VAL A 363 11.52 0.19 -14.15
C VAL A 363 10.24 0.95 -13.79
N CYS A 364 10.37 2.08 -13.10
CA CYS A 364 9.21 2.88 -12.72
C CYS A 364 8.58 3.62 -13.92
N PRO A 365 7.30 4.00 -13.83
CA PRO A 365 6.67 4.91 -14.79
C PRO A 365 7.43 6.23 -14.92
N ALA A 366 7.26 6.93 -16.05
CA ALA A 366 7.80 8.29 -16.20
C ALA A 366 7.25 9.20 -15.10
N GLY A 367 8.12 10.03 -14.52
CA GLY A 367 7.79 10.83 -13.35
C GLY A 367 7.84 10.10 -12.00
N TYR A 368 8.30 8.84 -11.91
CA TYR A 368 8.35 8.07 -10.64
C TYR A 368 9.67 7.36 -10.32
N TYR A 369 9.97 7.20 -9.03
CA TYR A 369 11.09 6.45 -8.46
C TYR A 369 10.74 5.82 -7.10
N GLY A 370 11.72 5.24 -6.42
CA GLY A 370 11.58 4.46 -5.17
C GLY A 370 11.58 2.95 -5.43
N THR A 371 11.77 2.15 -4.38
CA THR A 371 11.72 0.68 -4.50
C THR A 371 10.38 0.20 -5.05
N ASP A 372 9.33 0.89 -4.62
CA ASP A 372 7.92 0.54 -4.87
C ASP A 372 7.31 1.43 -5.98
N CYS A 373 8.12 2.28 -6.63
CA CYS A 373 7.74 3.23 -7.67
C CYS A 373 6.64 4.23 -7.25
N THR A 374 6.69 4.72 -6.01
CA THR A 374 5.70 5.62 -5.39
C THR A 374 6.13 7.09 -5.32
N GLU A 375 7.43 7.39 -5.43
CA GLU A 375 7.99 8.72 -5.20
C GLU A 375 8.05 9.52 -6.51
N LYS A 376 7.69 10.81 -6.50
CA LYS A 376 7.63 11.62 -7.74
C LYS A 376 9.00 12.22 -8.13
N CYS A 377 9.36 12.10 -9.41
CA CYS A 377 10.48 12.83 -10.00
C CYS A 377 10.15 14.33 -10.07
N HIS A 378 11.18 15.18 -9.95
CA HIS A 378 11.06 16.65 -9.99
C HIS A 378 12.13 17.29 -10.89
N CYS A 379 12.30 16.73 -12.08
CA CYS A 379 13.29 17.13 -13.09
C CYS A 379 12.79 18.32 -13.92
N GLU A 380 13.69 19.12 -14.48
CA GLU A 380 13.35 20.30 -15.29
C GLU A 380 12.58 19.97 -16.59
N ASP A 381 12.58 18.69 -17.01
CA ASP A 381 11.99 18.18 -18.26
C ASP A 381 10.80 17.22 -18.07
N ASP A 382 10.35 16.97 -16.84
CA ASP A 382 9.34 15.95 -16.47
C ASP A 382 9.68 14.49 -16.93
N GLU A 383 10.94 14.18 -17.28
CA GLU A 383 11.32 12.85 -17.78
C GLU A 383 11.66 11.81 -16.66
N GLN A 384 12.11 10.61 -17.07
CA GLN A 384 12.44 9.50 -16.16
C GLN A 384 13.69 9.80 -15.30
N CYS A 385 13.47 10.01 -14.00
CA CYS A 385 14.54 9.97 -13.02
C CYS A 385 14.93 8.53 -12.62
N ASN A 386 16.11 8.37 -12.01
CA ASN A 386 16.65 7.06 -11.65
C ASN A 386 15.81 6.36 -10.55
N LYS A 387 15.33 5.13 -10.81
CA LYS A 387 14.46 4.34 -9.89
C LYS A 387 14.96 4.27 -8.44
N GLU A 388 16.25 4.06 -8.19
CA GLU A 388 16.74 3.86 -6.82
C GLU A 388 17.02 5.17 -6.07
N THR A 389 17.25 6.29 -6.78
CA THR A 389 17.79 7.53 -6.18
C THR A 389 16.91 8.76 -6.37
N GLY A 390 16.19 8.89 -7.49
CA GLY A 390 15.51 10.12 -7.89
C GLY A 390 16.34 11.03 -8.80
N TYR A 391 17.50 10.57 -9.30
CA TYR A 391 18.44 11.39 -10.06
C TYR A 391 17.94 11.71 -11.49
N CYS A 392 17.85 13.00 -11.81
CA CYS A 392 17.50 13.53 -13.13
C CYS A 392 18.66 13.35 -14.12
N SER A 393 18.66 12.21 -14.80
CA SER A 393 19.79 11.75 -15.62
C SER A 393 19.88 12.44 -16.99
N SER A 394 18.75 12.95 -17.48
CA SER A 394 18.60 13.71 -18.73
C SER A 394 19.14 15.15 -18.62
N THR A 395 18.95 15.77 -17.45
CA THR A 395 19.25 17.19 -17.19
C THR A 395 20.55 17.41 -16.39
N ASP A 396 21.39 16.38 -16.23
CA ASP A 396 22.59 16.38 -15.37
C ASP A 396 22.32 16.86 -13.93
N GLY A 397 21.16 16.46 -13.38
CA GLY A 397 20.70 16.81 -12.04
C GLY A 397 19.96 18.14 -11.91
N GLN A 398 19.62 18.84 -13.00
CA GLN A 398 18.83 20.08 -12.92
C GLN A 398 17.36 19.78 -12.56
N CYS A 399 16.87 20.51 -11.55
CA CYS A 399 15.56 20.34 -10.94
C CYS A 399 14.55 21.36 -11.45
N ALA A 400 13.27 21.00 -11.44
CA ALA A 400 12.19 21.92 -11.76
C ALA A 400 12.18 23.16 -10.84
N PRO A 401 11.71 24.34 -11.31
CA PRO A 401 11.62 25.55 -10.49
C PRO A 401 10.87 25.31 -9.16
N GLY A 402 11.48 25.73 -8.04
CA GLY A 402 10.98 25.47 -6.68
C GLY A 402 11.54 24.21 -6.00
N TYR A 403 12.32 23.41 -6.72
CA TYR A 403 12.99 22.21 -6.22
C TYR A 403 14.51 22.39 -6.27
N MET A 404 15.25 21.72 -5.38
CA MET A 404 16.72 21.77 -5.34
C MET A 404 17.36 20.40 -5.16
N SER A 405 18.63 20.30 -5.57
CA SER A 405 19.52 19.20 -5.21
C SER A 405 19.74 19.16 -3.70
N SER A 406 19.50 18.00 -3.09
CA SER A 406 19.58 17.77 -1.64
C SER A 406 20.96 18.04 -0.99
N THR A 407 22.04 18.19 -1.76
CA THR A 407 23.38 18.54 -1.22
C THR A 407 23.99 19.83 -1.78
N GLY A 408 23.39 20.44 -2.79
CA GLY A 408 23.91 21.64 -3.47
C GLY A 408 25.21 21.49 -4.26
N ILE A 409 25.90 20.34 -4.21
CA ILE A 409 27.18 20.10 -4.92
C ILE A 409 27.20 18.80 -5.75
N ASN A 410 26.44 17.77 -5.36
CA ASN A 410 26.10 16.63 -6.24
C ASN A 410 24.65 16.23 -6.02
N VAL A 411 23.93 15.86 -7.09
CA VAL A 411 22.50 15.57 -7.02
C VAL A 411 22.28 14.07 -6.87
N GLU A 412 21.40 13.67 -5.94
CA GLU A 412 20.87 12.31 -5.87
C GLU A 412 19.34 12.33 -6.10
N ASN A 413 18.65 13.33 -5.57
CA ASN A 413 17.26 13.67 -5.91
C ASN A 413 17.02 15.18 -5.95
N CYS A 414 15.97 15.57 -6.67
CA CYS A 414 15.38 16.90 -6.65
C CYS A 414 14.26 16.95 -5.61
N GLN A 415 14.43 17.76 -4.57
CA GLN A 415 13.49 17.86 -3.44
C GLN A 415 12.81 19.23 -3.41
N GLN A 416 11.54 19.26 -3.02
CA GLN A 416 10.81 20.52 -2.82
C GLN A 416 11.50 21.36 -1.74
N PHE A 417 11.60 22.68 -1.91
CA PHE A 417 12.23 23.53 -0.89
C PHE A 417 11.34 23.66 0.36
N VAL A 418 11.52 22.81 1.37
CA VAL A 418 10.63 22.72 2.55
C VAL A 418 10.89 23.82 3.59
N GLY A 419 10.49 25.05 3.23
CA GLY A 419 10.00 26.08 4.16
C GLY A 419 10.98 26.67 5.18
N CYS A 420 10.44 27.48 6.09
CA CYS A 420 11.22 28.07 7.18
C CYS A 420 10.35 28.57 8.34
N HIS A 421 10.87 28.46 9.57
CA HIS A 421 10.45 29.12 10.81
C HIS A 421 11.68 29.13 11.76
N SER A 422 11.80 29.95 12.80
CA SER A 422 10.79 30.81 13.44
C SER A 422 11.43 32.13 13.96
N GLN A 423 11.48 33.17 13.11
CA GLN A 423 11.36 34.61 13.43
C GLN A 423 11.57 35.45 12.14
N CYS A 424 12.41 34.99 11.21
CA CYS A 424 12.36 35.33 9.78
C CYS A 424 12.37 34.04 8.94
N THR A 425 11.63 34.01 7.84
CA THR A 425 11.34 32.79 7.07
C THR A 425 12.01 32.84 5.70
N ARG A 426 13.16 32.15 5.60
CA ARG A 426 14.13 32.22 4.50
C ARG A 426 13.57 31.80 3.13
N THR A 427 13.77 32.68 2.14
CA THR A 427 14.53 32.41 0.90
C THR A 427 15.03 33.75 0.36
N CYS A 428 16.06 33.75 -0.50
CA CYS A 428 16.57 34.98 -1.11
C CYS A 428 16.22 35.01 -2.60
N HIS A 429 15.35 35.95 -2.99
CA HIS A 429 14.80 36.06 -4.35
C HIS A 429 15.39 37.27 -5.11
N CYS A 430 16.69 37.50 -4.96
CA CYS A 430 17.40 38.62 -5.58
C CYS A 430 17.79 38.33 -7.04
N SER A 431 17.85 39.38 -7.87
CA SER A 431 18.09 39.28 -9.30
C SER A 431 19.44 38.66 -9.68
N GLY A 432 20.47 38.80 -8.84
CA GLY A 432 21.77 38.14 -9.00
C GLY A 432 21.93 36.78 -8.27
N GLY A 433 20.84 36.20 -7.75
CA GLY A 433 20.87 34.96 -6.97
C GLY A 433 21.56 35.12 -5.60
N GLU A 434 22.11 34.04 -5.05
CA GLU A 434 22.70 34.00 -3.69
C GLU A 434 23.79 35.07 -3.45
N ASN A 435 24.55 35.42 -4.48
CA ASN A 435 25.62 36.42 -4.39
C ASN A 435 25.12 37.88 -4.31
N ASP A 436 23.83 38.11 -4.55
CA ASP A 436 23.17 39.41 -4.46
C ASP A 436 22.44 39.59 -3.12
N CYS A 437 22.50 38.62 -2.20
CA CYS A 437 21.82 38.63 -0.91
C CYS A 437 22.65 39.33 0.17
N ILE A 438 22.02 40.23 0.94
CA ILE A 438 22.70 40.90 2.06
C ILE A 438 22.78 39.96 3.27
N MET A 439 24.01 39.62 3.65
CA MET A 439 24.35 38.97 4.91
C MET A 439 24.32 39.98 6.06
N ASP A 440 23.74 39.61 7.20
CA ASP A 440 23.83 40.38 8.45
C ASP A 440 25.14 40.08 9.21
N GLU A 441 25.47 40.83 10.27
CA GLU A 441 26.73 40.71 11.02
C GLU A 441 26.88 39.39 11.82
N THR A 442 25.98 38.42 11.66
CA THR A 442 26.12 37.06 12.23
C THR A 442 25.96 35.97 11.14
N PRO A 443 26.77 34.89 11.15
CA PRO A 443 27.01 34.10 9.93
C PRO A 443 25.89 33.11 9.50
N THR A 444 24.65 33.29 9.96
CA THR A 444 23.59 32.27 9.85
C THR A 444 22.20 32.78 9.45
N SER A 445 22.04 34.08 9.18
CA SER A 445 20.76 34.69 8.77
C SER A 445 20.93 35.69 7.61
N MET A 446 20.36 35.35 6.46
CA MET A 446 20.04 36.33 5.41
C MET A 446 18.81 37.13 5.87
N ASN A 447 18.78 38.43 5.61
CA ASN A 447 17.63 39.29 5.92
C ASN A 447 16.64 39.46 4.73
N GLY A 448 17.04 39.02 3.53
CA GLY A 448 16.22 39.06 2.31
C GLY A 448 16.40 40.31 1.45
N MET A 449 17.14 41.32 1.91
CA MET A 449 17.45 42.50 1.09
C MET A 449 18.54 42.20 0.04
N CYS A 450 18.43 42.81 -1.14
CA CYS A 450 19.37 42.63 -2.24
C CYS A 450 20.43 43.73 -2.32
N LEU A 451 21.68 43.40 -2.62
CA LEU A 451 22.76 44.38 -2.88
C LEU A 451 22.46 45.25 -4.11
N SER A 452 21.86 44.66 -5.14
CA SER A 452 21.36 45.35 -6.33
C SER A 452 20.13 46.22 -6.09
N GLY A 453 19.40 45.97 -4.99
CA GLY A 453 18.06 46.51 -4.75
C GLY A 453 16.99 45.98 -5.71
N MET A 454 17.25 44.88 -6.44
CA MET A 454 16.33 44.34 -7.46
C MET A 454 16.04 42.85 -7.23
N CYS A 455 14.75 42.51 -7.24
CA CYS A 455 14.25 41.14 -7.15
C CYS A 455 14.40 40.38 -8.48
N ALA A 456 14.36 39.05 -8.39
CA ALA A 456 14.23 38.16 -9.55
C ALA A 456 12.90 38.41 -10.28
N MET A 457 12.81 37.99 -11.55
CA MET A 457 11.55 38.04 -12.28
C MET A 457 10.50 37.17 -11.57
N ALA A 458 9.24 37.62 -11.59
CA ALA A 458 8.15 37.12 -10.74
C ALA A 458 8.37 37.28 -9.21
N TRP A 459 9.11 38.29 -8.74
CA TRP A 459 9.18 38.65 -7.31
C TRP A 459 9.22 40.17 -7.09
N THR A 460 8.62 40.65 -5.99
CA THR A 460 8.53 42.05 -5.53
C THR A 460 8.56 42.14 -4.00
N GLY A 461 8.54 43.37 -3.48
CA GLY A 461 8.57 43.66 -2.05
C GLY A 461 9.97 44.07 -1.56
N THR A 462 10.04 44.54 -0.31
CA THR A 462 11.28 45.08 0.30
C THR A 462 12.38 44.05 0.51
N ASN A 463 12.02 42.77 0.62
CA ASN A 463 12.91 41.62 0.80
C ASN A 463 12.66 40.56 -0.28
N CYS A 464 12.05 40.96 -1.41
CA CYS A 464 11.61 40.09 -2.49
C CYS A 464 10.71 38.93 -2.02
N GLU A 465 9.80 39.23 -1.08
CA GLU A 465 8.98 38.27 -0.33
C GLU A 465 7.57 38.03 -0.93
N SER A 466 7.18 38.82 -1.94
CA SER A 466 5.86 38.81 -2.56
C SER A 466 5.93 38.52 -4.06
N GLY A 467 4.89 37.89 -4.61
CA GLY A 467 4.52 38.07 -6.01
C GLY A 467 5.00 37.05 -7.04
N ILE A 468 5.29 35.79 -6.68
CA ILE A 468 5.37 34.70 -7.68
C ILE A 468 4.12 34.76 -8.53
N ILE A 469 4.27 34.88 -9.85
CA ILE A 469 3.15 34.71 -10.78
C ILE A 469 3.28 33.33 -11.41
N GLU A 470 2.25 32.50 -11.25
CA GLU A 470 2.07 31.28 -12.04
C GLU A 470 1.15 31.57 -13.23
N GLU A 471 1.66 31.34 -14.45
CA GLU A 471 0.87 31.38 -15.69
C GLU A 471 0.38 29.98 -16.11
N THR A 472 -0.92 29.83 -16.37
CA THR A 472 -1.44 28.66 -17.09
C THR A 472 -2.28 29.07 -18.31
N SER A 473 -2.12 28.32 -19.41
CA SER A 473 -2.92 28.45 -20.63
C SER A 473 -3.29 27.08 -21.19
N ASN A 474 -4.55 26.91 -21.62
CA ASN A 474 -5.03 25.66 -22.19
C ASN A 474 -4.55 25.52 -23.64
N ARG A 475 -4.01 24.35 -24.05
CA ARG A 475 -3.62 24.11 -25.44
C ARG A 475 -4.87 24.13 -26.35
N ALA A 476 -4.85 24.99 -27.36
CA ALA A 476 -6.00 25.26 -28.23
C ALA A 476 -5.68 25.09 -29.73
N ASN A 477 -6.70 25.03 -30.58
CA ASN A 477 -6.50 25.17 -32.03
C ASN A 477 -6.19 26.67 -32.35
N PRO A 478 -5.31 26.98 -33.32
CA PRO A 478 -4.94 28.36 -33.64
C PRO A 478 -6.15 29.28 -33.90
N GLY A 479 -6.13 30.48 -33.30
CA GLY A 479 -7.21 31.47 -33.45
C GLY A 479 -8.42 31.29 -32.53
N GLN A 480 -8.51 30.20 -31.76
CA GLN A 480 -9.57 30.02 -30.76
C GLN A 480 -9.31 30.89 -29.50
N PRO A 481 -10.34 31.18 -28.69
CA PRO A 481 -10.17 31.85 -27.40
C PRO A 481 -9.36 30.99 -26.43
N VAL A 482 -8.30 31.56 -25.85
CA VAL A 482 -7.48 30.88 -24.84
C VAL A 482 -7.80 31.49 -23.48
N THR A 483 -8.15 30.64 -22.52
CA THR A 483 -8.24 31.06 -21.12
C THR A 483 -6.85 31.08 -20.52
N VAL A 484 -6.45 32.26 -20.07
CA VAL A 484 -5.19 32.54 -19.39
C VAL A 484 -5.49 32.75 -17.91
N THR A 485 -4.68 32.17 -17.04
CA THR A 485 -4.77 32.40 -15.61
C THR A 485 -3.43 32.85 -15.05
N CYS A 486 -3.47 33.93 -14.26
CA CYS A 486 -2.36 34.44 -13.47
C CYS A 486 -2.65 34.15 -11.99
N THR A 487 -1.70 33.58 -11.25
CA THR A 487 -1.83 33.39 -9.80
C THR A 487 -0.66 34.07 -9.09
N ALA A 488 -0.91 35.17 -8.37
CA ALA A 488 0.11 35.86 -7.58
C ALA A 488 0.18 35.25 -6.17
N ILE A 489 1.35 34.77 -5.73
CA ILE A 489 1.58 34.14 -4.41
C ILE A 489 2.19 35.18 -3.44
N ASN A 490 1.80 35.14 -2.17
CA ASN A 490 2.07 36.16 -1.14
C ASN A 490 1.81 37.61 -1.59
N PRO A 491 0.67 37.94 -2.24
CA PRO A 491 0.39 39.31 -2.65
C PRO A 491 0.11 40.20 -1.44
N ASN A 492 0.84 41.31 -1.32
CA ASN A 492 0.29 42.47 -0.63
C ASN A 492 -0.85 43.06 -1.50
N LEU A 493 -1.95 43.45 -0.85
CA LEU A 493 -3.29 43.51 -1.45
C LEU A 493 -3.55 44.79 -2.29
N ASP A 494 -2.81 44.95 -3.38
CA ASP A 494 -3.01 46.02 -4.38
C ASP A 494 -3.68 45.49 -5.67
N THR A 495 -2.93 45.10 -6.72
CA THR A 495 -3.52 44.78 -8.04
C THR A 495 -2.85 43.64 -8.82
N ILE A 496 -3.67 42.88 -9.57
CA ILE A 496 -3.25 41.96 -10.65
C ILE A 496 -4.03 42.32 -11.91
N GLU A 497 -3.35 42.46 -13.06
CA GLU A 497 -3.98 42.67 -14.37
C GLU A 497 -3.34 41.75 -15.44
N ILE A 498 -4.11 41.41 -16.48
CA ILE A 498 -3.61 40.72 -17.69
C ILE A 498 -3.36 41.78 -18.76
N VAL A 499 -2.11 41.87 -19.23
CA VAL A 499 -1.67 42.89 -20.18
C VAL A 499 -1.27 42.26 -21.50
N THR A 500 -1.72 42.85 -22.61
CA THR A 500 -1.34 42.43 -23.97
C THR A 500 -0.41 43.47 -24.57
N SER A 501 0.68 43.04 -25.21
CA SER A 501 1.61 43.95 -25.89
C SER A 501 1.87 43.51 -27.33
N THR A 502 1.30 44.25 -28.28
CA THR A 502 1.58 44.06 -29.71
C THR A 502 2.85 44.79 -30.11
N PHE A 503 4.00 44.12 -29.98
CA PHE A 503 5.22 44.61 -30.63
C PHE A 503 5.06 44.58 -32.15
N LEU A 504 5.13 45.76 -32.77
CA LEU A 504 5.04 45.92 -34.21
C LEU A 504 6.18 45.18 -34.91
N LYS A 505 5.83 44.56 -36.05
CA LYS A 505 6.76 43.89 -36.95
C LYS A 505 7.92 44.83 -37.31
N GLN A 506 9.14 44.41 -36.99
CA GLN A 506 10.37 45.20 -37.19
C GLN A 506 10.52 45.61 -38.66
N GLY A 507 10.25 46.87 -39.00
CA GLY A 507 10.33 47.33 -40.40
C GLY A 507 9.65 48.64 -40.83
N THR A 508 8.85 49.32 -39.98
CA THR A 508 8.19 50.59 -40.36
C THR A 508 8.53 51.77 -39.42
N PRO A 509 8.55 53.02 -39.92
CA PRO A 509 8.92 54.19 -39.11
C PRO A 509 7.80 54.64 -38.16
N SER A 510 8.19 55.36 -37.11
CA SER A 510 7.31 56.02 -36.15
C SER A 510 6.33 57.01 -36.80
N ASN A 511 5.03 56.86 -36.53
CA ASN A 511 4.15 57.89 -35.95
C ASN A 511 2.67 57.56 -36.16
N GLU A 512 2.08 56.72 -35.30
CA GLU A 512 0.66 56.85 -34.96
C GLU A 512 0.42 56.33 -33.54
N THR A 513 -0.05 57.22 -32.66
CA THR A 513 -0.31 56.94 -31.24
C THR A 513 -1.72 56.40 -31.05
N SER A 514 -1.93 55.68 -29.93
CA SER A 514 -3.22 55.19 -29.44
C SER A 514 -3.99 54.25 -30.37
N ILE A 515 -3.73 52.95 -30.22
CA ILE A 515 -4.81 51.96 -30.16
C ILE A 515 -5.40 52.07 -28.74
N PRO A 516 -6.73 52.10 -28.54
CA PRO A 516 -7.30 52.19 -27.20
C PRO A 516 -7.05 50.90 -26.41
N PRO A 517 -7.03 50.95 -25.05
CA PRO A 517 -7.17 49.72 -24.26
C PRO A 517 -8.49 49.02 -24.63
N LEU A 518 -8.53 47.69 -24.52
CA LEU A 518 -9.74 46.91 -24.76
C LEU A 518 -10.84 47.33 -23.76
N SER A 519 -11.72 48.22 -24.21
CA SER A 519 -12.76 48.87 -23.42
C SER A 519 -13.90 47.88 -23.13
N GLY A 520 -13.65 46.93 -22.24
CA GLY A 520 -14.56 45.84 -21.86
C GLY A 520 -14.43 45.39 -20.41
N LEU A 521 -13.23 45.42 -19.81
CA LEU A 521 -13.08 45.25 -18.36
C LEU A 521 -13.28 46.60 -17.65
N ASN A 522 -14.35 46.71 -16.86
CA ASN A 522 -14.40 47.73 -15.81
C ASN A 522 -13.53 47.28 -14.62
N ARG A 523 -12.69 48.19 -14.12
CA ARG A 523 -11.86 47.97 -12.92
C ARG A 523 -12.72 47.89 -11.64
N PHE A 524 -12.07 47.44 -10.56
CA PHE A 524 -12.56 47.29 -9.18
C PHE A 524 -13.47 46.08 -8.90
N LEU A 525 -12.83 44.92 -8.70
CA LEU A 525 -13.14 44.08 -7.55
C LEU A 525 -12.21 44.50 -6.39
N SER A 526 -12.72 45.21 -5.38
CA SER A 526 -11.96 45.35 -4.13
C SER A 526 -12.05 44.04 -3.35
N LEU A 527 -10.92 43.41 -3.06
CA LEU A 527 -10.85 42.16 -2.29
C LEU A 527 -11.24 42.37 -0.82
N HIS A 528 -12.54 42.36 -0.53
CA HIS A 528 -13.08 42.16 0.82
C HIS A 528 -13.17 40.65 1.13
N GLY A 529 -12.00 40.03 1.26
CA GLY A 529 -11.83 38.60 1.54
C GLY A 529 -10.36 38.30 1.78
N ILE A 530 -9.93 38.41 3.04
CA ILE A 530 -8.51 38.32 3.40
C ILE A 530 -8.08 36.85 3.48
N PHE A 531 -7.39 36.38 2.44
CA PHE A 531 -6.66 35.12 2.43
C PHE A 531 -5.17 35.40 2.18
N HIS A 532 -4.35 35.36 3.23
CA HIS A 532 -2.91 35.67 3.15
C HIS A 532 -2.09 34.46 2.63
N ALA A 533 -2.25 34.13 1.34
CA ALA A 533 -1.43 33.13 0.66
C ALA A 533 -1.26 33.36 -0.84
N TYR A 534 -2.35 33.61 -1.58
CA TYR A 534 -2.30 33.90 -3.02
C TYR A 534 -3.59 34.59 -3.51
N ALA A 535 -3.54 35.19 -4.69
CA ALA A 535 -4.69 35.75 -5.40
C ALA A 535 -4.65 35.34 -6.89
N LYS A 536 -5.80 34.96 -7.45
CA LYS A 536 -5.91 34.29 -8.76
C LYS A 536 -6.84 35.04 -9.70
N LEU A 537 -6.39 35.31 -10.92
CA LEU A 537 -7.13 36.01 -11.97
C LEU A 537 -7.14 35.17 -13.25
N SER A 538 -8.31 34.65 -13.63
CA SER A 538 -8.53 33.95 -14.90
C SER A 538 -9.30 34.84 -15.88
N TYR A 539 -8.87 34.89 -17.13
CA TYR A 539 -9.55 35.63 -18.19
C TYR A 539 -9.44 34.92 -19.56
N THR A 540 -10.54 34.87 -20.30
CA THR A 540 -10.57 34.29 -21.66
C THR A 540 -10.26 35.37 -22.70
N VAL A 541 -9.13 35.22 -23.37
CA VAL A 541 -8.64 36.16 -24.38
C VAL A 541 -8.91 35.59 -25.78
N SER A 542 -9.65 36.34 -26.60
CA SER A 542 -10.08 35.93 -27.95
C SER A 542 -9.19 36.53 -29.04
N GLY A 543 -8.98 35.79 -30.14
CA GLY A 543 -8.25 36.29 -31.32
C GLY A 543 -6.73 36.18 -31.22
N ILE A 544 -6.23 35.18 -30.49
CA ILE A 544 -4.80 34.91 -30.30
C ILE A 544 -4.31 33.97 -31.40
N TYR A 545 -3.15 34.28 -31.98
CA TYR A 545 -2.40 33.40 -32.88
C TYR A 545 -0.99 33.15 -32.33
N GLN A 546 -0.26 32.21 -32.93
CA GLN A 546 1.06 31.70 -32.48
C GLN A 546 2.16 32.76 -32.30
N ASN A 547 1.98 33.99 -32.79
CA ASN A 547 2.93 35.10 -32.67
C ASN A 547 2.51 36.17 -31.63
N ASN A 548 1.39 35.99 -30.93
CA ASN A 548 0.95 36.88 -29.87
C ASN A 548 1.70 36.57 -28.57
N ARG A 549 2.15 37.60 -27.85
CA ARG A 549 2.70 37.50 -26.49
C ARG A 549 1.72 38.12 -25.49
N LEU A 550 1.61 37.50 -24.33
CA LEU A 550 0.70 37.86 -23.24
C LEU A 550 1.47 37.86 -21.92
N PHE A 551 1.16 38.82 -21.06
CA PHE A 551 1.86 38.99 -19.80
C PHE A 551 0.88 39.07 -18.64
N CYS A 552 1.15 38.29 -17.60
CA CYS A 552 0.52 38.46 -16.31
C CYS A 552 1.32 39.50 -15.53
N VAL A 553 0.63 40.47 -14.92
CA VAL A 553 1.27 41.60 -14.22
C VAL A 553 0.65 41.74 -12.83
N HIS A 554 1.51 41.77 -11.80
CA HIS A 554 1.12 42.07 -10.43
C HIS A 554 1.86 43.34 -9.99
N GLU A 555 1.11 44.39 -9.65
CA GLU A 555 1.64 45.71 -9.29
C GLU A 555 1.29 46.03 -7.83
N THR A 556 2.29 46.53 -7.10
CA THR A 556 2.29 46.84 -5.66
C THR A 556 2.93 48.21 -5.41
N ASP A 557 2.68 48.82 -4.25
CA ASP A 557 3.30 50.09 -3.83
C ASP A 557 4.85 50.14 -3.90
N VAL A 558 5.52 48.99 -3.97
CA VAL A 558 7.00 48.87 -3.98
C VAL A 558 7.59 48.34 -5.29
N GLY A 559 6.78 47.87 -6.24
CA GLY A 559 7.28 47.29 -7.49
C GLY A 559 6.27 46.44 -8.26
N MET A 560 6.71 45.92 -9.40
CA MET A 560 5.89 45.16 -10.36
C MET A 560 6.54 43.81 -10.71
N ALA A 561 5.81 42.72 -10.50
CA ALA A 561 6.14 41.40 -11.03
C ALA A 561 5.48 41.22 -12.41
N VAL A 562 6.19 40.54 -13.32
CA VAL A 562 5.72 40.20 -14.65
C VAL A 562 6.17 38.78 -14.98
N GLY A 563 5.27 37.97 -15.54
CA GLY A 563 5.57 36.68 -16.14
C GLY A 563 4.96 36.56 -17.55
N GLU A 564 5.59 35.76 -18.42
CA GLU A 564 5.21 35.60 -19.83
C GLU A 564 4.38 34.33 -20.04
N VAL A 565 3.12 34.53 -20.41
CA VAL A 565 2.16 33.43 -20.61
C VAL A 565 2.54 32.67 -21.87
N THR A 566 3.14 31.49 -21.71
CA THR A 566 3.42 30.59 -22.83
C THR A 566 2.11 30.03 -23.39
N LEU A 567 1.85 30.32 -24.66
CA LEU A 567 0.63 29.96 -25.37
C LEU A 567 0.85 28.70 -26.20
N ASN A 568 0.27 27.58 -25.75
CA ASN A 568 0.35 26.31 -26.44
C ASN A 568 -0.76 26.19 -27.50
N PHE A 569 -0.39 25.80 -28.72
CA PHE A 569 -1.33 25.51 -29.81
C PHE A 569 -1.12 24.10 -30.36
N TYR A 570 -2.19 23.46 -30.81
CA TYR A 570 -2.09 22.18 -31.52
C TYR A 570 -1.51 22.37 -32.93
N VAL A 571 -0.65 21.45 -33.35
CA VAL A 571 -0.20 21.38 -34.76
C VAL A 571 -1.26 20.64 -35.56
N LEU A 572 -1.87 21.30 -36.56
CA LEU A 572 -2.99 20.73 -37.31
C LEU A 572 -2.52 19.56 -38.22
N PRO A 573 -3.29 18.45 -38.31
CA PRO A 573 -2.89 17.28 -39.06
C PRO A 573 -2.97 17.49 -40.59
N VAL A 574 -1.98 16.96 -41.33
CA VAL A 574 -1.89 17.06 -42.80
C VAL A 574 -1.41 15.73 -43.38
N LEU A 575 -2.11 15.23 -44.40
CA LEU A 575 -1.67 14.10 -45.21
C LEU A 575 -0.48 14.52 -46.09
N SER A 576 0.64 13.83 -45.93
CA SER A 576 1.87 13.98 -46.70
C SER A 576 1.73 13.53 -48.17
N SER A 577 0.77 12.63 -48.43
CA SER A 577 0.57 11.96 -49.71
C SER A 577 -0.75 12.38 -50.40
N PRO A 578 -0.79 12.46 -51.73
CA PRO A 578 -2.02 12.75 -52.48
C PRO A 578 -3.01 11.57 -52.42
N PRO A 579 -4.33 11.81 -52.55
CA PRO A 579 -5.28 10.74 -52.87
C PRO A 579 -4.97 10.12 -54.23
N VAL A 580 -5.35 8.86 -54.42
CA VAL A 580 -5.07 8.04 -55.61
C VAL A 580 -6.38 7.67 -56.31
N LEU A 581 -6.40 7.68 -57.65
CA LEU A 581 -7.55 7.21 -58.44
C LEU A 581 -7.57 5.67 -58.48
N ILE A 582 -8.70 5.05 -58.12
CA ILE A 582 -8.89 3.59 -58.14
C ILE A 582 -9.72 3.14 -59.35
N ASP A 583 -10.83 3.82 -59.63
CA ASP A 583 -11.75 3.46 -60.73
C ASP A 583 -12.45 4.72 -61.28
N SER A 584 -12.92 4.69 -62.52
CA SER A 584 -13.58 5.84 -63.16
C SER A 584 -14.59 5.45 -64.24
N GLY A 585 -15.67 6.22 -64.32
CA GLY A 585 -16.72 6.08 -65.32
C GLY A 585 -17.05 7.39 -66.05
N ASP A 586 -18.14 7.36 -66.80
CA ASP A 586 -18.57 8.48 -67.65
C ASP A 586 -19.05 9.72 -66.88
N THR A 587 -19.44 9.56 -65.61
CA THR A 587 -19.99 10.63 -64.74
C THR A 587 -19.61 10.46 -63.26
N TRP A 588 -18.59 9.64 -62.96
CA TRP A 588 -18.15 9.32 -61.60
C TRP A 588 -16.69 8.85 -61.55
N PHE A 589 -16.06 8.92 -60.38
CA PHE A 589 -14.79 8.22 -60.09
C PHE A 589 -14.63 7.88 -58.61
N THR A 590 -13.89 6.80 -58.33
CA THR A 590 -13.55 6.36 -56.97
C THR A 590 -12.09 6.68 -56.67
N ILE A 591 -11.85 7.40 -55.57
CA ILE A 591 -10.52 7.68 -55.03
C ILE A 591 -10.24 6.86 -53.77
N MET A 592 -8.97 6.79 -53.39
CA MET A 592 -8.51 6.25 -52.10
C MET A 592 -7.45 7.17 -51.48
N TRP A 593 -7.43 7.29 -50.16
CA TRP A 593 -6.31 7.86 -49.39
C TRP A 593 -6.06 7.02 -48.14
N GLN A 594 -4.84 7.05 -47.61
CA GLN A 594 -4.50 6.31 -46.40
C GLN A 594 -4.97 7.06 -45.15
N ALA A 595 -5.16 6.34 -44.04
CA ALA A 595 -5.37 6.97 -42.73
C ALA A 595 -4.15 7.83 -42.37
N TRP A 596 -4.40 9.05 -41.89
CA TRP A 596 -3.35 9.93 -41.37
C TRP A 596 -2.58 9.22 -40.26
N ASN A 597 -1.25 9.17 -40.37
CA ASN A 597 -0.40 8.46 -39.42
C ASN A 597 0.95 9.16 -39.24
N SER A 598 1.12 9.82 -38.09
CA SER A 598 2.39 10.49 -37.71
C SER A 598 3.60 9.55 -37.65
N SER A 599 3.39 8.26 -37.39
CA SER A 599 4.47 7.26 -37.38
C SER A 599 4.90 6.81 -38.79
N LEU A 600 4.16 7.19 -39.84
CA LEU A 600 4.46 6.86 -41.24
C LEU A 600 4.88 8.09 -42.07
N GLY A 601 4.92 9.29 -41.47
CA GLY A 601 5.46 10.51 -42.08
C GLY A 601 4.44 11.63 -42.36
N ASP A 602 3.18 11.45 -41.96
CA ASP A 602 2.22 12.56 -41.98
C ASP A 602 2.51 13.58 -40.88
N LEU A 603 2.16 14.84 -41.11
CA LEU A 603 2.49 15.94 -40.20
C LEU A 603 1.32 16.29 -39.26
N GLY A 604 1.63 16.82 -38.08
CA GLY A 604 0.67 17.38 -37.11
C GLY A 604 0.36 16.47 -35.93
N GLU A 605 -0.70 16.81 -35.18
CA GLU A 605 -1.13 16.15 -33.95
C GLU A 605 -2.59 15.68 -34.05
N GLY A 606 -2.85 14.45 -33.62
CA GLY A 606 -4.21 13.89 -33.47
C GLY A 606 -4.90 14.24 -32.13
N PRO A 607 -6.06 13.64 -31.82
CA PRO A 607 -6.76 12.62 -32.61
C PRO A 607 -7.39 13.20 -33.87
N VAL A 608 -7.43 12.39 -34.94
CA VAL A 608 -8.08 12.73 -36.21
C VAL A 608 -9.52 12.26 -36.16
N VAL A 609 -10.47 13.19 -36.31
CA VAL A 609 -11.92 12.90 -36.25
C VAL A 609 -12.54 12.75 -37.63
N SER A 610 -11.98 13.40 -38.66
CA SER A 610 -12.50 13.32 -40.02
C SER A 610 -11.49 13.77 -41.09
N TYR A 611 -11.85 13.48 -42.34
CA TYR A 611 -11.18 13.94 -43.56
C TYR A 611 -12.21 14.71 -44.40
N SER A 612 -11.89 15.94 -44.83
CA SER A 612 -12.80 16.72 -45.68
C SER A 612 -12.28 16.76 -47.12
N LEU A 613 -13.15 16.36 -48.04
CA LEU A 613 -12.84 16.10 -49.44
C LEU A 613 -13.23 17.30 -50.30
N TYR A 614 -12.23 17.94 -50.88
CA TYR A 614 -12.39 19.12 -51.73
C TYR A 614 -12.19 18.78 -53.20
N LEU A 615 -13.09 19.27 -54.05
CA LEU A 615 -12.98 19.22 -55.51
C LEU A 615 -12.90 20.63 -56.10
N LYS A 616 -12.31 20.74 -57.29
CA LYS A 616 -12.21 21.98 -58.06
C LYS A 616 -12.29 21.66 -59.55
N GLU A 617 -13.38 22.06 -60.19
CA GLU A 617 -13.55 21.89 -61.65
C GLU A 617 -12.77 22.98 -62.41
N GLY A 618 -11.70 22.58 -63.09
CA GLY A 618 -10.87 23.47 -63.92
C GLY A 618 -10.34 24.70 -63.17
N SER A 619 -10.96 25.86 -63.43
CA SER A 619 -10.54 27.16 -62.88
C SER A 619 -11.47 27.73 -61.80
N ASN A 620 -12.56 27.03 -61.46
CA ASN A 620 -13.49 27.40 -60.40
C ASN A 620 -12.82 27.35 -59.01
N ASP A 621 -13.47 27.81 -57.95
CA ASP A 621 -12.97 27.61 -56.58
C ASP A 621 -13.16 26.18 -56.06
N TRP A 622 -12.52 25.88 -54.93
CA TRP A 622 -12.64 24.58 -54.25
C TRP A 622 -14.00 24.44 -53.53
N THR A 623 -14.82 23.47 -53.94
CA THR A 623 -16.00 23.03 -53.18
C THR A 623 -15.62 21.90 -52.22
N MET A 624 -16.17 21.92 -51.00
CA MET A 624 -16.20 20.72 -50.15
C MET A 624 -17.36 19.85 -50.63
N GLU A 625 -17.09 18.61 -51.03
CA GLU A 625 -18.13 17.66 -51.43
C GLU A 625 -18.61 16.81 -50.25
N LEU A 626 -17.70 16.47 -49.33
CA LEU A 626 -18.01 15.59 -48.20
C LEU A 626 -17.02 15.75 -47.05
N THR A 627 -17.46 15.45 -45.83
CA THR A 627 -16.59 15.13 -44.69
C THR A 627 -16.80 13.65 -44.31
N VAL A 628 -15.73 12.86 -44.36
CA VAL A 628 -15.71 11.43 -44.02
C VAL A 628 -15.16 11.28 -42.60
N PRO A 629 -15.91 10.75 -41.63
CA PRO A 629 -15.39 10.53 -40.29
C PRO A 629 -14.26 9.48 -40.30
N HIS A 630 -13.25 9.67 -39.45
CA HIS A 630 -12.23 8.65 -39.24
C HIS A 630 -12.81 7.46 -38.46
N THR A 631 -12.25 6.28 -38.69
CA THR A 631 -12.70 5.02 -38.09
C THR A 631 -11.50 4.10 -37.87
N ASP A 632 -11.23 3.74 -36.63
CA ASP A 632 -9.98 3.12 -36.16
C ASP A 632 -9.63 1.77 -36.81
N ASN A 633 -10.58 1.14 -37.50
CA ASN A 633 -10.41 -0.15 -38.17
C ASN A 633 -10.03 -0.02 -39.67
N SER A 634 -9.89 1.20 -40.20
CA SER A 634 -9.68 1.48 -41.63
C SER A 634 -8.29 2.03 -41.90
N THR A 635 -7.42 1.25 -42.55
CA THR A 635 -6.09 1.69 -43.02
C THR A 635 -6.18 2.63 -44.22
N ASP A 636 -7.18 2.42 -45.06
CA ASP A 636 -7.37 3.13 -46.33
C ASP A 636 -8.85 3.50 -46.49
N PHE A 637 -9.11 4.76 -46.81
CA PHE A 637 -10.44 5.32 -47.02
C PHE A 637 -10.69 5.41 -48.53
N MET A 638 -11.75 4.75 -49.01
CA MET A 638 -12.21 4.86 -50.40
C MET A 638 -13.51 5.65 -50.48
N TRP A 639 -13.63 6.55 -51.48
CA TRP A 639 -14.87 7.26 -51.74
C TRP A 639 -15.19 7.38 -53.24
N ASN A 640 -16.45 7.14 -53.60
CA ASN A 640 -16.96 7.27 -54.98
C ASN A 640 -17.73 8.59 -55.14
N ILE A 641 -17.23 9.45 -56.03
CA ILE A 641 -17.79 10.77 -56.34
C ILE A 641 -18.59 10.65 -57.64
N THR A 642 -19.85 11.08 -57.62
CA THR A 642 -20.81 10.88 -58.72
C THR A 642 -21.49 12.18 -59.14
N GLY A 643 -22.00 12.23 -60.38
CA GLY A 643 -22.70 13.41 -60.92
C GLY A 643 -21.79 14.36 -61.70
N LEU A 644 -20.58 13.92 -62.03
CA LEU A 644 -19.53 14.70 -62.66
C LEU A 644 -19.76 14.89 -64.17
N VAL A 645 -19.23 15.98 -64.72
CA VAL A 645 -19.39 16.33 -66.14
C VAL A 645 -18.37 15.57 -66.99
N LYS A 646 -18.86 14.77 -67.96
CA LYS A 646 -18.01 14.05 -68.91
C LYS A 646 -17.12 15.01 -69.71
N GLY A 647 -15.81 14.82 -69.64
CA GLY A 647 -14.80 15.64 -70.29
C GLY A 647 -14.21 16.76 -69.42
N SER A 648 -14.77 17.05 -68.24
CA SER A 648 -14.20 18.02 -67.30
C SER A 648 -13.02 17.44 -66.52
N ASN A 649 -12.05 18.30 -66.18
CA ASN A 649 -10.92 17.97 -65.31
C ASN A 649 -11.16 18.54 -63.90
N TYR A 650 -11.08 17.66 -62.89
CA TYR A 650 -11.23 18.00 -61.49
C TYR A 650 -9.89 17.86 -60.78
N LEU A 651 -9.51 18.87 -60.01
CA LEU A 651 -8.50 18.74 -58.95
C LEU A 651 -9.21 18.25 -57.68
N ILE A 652 -8.56 17.37 -56.92
CA ILE A 652 -9.11 16.68 -55.75
C ILE A 652 -8.07 16.75 -54.63
N SER A 653 -8.47 17.15 -53.43
CA SER A 653 -7.60 17.21 -52.26
C SER A 653 -8.36 16.82 -51.00
N VAL A 654 -7.65 16.22 -50.05
CA VAL A 654 -8.16 15.81 -48.74
C VAL A 654 -7.48 16.66 -47.66
N THR A 655 -8.25 17.34 -46.81
CA THR A 655 -7.78 17.87 -45.52
C THR A 655 -7.95 16.82 -44.44
N VAL A 656 -7.19 16.94 -43.35
CA VAL A 656 -7.38 16.15 -42.13
C VAL A 656 -7.88 17.08 -41.04
N SER A 657 -8.92 16.68 -40.30
CA SER A 657 -9.45 17.44 -39.18
C SER A 657 -9.17 16.72 -37.87
N ARG A 658 -8.46 17.40 -36.97
CA ARG A 658 -8.48 17.08 -35.54
C ARG A 658 -9.74 17.67 -34.89
N GLU A 659 -10.00 17.28 -33.66
CA GLU A 659 -11.17 17.76 -32.92
C GLU A 659 -11.14 19.29 -32.64
N GLY A 660 -12.33 19.87 -32.52
CA GLY A 660 -12.54 21.28 -32.16
C GLY A 660 -12.60 22.26 -33.33
N ILE A 661 -13.13 23.46 -33.06
CA ILE A 661 -13.23 24.54 -34.06
C ILE A 661 -11.82 24.96 -34.49
N GLY A 662 -11.58 25.10 -35.79
CA GLY A 662 -10.25 25.37 -36.35
C GLY A 662 -9.31 24.17 -36.36
N GLY A 663 -9.81 22.94 -36.15
CA GLY A 663 -9.04 21.70 -36.20
C GLY A 663 -8.72 21.16 -37.60
N GLU A 664 -9.24 21.79 -38.67
CA GLU A 664 -8.97 21.40 -40.06
C GLU A 664 -7.57 21.88 -40.50
N GLY A 665 -6.67 20.94 -40.76
CA GLY A 665 -5.33 21.22 -41.29
C GLY A 665 -5.28 21.45 -42.80
N GLU A 666 -4.08 21.72 -43.30
CA GLU A 666 -3.89 22.06 -44.71
C GLU A 666 -4.29 20.93 -45.69
N ARG A 667 -4.64 21.35 -46.91
CA ARG A 667 -5.02 20.46 -48.02
C ARG A 667 -3.82 19.65 -48.49
N SER A 668 -3.97 18.33 -48.57
CA SER A 668 -3.00 17.44 -49.24
C SER A 668 -2.72 17.87 -50.68
N THR A 669 -1.55 17.50 -51.19
CA THR A 669 -1.18 17.71 -52.59
C THR A 669 -2.27 17.16 -53.53
N PRO A 670 -2.75 17.92 -54.52
CA PRO A 670 -3.98 17.57 -55.23
C PRO A 670 -3.77 16.58 -56.38
N LEU A 671 -4.68 15.61 -56.48
CA LEU A 671 -4.84 14.69 -57.61
C LEU A 671 -5.63 15.38 -58.74
N SER A 672 -5.29 15.14 -60.01
CA SER A 672 -6.04 15.65 -61.17
C SER A 672 -6.67 14.51 -61.98
N VAL A 673 -7.97 14.56 -62.22
CA VAL A 673 -8.73 13.50 -62.93
C VAL A 673 -9.67 14.09 -63.98
N THR A 674 -9.61 13.58 -65.21
CA THR A 674 -10.51 13.97 -66.31
C THR A 674 -11.54 12.89 -66.60
N VAL A 675 -12.83 13.24 -66.48
CA VAL A 675 -13.96 12.30 -66.40
C VAL A 675 -14.37 11.75 -67.78
N GLY A 676 -14.72 10.46 -67.84
CA GLY A 676 -15.21 9.82 -69.07
C GLY A 676 -14.17 9.65 -70.18
N ILE A 677 -12.87 9.78 -69.84
CA ILE A 677 -11.75 9.17 -70.56
C ILE A 677 -11.32 7.98 -69.71
N THR A 678 -11.33 6.76 -70.25
CA THR A 678 -10.80 5.58 -69.57
C THR A 678 -9.27 5.68 -69.47
N GLN A 679 -8.81 6.32 -68.40
CA GLN A 679 -7.41 6.22 -67.98
C GLN A 679 -7.15 4.75 -67.57
N PRO A 680 -5.98 4.18 -67.88
CA PRO A 680 -5.69 2.80 -67.55
C PRO A 680 -5.62 2.64 -66.03
N VAL A 681 -6.49 1.79 -65.48
CA VAL A 681 -6.37 1.31 -64.10
C VAL A 681 -4.97 0.73 -63.95
N THR A 682 -4.25 1.13 -62.90
CA THR A 682 -2.93 0.57 -62.59
C THR A 682 -3.10 -0.85 -62.08
N ASP A 683 -3.03 -1.81 -63.01
CA ASP A 683 -3.13 -3.25 -62.73
C ASP A 683 -2.21 -3.66 -61.58
N VAL A 684 -2.78 -4.27 -60.53
CA VAL A 684 -2.02 -4.98 -59.51
C VAL A 684 -1.57 -6.32 -60.09
N MET A 685 -0.58 -6.27 -60.98
CA MET A 685 0.10 -7.45 -61.51
C MET A 685 1.58 -7.48 -61.14
N THR A 686 1.89 -8.42 -60.26
CA THR A 686 3.25 -8.90 -59.96
C THR A 686 4.04 -9.20 -61.23
N THR A 687 5.05 -8.38 -61.54
CA THR A 687 6.06 -8.70 -62.56
C THR A 687 7.46 -8.33 -62.08
N SER A 688 8.41 -9.24 -62.26
CA SER A 688 9.84 -8.99 -62.05
C SER A 688 10.68 -9.58 -63.18
N PRO A 689 11.10 -8.74 -64.15
CA PRO A 689 12.15 -9.06 -65.13
C PRO A 689 13.35 -8.08 -64.97
N THR A 690 14.64 -8.47 -64.89
CA THR A 690 15.49 -9.17 -65.89
C THR A 690 15.50 -8.44 -67.25
N THR A 691 16.59 -7.93 -67.84
CA THR A 691 18.07 -7.94 -67.58
C THR A 691 18.67 -6.60 -68.14
N ASN A 692 19.97 -6.28 -68.25
CA ASN A 692 21.24 -7.02 -68.14
C ASN A 692 22.44 -6.06 -67.93
N ASN A 693 23.50 -6.49 -67.22
CA ASN A 693 24.88 -6.55 -67.73
C ASN A 693 25.89 -7.05 -66.66
N GLN A 694 26.94 -7.72 -67.14
CA GLN A 694 28.09 -8.33 -66.41
C GLN A 694 29.14 -7.29 -65.95
N PRO A 695 30.25 -7.64 -65.22
CA PRO A 695 30.84 -8.97 -64.89
C PRO A 695 31.14 -9.20 -63.37
N GLU A 696 31.59 -10.36 -62.83
CA GLU A 696 31.83 -11.75 -63.32
C GLU A 696 31.88 -12.79 -62.15
N SER A 697 32.14 -14.08 -62.45
CA SER A 697 32.64 -15.16 -61.56
C SER A 697 31.68 -16.02 -60.67
N ASN A 698 30.67 -16.63 -61.30
CA ASN A 698 30.51 -18.10 -61.48
C ASN A 698 31.20 -19.15 -60.51
N PRO A 699 30.67 -20.40 -60.37
CA PRO A 699 29.27 -20.84 -60.16
C PRO A 699 29.10 -22.15 -59.29
N MET A 700 27.91 -22.78 -59.35
CA MET A 700 27.52 -24.19 -59.02
C MET A 700 26.93 -24.53 -57.62
N SER A 701 25.94 -25.45 -57.47
CA SER A 701 24.86 -25.92 -58.39
C SER A 701 23.88 -26.91 -57.70
N SER A 702 22.61 -26.90 -58.15
CA SER A 702 21.64 -28.03 -58.17
C SER A 702 20.75 -28.34 -56.94
N ASN A 703 19.50 -28.73 -57.23
CA ASN A 703 18.42 -29.07 -56.29
C ASN A 703 18.26 -30.58 -56.07
N THR A 704 17.84 -31.04 -54.88
CA THR A 704 16.79 -32.10 -54.73
C THR A 704 16.33 -32.29 -53.29
N THR A 705 15.08 -31.92 -52.94
CA THR A 705 14.36 -32.47 -51.76
C THR A 705 12.87 -32.09 -51.75
N VAL A 706 11.98 -33.09 -51.89
CA VAL A 706 10.53 -32.97 -51.57
C VAL A 706 10.01 -34.24 -50.86
N ILE A 707 10.59 -35.41 -51.14
CA ILE A 707 10.08 -36.72 -50.67
C ILE A 707 10.32 -36.97 -49.16
N ILE A 708 11.27 -36.26 -48.52
CA ILE A 708 11.66 -36.53 -47.13
C ILE A 708 10.64 -36.00 -46.09
N PHE A 709 9.99 -34.85 -46.36
CA PHE A 709 9.16 -34.17 -45.36
C PHE A 709 7.92 -34.98 -44.93
N ALA A 710 7.29 -35.70 -45.86
CA ALA A 710 6.07 -36.48 -45.58
C ALA A 710 6.32 -37.63 -44.58
N PHE A 711 7.51 -38.24 -44.58
CA PHE A 711 7.84 -39.35 -43.68
C PHE A 711 8.12 -38.89 -42.24
N LEU A 712 8.72 -37.71 -42.07
CA LEU A 712 9.05 -37.16 -40.75
C LEU A 712 7.80 -36.83 -39.94
N CYS A 713 6.79 -36.22 -40.56
CA CYS A 713 5.54 -35.84 -39.87
C CYS A 713 4.79 -37.04 -39.27
N VAL A 714 4.74 -38.17 -39.99
CA VAL A 714 4.06 -39.40 -39.52
C VAL A 714 4.78 -40.01 -38.30
N ILE A 715 6.11 -39.99 -38.30
CA ILE A 715 6.92 -40.47 -37.17
C ILE A 715 6.73 -39.56 -35.94
N LEU A 716 6.68 -38.23 -36.14
CA LEU A 716 6.49 -37.27 -35.05
C LEU A 716 5.14 -37.45 -34.33
N VAL A 717 4.04 -37.58 -35.10
CA VAL A 717 2.69 -37.82 -34.57
C VAL A 717 2.61 -39.17 -33.85
N SER A 718 3.29 -40.20 -34.36
CA SER A 718 3.35 -41.51 -33.72
C SER A 718 4.05 -41.46 -32.35
N LEU A 719 5.16 -40.72 -32.23
CA LEU A 719 5.88 -40.51 -30.97
C LEU A 719 5.04 -39.75 -29.95
N LEU A 720 4.35 -38.69 -30.37
CA LEU A 720 3.48 -37.90 -29.49
C LEU A 720 2.31 -38.73 -28.93
N LEU A 721 1.70 -39.61 -29.73
CA LEU A 721 0.65 -40.52 -29.25
C LEU A 721 1.15 -41.54 -28.22
N VAL A 722 2.37 -42.08 -28.38
CA VAL A 722 2.98 -43.00 -27.40
C VAL A 722 3.34 -42.27 -26.10
N LEU A 723 3.84 -41.04 -26.18
CA LEU A 723 4.09 -40.19 -25.01
C LEU A 723 2.79 -39.84 -24.27
N ALA A 724 1.73 -39.45 -24.98
CA ALA A 724 0.43 -39.18 -24.40
C ALA A 724 -0.16 -40.41 -23.68
N LEU A 725 -0.13 -41.58 -24.31
CA LEU A 725 -0.62 -42.83 -23.72
C LEU A 725 0.19 -43.25 -22.49
N THR A 726 1.52 -43.20 -22.55
CA THR A 726 2.37 -43.56 -21.40
C THR A 726 2.23 -42.57 -20.23
N PHE A 727 2.01 -41.28 -20.51
CA PHE A 727 1.64 -40.29 -19.50
C PHE A 727 0.27 -40.60 -18.87
N PHE A 728 -0.74 -40.95 -19.67
CA PHE A 728 -2.08 -41.30 -19.19
C PHE A 728 -2.08 -42.54 -18.28
N PHE A 729 -1.33 -43.59 -18.66
CA PHE A 729 -1.16 -44.79 -17.83
C PHE A 729 -0.36 -44.50 -16.54
N LYS A 730 0.69 -43.67 -16.58
CA LYS A 730 1.39 -43.20 -15.35
C LYS A 730 0.46 -42.39 -14.43
N ARG A 731 -0.37 -41.49 -14.97
CA ARG A 731 -1.33 -40.69 -14.20
C ARG A 731 -2.40 -41.57 -13.53
N ARG A 732 -2.95 -42.56 -14.26
CA ARG A 732 -3.92 -43.53 -13.74
C ARG A 732 -3.31 -44.46 -12.66
N SER A 733 -2.06 -44.87 -12.83
CA SER A 733 -1.30 -45.65 -11.82
C SER A 733 -1.10 -44.87 -10.51
N LYS A 734 -0.65 -43.60 -10.58
CA LYS A 734 -0.52 -42.73 -9.40
C LYS A 734 -1.87 -42.52 -8.68
N MET A 735 -2.97 -42.38 -9.41
CA MET A 735 -4.30 -42.17 -8.83
C MET A 735 -4.78 -43.37 -7.99
N MET A 736 -4.53 -44.60 -8.44
CA MET A 736 -4.89 -45.81 -7.68
C MET A 736 -4.08 -45.97 -6.39
N ARG A 737 -2.84 -45.46 -6.33
CA ARG A 737 -2.04 -45.46 -5.10
C ARG A 737 -2.53 -44.46 -4.04
N ARG A 738 -3.08 -43.29 -4.43
CA ARG A 738 -3.62 -42.31 -3.47
C ARG A 738 -4.87 -42.81 -2.73
N LYS A 739 -5.79 -43.51 -3.41
CA LYS A 739 -7.00 -44.07 -2.76
C LYS A 739 -6.75 -45.19 -1.73
N GLY A 740 -5.52 -45.70 -1.63
CA GLY A 740 -5.14 -46.65 -0.57
C GLY A 740 -4.60 -46.01 0.71
N PHE A 741 -4.28 -44.71 0.72
CA PHE A 741 -3.60 -44.06 1.84
C PHE A 741 -4.54 -43.26 2.76
N GLU A 742 -5.58 -42.64 2.20
CA GLU A 742 -6.58 -41.84 2.93
C GLU A 742 -7.38 -42.63 3.98
N LEU A 743 -7.57 -43.94 3.80
CA LEU A 743 -8.40 -44.76 4.69
C LEU A 743 -7.66 -45.31 5.93
N SER A 744 -6.36 -45.07 6.04
CA SER A 744 -5.53 -45.55 7.16
C SER A 744 -5.38 -44.55 8.31
N ARG A 745 -5.58 -43.25 8.04
CA ARG A 745 -5.34 -42.18 9.02
C ARG A 745 -6.45 -41.97 10.04
N TYR A 746 -7.62 -42.61 9.86
CA TYR A 746 -8.80 -42.52 10.72
C TYR A 746 -9.02 -43.77 11.61
N ARG A 747 -7.99 -44.57 11.87
CA ARG A 747 -8.13 -45.82 12.67
C ARG A 747 -6.95 -46.20 13.57
N ALA A 748 -6.07 -45.25 13.87
CA ALA A 748 -4.90 -45.45 14.74
C ALA A 748 -4.76 -44.30 15.76
N ALA A 749 -5.82 -44.11 16.56
CA ALA A 749 -5.87 -43.14 17.65
C ALA A 749 -6.53 -43.72 18.92
N GLU A 750 -6.52 -45.06 19.06
CA GLU A 750 -7.00 -45.79 20.23
C GLU A 750 -6.12 -47.04 20.45
N GLU A 751 -5.70 -47.23 21.70
CA GLU A 751 -5.04 -48.37 22.36
C GLU A 751 -3.61 -48.13 22.91
N ILE A 752 -3.41 -48.59 24.15
CA ILE A 752 -2.20 -48.43 24.98
C ILE A 752 -1.83 -49.81 25.51
N THR A 753 -0.57 -50.25 25.37
CA THR A 753 -0.02 -51.33 26.20
C THR A 753 1.51 -51.28 26.32
N TYR A 754 2.01 -51.83 27.43
CA TYR A 754 3.44 -52.02 27.75
C TYR A 754 4.04 -53.26 27.03
N GLY A 755 5.37 -53.30 26.88
CA GLY A 755 6.15 -54.49 26.49
C GLY A 755 7.64 -54.33 26.82
N GLU A 756 8.34 -55.42 27.14
CA GLU A 756 9.72 -55.40 27.67
C GLU A 756 10.76 -56.12 26.77
N ASN A 757 12.04 -55.77 26.98
CA ASN A 757 13.27 -56.61 26.86
C ASN A 757 13.79 -57.08 25.47
N GLY A 758 15.13 -57.18 25.36
CA GLY A 758 15.91 -57.70 24.21
C GLY A 758 16.70 -56.61 23.46
N VAL A 759 18.03 -56.38 23.56
CA VAL A 759 19.25 -57.11 23.99
C VAL A 759 19.99 -57.89 22.87
N LEU A 760 21.32 -57.72 22.83
CA LEU A 760 22.39 -58.27 21.92
C LEU A 760 22.56 -57.62 20.53
N SER A 761 23.75 -57.67 19.88
CA SER A 761 25.15 -57.32 20.27
C SER A 761 26.12 -57.52 19.09
N ASP A 762 27.34 -56.95 19.17
CA ASP A 762 28.60 -57.34 18.47
C ASP A 762 28.62 -57.31 16.91
N ALA A 763 29.75 -57.26 16.18
CA ALA A 763 31.19 -57.22 16.48
C ALA A 763 31.88 -56.21 15.48
N TYR A 764 32.96 -55.49 15.82
CA TYR A 764 34.38 -55.91 15.68
C TYR A 764 34.73 -56.43 14.27
N ILE A 765 35.64 -55.82 13.48
CA ILE A 765 37.13 -55.68 13.58
C ILE A 765 37.53 -54.42 12.75
N ASP A 766 38.46 -53.49 13.07
CA ASP A 766 39.75 -53.44 13.82
C ASP A 766 41.03 -53.69 12.97
N GLU A 767 42.19 -53.18 13.41
CA GLU A 767 43.57 -53.28 12.83
C GLU A 767 43.91 -52.54 11.49
N VAL A 768 45.12 -51.98 11.26
CA VAL A 768 46.15 -51.41 12.17
C VAL A 768 47.14 -50.46 11.42
N GLU A 769 47.95 -49.74 12.20
CA GLU A 769 49.03 -48.75 11.94
C GLU A 769 50.00 -48.93 10.74
N THR A 770 50.68 -47.84 10.34
CA THR A 770 52.17 -47.71 10.47
C THR A 770 52.71 -46.28 10.23
N GLU A 771 53.80 -45.93 10.95
CA GLU A 771 54.61 -44.70 10.80
C GLU A 771 55.70 -44.89 9.69
N VAL A 772 56.72 -44.05 9.37
CA VAL A 772 57.66 -43.17 10.14
C VAL A 772 58.35 -42.11 9.18
N PRO A 773 59.37 -41.27 9.51
CA PRO A 773 59.28 -39.80 9.24
C PRO A 773 60.55 -39.08 8.66
N LEU A 774 60.63 -37.75 8.86
CA LEU A 774 61.82 -36.82 8.86
C LEU A 774 62.45 -36.44 7.49
N ARG A 775 62.68 -35.15 7.15
CA ARG A 775 63.59 -34.20 7.85
C ARG A 775 63.50 -32.73 7.34
N THR A 776 63.67 -31.75 8.26
CA THR A 776 64.42 -30.45 8.21
C THR A 776 64.63 -29.67 6.90
N SER A 777 64.62 -28.32 6.86
CA SER A 777 64.64 -27.26 7.91
C SER A 777 64.04 -25.94 7.32
N ASP A 778 64.13 -24.67 7.78
CA ASP A 778 65.03 -23.87 8.66
C ASP A 778 64.24 -22.73 9.37
N GLU A 779 64.92 -21.80 10.07
CA GLU A 779 64.34 -20.80 11.02
C GLU A 779 64.32 -19.34 10.52
N GLN A 780 63.37 -18.52 11.03
CA GLN A 780 63.58 -17.08 11.30
C GLN A 780 62.53 -16.48 12.27
N ASP A 781 62.99 -15.95 13.42
CA ASP A 781 62.15 -15.36 14.48
C ASP A 781 61.82 -13.86 14.28
N PRO A 782 60.61 -13.39 14.65
CA PRO A 782 60.29 -11.98 14.85
C PRO A 782 60.66 -11.44 16.26
N LEU A 783 60.93 -10.14 16.35
CA LEU A 783 61.35 -9.44 17.57
C LEU A 783 60.21 -9.19 18.59
N PRO A 784 60.52 -9.04 19.90
CA PRO A 784 59.51 -8.94 20.96
C PRO A 784 58.75 -7.61 20.97
N ALA A 785 57.43 -7.70 21.21
CA ALA A 785 56.55 -6.55 21.34
C ALA A 785 56.80 -5.73 22.63
N LYS A 786 56.71 -4.41 22.52
CA LYS A 786 56.65 -3.48 23.67
C LYS A 786 55.22 -3.43 24.23
N PRO A 787 55.04 -3.15 25.53
CA PRO A 787 53.70 -3.00 26.11
C PRO A 787 52.99 -1.78 25.53
N VAL A 788 51.81 -2.00 24.96
CA VAL A 788 50.92 -0.93 24.50
C VAL A 788 50.13 -0.39 25.70
N THR A 789 50.23 0.92 25.95
CA THR A 789 49.44 1.61 26.97
C THR A 789 47.95 1.55 26.65
N ALA A 790 47.11 1.40 27.68
CA ALA A 790 45.67 1.28 27.53
C ALA A 790 45.04 2.44 26.74
N ILE A 791 44.21 2.11 25.77
CA ILE A 791 43.38 3.06 25.01
C ILE A 791 42.24 3.50 25.93
N LYS A 792 42.00 4.81 26.07
CA LYS A 792 40.80 5.34 26.74
C LYS A 792 39.55 5.02 25.90
N PRO A 793 38.41 4.66 26.52
CA PRO A 793 37.15 4.48 25.79
C PRO A 793 36.71 5.78 25.12
N ILE A 794 35.91 5.66 24.06
CA ILE A 794 35.28 6.79 23.38
C ILE A 794 34.10 7.23 24.25
N GLN A 795 34.27 8.33 24.98
CA GLN A 795 33.25 8.91 25.85
C GLN A 795 32.80 10.25 25.26
N SER A 796 31.51 10.38 24.94
CA SER A 796 30.94 11.59 24.35
C SER A 796 30.62 12.62 25.42
N ASP A 797 31.30 13.77 25.38
CA ASP A 797 30.98 14.93 26.24
C ASP A 797 29.54 15.46 26.03
N LYS A 798 28.89 15.11 24.89
CA LYS A 798 27.49 15.48 24.56
C LYS A 798 26.46 14.69 25.36
N TYR A 799 26.74 13.42 25.67
CA TYR A 799 25.82 12.50 26.34
C TYR A 799 26.57 11.70 27.42
N PRO A 800 26.67 12.23 28.64
CA PRO A 800 27.41 11.59 29.73
C PRO A 800 26.65 10.40 30.34
N PRO A 801 27.34 9.52 31.11
CA PRO A 801 26.71 8.49 31.91
C PRO A 801 25.74 9.07 32.96
N VAL A 802 24.72 8.29 33.30
CA VAL A 802 23.65 8.65 34.24
C VAL A 802 23.78 7.78 35.51
N PRO A 803 23.74 8.35 36.73
CA PRO A 803 23.76 7.58 37.97
C PRO A 803 22.63 6.52 38.02
N MET A 804 22.91 5.33 38.56
CA MET A 804 21.95 4.22 38.52
C MET A 804 20.67 4.44 39.33
N ASP A 805 20.69 5.36 40.29
CA ASP A 805 19.58 5.82 41.12
C ASP A 805 18.76 6.93 40.44
N GLU A 806 19.40 7.80 39.65
CA GLU A 806 18.72 8.80 38.83
C GLU A 806 18.13 8.22 37.53
N PHE A 807 18.68 7.11 37.03
CA PHE A 807 18.34 6.53 35.72
C PHE A 807 16.84 6.28 35.47
N PRO A 808 16.01 5.79 36.42
CA PRO A 808 14.58 5.59 36.18
C PRO A 808 13.84 6.90 35.89
N SER A 809 14.14 7.98 36.60
CA SER A 809 13.56 9.31 36.37
C SER A 809 14.09 9.93 35.08
N HIS A 810 15.40 9.77 34.81
CA HIS A 810 16.01 10.21 33.56
C HIS A 810 15.39 9.53 32.32
N PHE A 811 15.10 8.23 32.40
CA PHE A 811 14.47 7.49 31.30
C PHE A 811 13.10 8.05 30.92
N TRP A 812 12.22 8.28 31.91
CA TRP A 812 10.88 8.83 31.66
C TRP A 812 10.95 10.27 31.10
N ALA A 813 11.75 11.15 31.70
CA ALA A 813 11.96 12.50 31.17
C ALA A 813 12.54 12.49 29.74
N SER A 814 13.46 11.56 29.44
CA SER A 814 14.07 11.45 28.11
C SER A 814 13.13 10.94 27.02
N LEU A 815 12.01 10.30 27.39
CA LEU A 815 10.93 9.97 26.47
C LEU A 815 10.06 11.20 26.17
N ASP A 816 9.61 11.93 27.21
CA ASP A 816 8.72 13.08 27.03
C ASP A 816 9.45 14.27 26.35
N ASP A 817 10.73 14.52 26.65
CA ASP A 817 11.55 15.56 26.00
C ASP A 817 12.07 15.15 24.59
N GLY A 818 11.78 13.93 24.13
CA GLY A 818 12.28 13.37 22.88
C GLY A 818 13.81 13.19 22.82
N LEU A 819 14.50 13.14 23.97
CA LEU A 819 15.95 13.02 24.04
C LEU A 819 16.46 11.68 23.49
N LEU A 820 15.75 10.58 23.73
CA LEU A 820 16.16 9.26 23.21
C LEU A 820 16.14 9.22 21.67
N GLN A 821 15.27 10.00 21.03
CA GLN A 821 15.27 10.14 19.57
C GLN A 821 16.43 11.02 19.08
N LYS A 822 16.71 12.17 19.73
CA LYS A 822 17.88 13.02 19.43
C LYS A 822 19.23 12.29 19.65
N GLN A 823 19.25 11.31 20.55
CA GLN A 823 20.36 10.37 20.70
C GLN A 823 20.42 9.36 19.54
N TRP A 824 19.29 8.78 19.15
CA TRP A 824 19.20 7.84 18.02
C TRP A 824 19.68 8.48 16.71
N GLU A 825 19.21 9.69 16.40
CA GLU A 825 19.61 10.54 15.27
C GLU A 825 21.10 10.95 15.32
N SER A 826 21.79 10.72 16.46
CA SER A 826 23.24 10.94 16.58
C SER A 826 24.09 9.69 16.27
N PHE A 827 23.49 8.53 15.93
CA PHE A 827 24.23 7.34 15.49
C PHE A 827 24.47 7.35 13.97
N PRO A 828 25.61 6.83 13.48
CA PRO A 828 25.82 6.65 12.05
C PRO A 828 24.91 5.55 11.49
N GLU A 829 24.22 5.85 10.40
CA GLU A 829 23.38 4.91 9.63
C GLU A 829 24.21 4.10 8.62
N GLU A 830 25.37 4.62 8.21
CA GLU A 830 26.27 3.96 7.26
C GLU A 830 27.34 3.05 7.89
N MET A 831 28.00 2.24 7.05
CA MET A 831 29.18 1.46 7.39
C MET A 831 30.43 2.35 7.56
N THR A 832 30.65 2.88 8.77
CA THR A 832 31.78 3.78 9.13
C THR A 832 33.21 3.19 8.97
N GLN A 833 33.37 1.92 8.61
CA GLN A 833 34.66 1.22 8.52
C GLN A 833 34.69 0.25 7.31
N PRO A 834 35.87 -0.08 6.74
CA PRO A 834 35.97 -0.92 5.55
C PRO A 834 35.52 -2.38 5.77
N CYS A 835 34.84 -2.95 4.77
CA CYS A 835 34.35 -4.34 4.74
C CYS A 835 34.92 -5.12 3.53
N ILE A 836 36.24 -5.08 3.31
CA ILE A 836 36.86 -5.42 2.02
C ILE A 836 36.64 -6.90 1.65
N ILE A 837 37.01 -7.84 2.53
CA ILE A 837 36.86 -9.27 2.27
C ILE A 837 35.38 -9.69 2.22
N ALA A 838 34.53 -9.04 3.02
CA ALA A 838 33.09 -9.30 3.05
C ALA A 838 32.36 -8.89 1.75
N LYS A 839 32.90 -7.92 0.99
CA LYS A 839 32.35 -7.45 -0.29
C LYS A 839 32.82 -8.26 -1.52
N LYS A 840 33.75 -9.20 -1.37
CA LYS A 840 34.18 -10.10 -2.47
C LYS A 840 33.01 -10.89 -3.06
N GLU A 841 33.07 -11.14 -4.36
CA GLU A 841 32.05 -11.90 -5.10
C GLU A 841 31.81 -13.30 -4.50
N GLU A 842 32.91 -14.02 -4.23
CA GLU A 842 32.94 -15.34 -3.58
C GLU A 842 32.19 -15.38 -2.23
N ASN A 843 32.16 -14.25 -1.51
CA ASN A 843 31.54 -14.15 -0.18
C ASN A 843 30.10 -13.64 -0.19
N LYS A 844 29.58 -13.14 -1.32
CA LYS A 844 28.19 -12.64 -1.38
C LYS A 844 27.18 -13.70 -0.94
N GLN A 845 27.37 -14.96 -1.31
CA GLN A 845 26.50 -16.07 -0.91
C GLN A 845 26.65 -16.47 0.57
N ARG A 846 27.82 -16.26 1.17
CA ARG A 846 28.03 -16.45 2.62
C ARG A 846 27.38 -15.35 3.46
N ASN A 847 27.00 -14.21 2.88
CA ASN A 847 26.29 -13.14 3.56
C ASN A 847 24.76 -13.33 3.47
N ARG A 848 24.06 -13.18 4.59
CA ARG A 848 22.59 -13.20 4.62
C ARG A 848 21.95 -11.88 4.15
N TYR A 849 22.66 -10.76 4.34
CA TYR A 849 22.23 -9.42 3.95
C TYR A 849 23.38 -8.65 3.30
N ARG A 850 23.11 -7.90 2.23
CA ARG A 850 24.14 -7.16 1.47
C ARG A 850 24.67 -5.93 2.24
N ASN A 851 23.84 -5.34 3.10
CA ASN A 851 24.12 -4.11 3.85
C ASN A 851 24.69 -4.35 5.27
N ILE A 852 24.75 -5.60 5.76
CA ILE A 852 25.22 -5.91 7.12
C ILE A 852 26.42 -6.86 7.04
N LEU A 853 27.60 -6.25 6.91
CA LEU A 853 28.89 -6.91 6.70
C LEU A 853 29.82 -6.65 7.90
N PRO A 854 30.71 -7.59 8.27
CA PRO A 854 31.68 -7.36 9.33
C PRO A 854 32.79 -6.41 8.85
N TYR A 855 33.28 -5.56 9.74
CA TYR A 855 34.42 -4.69 9.45
C TYR A 855 35.74 -5.48 9.41
N GLU A 856 36.65 -5.07 8.54
CA GLU A 856 37.90 -5.80 8.27
C GLU A 856 38.82 -5.89 9.50
N HIS A 857 38.77 -4.89 10.40
CA HIS A 857 39.69 -4.77 11.52
C HIS A 857 39.39 -5.71 12.71
N ASN A 858 38.18 -6.26 12.80
CA ASN A 858 37.74 -7.14 13.90
C ASN A 858 36.82 -8.29 13.46
N ARG A 859 36.69 -8.57 12.16
CA ARG A 859 35.99 -9.77 11.69
C ARG A 859 36.66 -11.04 12.24
N VAL A 860 35.88 -12.09 12.40
CA VAL A 860 36.43 -13.43 12.67
C VAL A 860 37.11 -13.96 11.41
N ILE A 861 38.27 -14.60 11.58
CA ILE A 861 39.07 -15.16 10.49
C ILE A 861 39.14 -16.68 10.68
N LEU A 862 38.61 -17.45 9.74
CA LEU A 862 38.68 -18.90 9.74
C LEU A 862 40.05 -19.36 9.23
N LYS A 863 40.70 -20.23 10.00
CA LYS A 863 41.98 -20.84 9.63
C LYS A 863 41.79 -21.78 8.43
N GLU A 864 42.81 -21.84 7.57
CA GLU A 864 42.74 -22.49 6.26
C GLU A 864 42.45 -24.01 6.32
N GLY A 865 41.98 -24.54 5.20
CA GLY A 865 41.59 -25.94 4.99
C GLY A 865 40.75 -26.05 3.72
N ASP A 866 40.64 -27.27 3.16
CA ASP A 866 40.23 -27.53 1.77
C ASP A 866 38.95 -26.81 1.28
N ASP A 867 37.97 -26.57 2.16
CA ASP A 867 36.69 -25.96 1.81
C ASP A 867 36.65 -24.41 1.81
N THR A 868 37.69 -23.71 2.31
CA THR A 868 37.66 -22.25 2.48
C THR A 868 38.96 -21.56 2.03
N ILE A 869 38.95 -21.07 0.78
CA ILE A 869 40.11 -20.42 0.12
C ILE A 869 40.53 -19.08 0.77
N ASP A 870 39.62 -18.39 1.46
CA ASP A 870 39.81 -17.00 1.88
C ASP A 870 39.49 -16.71 3.36
N GLY A 871 39.17 -17.75 4.15
CA GLY A 871 39.00 -17.66 5.60
C GLY A 871 37.84 -16.76 6.08
N TYR A 872 36.83 -16.50 5.27
CA TYR A 872 35.74 -15.58 5.60
C TYR A 872 34.57 -16.21 6.37
N ILE A 873 34.01 -15.44 7.32
CA ILE A 873 32.67 -15.62 7.89
C ILE A 873 32.07 -14.25 8.25
N ASN A 874 30.75 -14.10 8.12
CA ASN A 874 30.06 -12.88 8.57
C ASN A 874 29.86 -12.88 10.11
N ALA A 875 30.95 -12.60 10.81
CA ALA A 875 30.99 -12.43 12.26
C ALA A 875 32.08 -11.43 12.68
N SER A 876 31.85 -10.73 13.79
CA SER A 876 32.74 -9.71 14.37
C SER A 876 33.04 -10.01 15.83
N TYR A 877 34.29 -9.87 16.26
CA TYR A 877 34.65 -9.86 17.68
C TYR A 877 34.15 -8.56 18.34
N ILE A 878 33.43 -8.68 19.45
CA ILE A 878 32.92 -7.54 20.23
C ILE A 878 33.51 -7.60 21.64
N LYS A 879 34.10 -6.48 22.08
CA LYS A 879 34.56 -6.31 23.47
C LYS A 879 33.40 -6.30 24.44
N GLY A 880 33.56 -6.83 25.65
CA GLY A 880 32.66 -6.58 26.78
C GLY A 880 33.03 -5.31 27.55
N PHE A 881 32.30 -5.04 28.64
CA PHE A 881 32.52 -3.86 29.49
C PHE A 881 33.96 -3.75 30.03
N SER A 882 34.58 -4.88 30.37
CA SER A 882 36.00 -4.95 30.75
C SER A 882 37.01 -4.62 29.64
N GLY A 883 36.57 -4.31 28.41
CA GLY A 883 37.40 -4.03 27.24
C GLY A 883 38.06 -5.26 26.59
N ALA A 884 37.96 -6.43 27.21
CA ALA A 884 38.38 -7.71 26.63
C ALA A 884 37.35 -8.21 25.60
N VAL A 885 37.79 -9.00 24.62
CA VAL A 885 36.87 -9.67 23.66
C VAL A 885 36.04 -10.71 24.41
N THR A 886 34.75 -10.41 24.61
CA THR A 886 33.83 -11.24 25.40
C THR A 886 32.81 -11.96 24.51
N TYR A 887 32.52 -11.41 23.33
CA TYR A 887 31.49 -11.91 22.43
C TYR A 887 31.96 -12.00 20.98
N ILE A 888 31.27 -12.83 20.21
CA ILE A 888 31.27 -12.78 18.74
C ILE A 888 29.84 -12.47 18.28
N ALA A 889 29.65 -11.35 17.61
CA ALA A 889 28.38 -11.01 16.96
C ALA A 889 28.39 -11.57 15.53
N SER A 890 27.52 -12.55 15.26
CA SER A 890 27.45 -13.28 13.98
C SER A 890 26.07 -13.12 13.34
N GLN A 891 26.00 -13.22 12.01
CA GLN A 891 24.70 -13.51 11.36
C GLN A 891 24.19 -14.89 11.80
N GLY A 892 22.87 -15.12 11.68
CA GLY A 892 22.31 -16.46 11.70
C GLY A 892 22.73 -17.21 10.43
N PRO A 893 23.37 -18.38 10.53
CA PRO A 893 23.94 -19.05 9.36
C PRO A 893 22.89 -19.31 8.27
N ASN A 894 23.33 -19.27 7.02
CA ASN A 894 22.58 -19.71 5.85
C ASN A 894 23.17 -21.03 5.33
N THR A 895 22.57 -21.61 4.28
CA THR A 895 23.01 -22.87 3.68
C THR A 895 24.49 -22.85 3.24
N ALA A 896 24.99 -21.70 2.76
CA ALA A 896 26.37 -21.52 2.33
C ALA A 896 27.38 -21.27 3.47
N SER A 897 26.92 -20.99 4.71
CA SER A 897 27.78 -20.61 5.84
C SER A 897 27.60 -21.47 7.09
N VAL A 898 26.75 -22.50 7.08
CA VAL A 898 26.50 -23.35 8.26
C VAL A 898 27.71 -24.20 8.68
N SER A 899 28.50 -24.68 7.74
CA SER A 899 29.77 -25.37 8.02
C SER A 899 30.82 -24.41 8.58
N ASP A 900 30.90 -23.20 8.01
CA ASP A 900 31.79 -22.13 8.45
C ASP A 900 31.46 -21.66 9.87
N PHE A 901 30.17 -21.58 10.21
CA PHE A 901 29.69 -21.26 11.56
C PHE A 901 30.17 -22.30 12.58
N TRP A 902 30.01 -23.61 12.32
CA TRP A 902 30.53 -24.62 13.23
C TRP A 902 32.06 -24.65 13.27
N LYS A 903 32.75 -24.38 12.15
CA LYS A 903 34.21 -24.19 12.10
C LYS A 903 34.66 -23.06 13.03
N MET A 904 33.92 -21.95 13.08
CA MET A 904 34.13 -20.86 14.05
C MET A 904 33.93 -21.33 15.50
N ILE A 905 32.81 -21.99 15.84
CA ILE A 905 32.55 -22.48 17.21
C ILE A 905 33.70 -23.35 17.73
N TRP A 906 34.21 -24.25 16.89
CA TRP A 906 35.32 -25.15 17.23
C TRP A 906 36.67 -24.42 17.34
N GLN A 907 36.93 -23.47 16.43
CA GLN A 907 38.19 -22.74 16.38
C GLN A 907 38.36 -21.81 17.60
N GLU A 908 37.31 -21.07 17.94
CA GLU A 908 37.33 -20.02 18.97
C GLU A 908 36.98 -20.55 20.38
N ASP A 909 36.87 -21.87 20.55
CA ASP A 909 36.53 -22.52 21.84
C ASP A 909 35.22 -22.00 22.47
N VAL A 910 34.19 -21.85 21.64
CA VAL A 910 32.91 -21.27 22.05
C VAL A 910 32.10 -22.27 22.85
N GLY A 911 32.01 -22.03 24.17
CA GLY A 911 31.20 -22.86 25.08
C GLY A 911 29.72 -22.49 25.17
N LYS A 912 29.32 -21.33 24.63
CA LYS A 912 27.94 -20.81 24.67
C LYS A 912 27.54 -20.15 23.35
N ILE A 913 26.36 -20.52 22.84
CA ILE A 913 25.74 -19.90 21.67
C ILE A 913 24.39 -19.31 22.08
N VAL A 914 24.12 -18.07 21.68
CA VAL A 914 22.90 -17.30 21.98
C VAL A 914 22.20 -16.93 20.67
N MET A 915 21.00 -17.48 20.47
CA MET A 915 20.17 -17.32 19.29
C MET A 915 18.92 -16.50 19.62
N ALA A 916 18.94 -15.20 19.30
CA ALA A 916 17.83 -14.29 19.51
C ALA A 916 16.89 -14.23 18.28
N THR A 917 16.42 -15.40 17.81
CA THR A 917 15.52 -15.51 16.64
C THR A 917 14.84 -16.88 16.59
N ASN A 918 13.66 -16.93 15.97
CA ASN A 918 13.12 -18.18 15.43
C ASN A 918 13.76 -18.47 14.06
N LEU A 919 13.58 -19.69 13.55
CA LEU A 919 14.12 -20.10 12.24
C LEU A 919 13.38 -19.43 11.08
N PHE A 920 12.06 -19.29 11.22
CA PHE A 920 11.11 -18.79 10.24
C PHE A 920 10.14 -17.85 10.94
N GLU A 921 9.95 -16.65 10.38
CA GLU A 921 9.07 -15.59 10.91
C GLU A 921 8.54 -14.79 9.70
N GLU A 922 7.26 -14.38 9.70
CA GLU A 922 6.59 -13.66 8.58
C GLU A 922 6.90 -14.20 7.18
N GLY A 923 6.68 -15.50 6.95
CA GLY A 923 6.94 -16.14 5.65
C GLY A 923 8.42 -16.32 5.30
N LYS A 924 9.36 -15.80 6.11
CA LYS A 924 10.76 -15.60 5.72
C LYS A 924 11.73 -16.36 6.63
N ASN A 925 12.70 -17.05 6.00
CA ASN A 925 13.73 -17.83 6.69
C ASN A 925 14.79 -16.92 7.35
N LYS A 926 14.63 -16.61 8.64
CA LYS A 926 15.57 -15.77 9.42
C LYS A 926 16.88 -16.48 9.77
N CYS A 927 16.86 -17.80 9.99
CA CYS A 927 18.05 -18.59 10.30
C CYS A 927 17.93 -20.01 9.76
N TYR A 928 19.01 -20.58 9.22
CA TYR A 928 19.05 -22.01 8.89
C TYR A 928 19.16 -22.85 10.16
N LYS A 929 18.56 -24.05 10.18
CA LYS A 929 18.64 -24.96 11.33
C LYS A 929 20.02 -25.64 11.36
N TYR A 930 20.83 -25.31 12.36
CA TYR A 930 22.22 -25.76 12.45
C TYR A 930 22.45 -26.83 13.53
N TRP A 931 21.40 -27.55 13.94
CA TRP A 931 21.43 -28.62 14.95
C TRP A 931 20.47 -29.78 14.57
N PRO A 932 20.75 -31.05 14.94
CA PRO A 932 19.81 -32.17 14.79
C PRO A 932 18.67 -32.09 15.80
N ASP A 933 17.55 -32.80 15.59
CA ASP A 933 16.59 -33.00 16.69
C ASP A 933 17.08 -34.07 17.69
N LEU A 934 16.55 -33.99 18.92
CA LEU A 934 17.01 -34.76 20.09
C LEU A 934 17.11 -36.29 19.88
N ASN A 935 16.32 -36.84 18.95
CA ASN A 935 16.24 -38.27 18.66
C ASN A 935 16.87 -38.66 17.31
N GLU A 936 17.44 -37.72 16.55
CA GLU A 936 18.00 -37.97 15.21
C GLU A 936 19.50 -38.32 15.23
N GLY A 937 20.14 -38.32 16.40
CA GLY A 937 21.56 -38.67 16.57
C GLY A 937 22.50 -37.50 16.33
N SER A 938 23.44 -37.64 15.39
CA SER A 938 24.44 -36.60 15.07
C SER A 938 24.27 -36.05 13.66
N MET A 939 24.18 -34.73 13.52
CA MET A 939 24.24 -34.06 12.22
C MET A 939 25.67 -33.59 11.94
N MET A 940 26.14 -33.72 10.70
CA MET A 940 27.50 -33.38 10.29
C MET A 940 27.52 -32.07 9.50
N PHE A 941 28.34 -31.12 9.93
CA PHE A 941 28.55 -29.82 9.28
C PHE A 941 30.03 -29.67 8.95
N GLY A 942 30.38 -29.86 7.67
CA GLY A 942 31.77 -30.02 7.25
C GLY A 942 32.44 -31.18 7.99
N GLN A 943 33.47 -30.86 8.79
CA GLN A 943 34.26 -31.83 9.57
C GLN A 943 33.80 -31.97 11.04
N ILE A 944 32.63 -31.42 11.42
CA ILE A 944 32.15 -31.37 12.80
C ILE A 944 30.81 -32.11 12.93
N HIS A 945 30.77 -33.12 13.79
CA HIS A 945 29.53 -33.78 14.20
C HIS A 945 28.93 -33.04 15.39
N VAL A 946 27.63 -32.77 15.35
CA VAL A 946 26.86 -32.08 16.39
C VAL A 946 25.74 -33.00 16.86
N THR A 947 25.61 -33.20 18.16
CA THR A 947 24.59 -34.04 18.81
C THR A 947 23.93 -33.29 19.95
N ILE A 948 22.60 -33.36 20.09
CA ILE A 948 21.92 -32.89 21.30
C ILE A 948 21.96 -34.00 22.36
N ASN A 949 22.46 -33.68 23.56
CA ASN A 949 22.41 -34.58 24.73
C ASN A 949 21.16 -34.33 25.60
N ASN A 950 20.62 -33.11 25.57
CA ASN A 950 19.48 -32.67 26.38
C ASN A 950 18.87 -31.40 25.77
N GLU A 951 17.54 -31.28 25.79
CA GLU A 951 16.81 -30.04 25.48
C GLU A 951 15.86 -29.72 26.63
N LYS A 952 15.80 -28.44 27.02
CA LYS A 952 14.88 -27.92 28.05
C LYS A 952 14.27 -26.59 27.60
N SER A 953 12.95 -26.51 27.62
CA SER A 953 12.23 -25.26 27.42
C SER A 953 11.76 -24.68 28.75
N PHE A 954 11.92 -23.37 28.93
CA PHE A 954 11.41 -22.62 30.09
C PHE A 954 11.10 -21.19 29.67
N GLU A 955 9.94 -20.67 30.07
CA GLU A 955 9.46 -19.34 29.69
C GLU A 955 9.56 -19.15 28.15
N SER A 956 10.25 -18.12 27.68
CA SER A 956 10.51 -17.87 26.24
C SER A 956 11.87 -18.39 25.76
N CYS A 957 12.50 -19.32 26.48
CA CYS A 957 13.83 -19.87 26.19
C CYS A 957 13.80 -21.38 25.91
N VAL A 958 14.59 -21.83 24.93
CA VAL A 958 14.93 -23.24 24.71
C VAL A 958 16.44 -23.42 24.85
N GLN A 959 16.87 -24.18 25.86
CA GLN A 959 18.27 -24.50 26.16
C GLN A 959 18.60 -25.92 25.69
N ARG A 960 19.58 -26.04 24.79
CA ARG A 960 20.12 -27.30 24.28
C ARG A 960 21.53 -27.52 24.81
N GLN A 961 21.82 -28.70 25.34
CA GLN A 961 23.17 -29.12 25.69
C GLN A 961 23.75 -29.96 24.56
N LEU A 962 24.68 -29.39 23.80
CA LEU A 962 25.27 -30.00 22.62
C LEU A 962 26.60 -30.67 22.95
N THR A 963 26.90 -31.74 22.23
CA THR A 963 28.26 -32.27 22.05
C THR A 963 28.68 -31.98 20.62
N ILE A 964 29.86 -31.39 20.45
CA ILE A 964 30.50 -31.22 19.14
C ILE A 964 31.78 -32.05 19.08
N THR A 965 31.99 -32.77 17.99
CA THR A 965 33.10 -33.71 17.82
C THR A 965 33.81 -33.46 16.48
N LYS A 966 35.14 -33.36 16.52
CA LYS A 966 35.99 -33.27 15.33
C LYS A 966 37.18 -34.23 15.49
N GLY A 967 37.22 -35.25 14.64
CA GLY A 967 38.14 -36.39 14.82
C GLY A 967 37.87 -37.08 16.16
N GLN A 968 38.93 -37.37 16.91
CA GLN A 968 38.83 -37.98 18.25
C GLN A 968 38.49 -36.99 19.38
N ASN A 969 38.42 -35.68 19.10
CA ASN A 969 38.20 -34.66 20.13
C ASN A 969 36.72 -34.27 20.20
N SER A 970 36.17 -34.18 21.41
CA SER A 970 34.82 -33.68 21.67
C SER A 970 34.81 -32.53 22.67
N ARG A 971 33.90 -31.57 22.49
CA ARG A 971 33.61 -30.47 23.42
C ARG A 971 32.10 -30.37 23.66
N SER A 972 31.69 -29.77 24.77
CA SER A 972 30.27 -29.48 25.02
C SER A 972 29.99 -27.99 24.91
N VAL A 973 28.86 -27.65 24.28
CA VAL A 973 28.42 -26.29 24.00
C VAL A 973 26.97 -26.15 24.43
N THR A 974 26.65 -25.13 25.23
CA THR A 974 25.25 -24.83 25.53
C THR A 974 24.70 -23.83 24.52
N HIS A 975 23.63 -24.21 23.82
CA HIS A 975 22.90 -23.34 22.90
C HIS A 975 21.62 -22.84 23.55
N PHE A 976 21.40 -21.53 23.56
CA PHE A 976 20.22 -20.87 24.11
C PHE A 976 19.46 -20.17 22.99
N GLN A 977 18.23 -20.59 22.72
CA GLN A 977 17.33 -19.93 21.78
C GLN A 977 16.27 -19.13 22.53
N TYR A 978 16.15 -17.85 22.22
CA TYR A 978 15.03 -17.03 22.67
C TYR A 978 13.96 -17.01 21.59
N VAL A 979 12.81 -17.63 21.87
CA VAL A 979 11.71 -17.82 20.91
C VAL A 979 10.61 -16.75 21.03
N GLY A 980 10.55 -16.06 22.17
CA GLY A 980 9.55 -15.01 22.46
C GLY A 980 9.87 -13.62 21.89
N TRP A 981 10.62 -13.54 20.78
CA TRP A 981 10.86 -12.28 20.08
C TRP A 981 9.96 -12.21 18.85
N PRO A 982 8.97 -11.30 18.80
CA PRO A 982 8.13 -11.13 17.62
C PRO A 982 8.94 -10.56 16.44
N ASP A 983 8.50 -10.85 15.21
CA ASP A 983 9.11 -10.28 14.02
C ASP A 983 8.86 -8.76 13.92
N LYS A 984 9.80 -8.05 13.32
CA LYS A 984 9.86 -6.57 13.18
C LYS A 984 9.67 -5.75 14.49
N ASN A 985 9.59 -6.39 15.66
CA ASN A 985 9.12 -5.79 16.91
C ASN A 985 10.04 -6.09 18.12
N ILE A 986 9.72 -5.49 19.27
CA ILE A 986 10.30 -5.81 20.58
C ILE A 986 9.44 -6.84 21.36
N PRO A 987 10.02 -7.62 22.30
CA PRO A 987 9.27 -8.53 23.15
C PRO A 987 8.23 -7.81 24.02
N ARG A 988 7.04 -8.43 24.20
CA ARG A 988 5.92 -7.82 24.96
C ARG A 988 6.24 -7.50 26.42
N ASN A 989 7.17 -8.24 27.03
CA ASN A 989 7.67 -7.95 28.37
C ASN A 989 9.21 -8.02 28.41
N THR A 990 9.77 -7.25 29.34
CA THR A 990 11.19 -7.19 29.72
C THR A 990 11.64 -8.46 30.43
N PHE A 991 10.79 -8.99 31.31
CA PHE A 991 11.08 -10.10 32.22
C PHE A 991 11.66 -11.31 31.48
N SER A 992 11.02 -11.78 30.40
CA SER A 992 11.50 -12.93 29.63
C SER A 992 12.90 -12.74 29.04
N VAL A 993 13.28 -11.50 28.69
CA VAL A 993 14.61 -11.16 28.17
C VAL A 993 15.65 -11.10 29.30
N LEU A 994 15.29 -10.52 30.45
CA LEU A 994 16.14 -10.51 31.65
C LEU A 994 16.42 -11.94 32.14
N ARG A 995 15.39 -12.78 32.17
CA ARG A 995 15.44 -14.20 32.53
C ARG A 995 16.27 -15.04 31.56
N PHE A 996 16.18 -14.73 30.26
CA PHE A 996 17.04 -15.33 29.24
C PHE A 996 18.51 -15.01 29.48
N LEU A 997 18.85 -13.73 29.75
CA LEU A 997 20.21 -13.34 30.09
C LEU A 997 20.71 -14.00 31.38
N ASP A 998 19.91 -14.00 32.44
CA ASP A 998 20.21 -14.69 33.71
C ASP A 998 20.57 -16.17 33.46
N ALA A 999 19.78 -16.89 32.65
CA ALA A 999 20.05 -18.29 32.33
C ALA A 999 21.35 -18.49 31.52
N VAL A 1000 21.64 -17.60 30.56
CA VAL A 1000 22.89 -17.60 29.79
C VAL A 1000 24.09 -17.34 30.69
N LYS A 1001 24.02 -16.37 31.62
CA LYS A 1001 25.13 -16.02 32.52
C LYS A 1001 25.33 -17.10 33.62
N ALA A 1002 24.25 -17.55 34.26
CA ALA A 1002 24.29 -18.50 35.38
C ALA A 1002 24.71 -19.93 34.97
N THR A 1003 24.50 -20.34 33.72
CA THR A 1003 24.98 -21.65 33.24
C THR A 1003 26.52 -21.65 33.18
N PRO A 1004 27.23 -22.54 33.90
CA PRO A 1004 28.69 -22.62 33.83
C PRO A 1004 29.15 -23.19 32.49
N THR A 1005 30.35 -22.80 32.04
CA THR A 1005 31.06 -23.44 30.93
C THR A 1005 32.50 -23.76 31.33
N ARG A 1006 33.11 -24.73 30.64
CA ARG A 1006 34.54 -25.07 30.77
C ARG A 1006 35.39 -24.50 29.64
N ALA A 1007 34.75 -24.01 28.58
CA ALA A 1007 35.43 -23.43 27.44
C ALA A 1007 35.88 -22.00 27.76
N SER A 1008 36.98 -21.59 27.15
CA SER A 1008 37.66 -20.31 27.36
C SER A 1008 37.30 -19.23 26.35
N GLY A 1009 36.59 -19.60 25.28
CA GLY A 1009 36.22 -18.72 24.18
C GLY A 1009 35.08 -17.74 24.47
N PRO A 1010 34.89 -16.74 23.57
CA PRO A 1010 33.82 -15.76 23.66
C PRO A 1010 32.44 -16.39 23.48
N ILE A 1011 31.39 -15.69 23.95
CA ILE A 1011 30.00 -16.09 23.72
C ILE A 1011 29.59 -15.68 22.30
N VAL A 1012 29.16 -16.63 21.47
CA VAL A 1012 28.59 -16.30 20.15
C VAL A 1012 27.15 -15.85 20.32
N VAL A 1013 26.81 -14.67 19.80
CA VAL A 1013 25.48 -14.08 19.83
C VAL A 1013 25.03 -13.79 18.39
N HIS A 1014 23.86 -14.30 17.99
CA HIS A 1014 23.29 -14.05 16.67
C HIS A 1014 21.77 -13.87 16.71
N CYS A 1015 21.23 -13.34 15.62
CA CYS A 1015 19.80 -13.35 15.29
C CYS A 1015 19.66 -13.73 13.82
N SER A 1016 18.92 -12.95 13.00
CA SER A 1016 19.02 -13.03 11.54
C SER A 1016 20.33 -12.38 11.04
N ALA A 1017 20.46 -11.04 11.17
CA ALA A 1017 21.64 -10.30 10.70
C ALA A 1017 22.81 -10.21 11.70
N GLY A 1018 22.55 -10.49 12.99
CA GLY A 1018 23.55 -10.33 14.04
C GLY A 1018 23.83 -8.88 14.42
N ALA A 1019 22.81 -8.00 14.37
CA ALA A 1019 22.95 -6.57 14.64
C ALA A 1019 21.87 -6.03 15.61
N GLY A 1020 20.58 -6.17 15.27
CA GLY A 1020 19.47 -5.61 16.06
C GLY A 1020 19.23 -6.33 17.39
N ARG A 1021 18.45 -7.41 17.37
CA ARG A 1021 18.16 -8.26 18.55
C ARG A 1021 19.45 -8.69 19.29
N SER A 1022 20.53 -8.97 18.56
CA SER A 1022 21.85 -9.28 19.14
C SER A 1022 22.49 -8.08 19.87
N GLY A 1023 22.40 -6.88 19.30
CA GLY A 1023 22.90 -5.66 19.93
C GLY A 1023 22.11 -5.30 21.20
N VAL A 1024 20.80 -5.54 21.22
CA VAL A 1024 19.99 -5.38 22.44
C VAL A 1024 20.46 -6.33 23.55
N PHE A 1025 20.72 -7.61 23.23
CA PHE A 1025 21.25 -8.58 24.18
C PHE A 1025 22.65 -8.20 24.71
N LEU A 1026 23.55 -7.76 23.82
CA LEU A 1026 24.90 -7.33 24.21
C LEU A 1026 24.87 -6.06 25.07
N ALA A 1027 24.11 -5.03 24.66
CA ALA A 1027 23.95 -3.81 25.44
C ALA A 1027 23.42 -4.11 26.85
N LEU A 1028 22.41 -4.98 26.97
CA LEU A 1028 21.86 -5.38 28.27
C LEU A 1028 22.95 -6.01 29.18
N ASP A 1029 23.72 -6.97 28.66
CA ASP A 1029 24.76 -7.64 29.45
C ASP A 1029 25.91 -6.68 29.83
N MET A 1030 26.36 -5.86 28.87
CA MET A 1030 27.37 -4.82 29.08
C MET A 1030 26.95 -3.81 30.15
N GLN A 1031 25.71 -3.33 30.11
CA GLN A 1031 25.21 -2.34 31.07
C GLN A 1031 24.96 -2.94 32.45
N GLN A 1032 24.49 -4.19 32.55
CA GLN A 1032 24.46 -4.87 33.83
C GLN A 1032 25.86 -5.12 34.42
N GLU A 1033 26.89 -5.35 33.59
CA GLU A 1033 28.28 -5.42 34.05
C GLU A 1033 28.80 -4.04 34.47
N ARG A 1034 28.47 -2.98 33.72
CA ARG A 1034 28.79 -1.59 34.03
C ARG A 1034 28.25 -1.16 35.39
N VAL A 1035 26.94 -1.22 35.60
CA VAL A 1035 26.28 -0.84 36.87
C VAL A 1035 26.94 -1.50 38.08
N ARG A 1036 27.26 -2.80 37.99
CA ARG A 1036 27.91 -3.57 39.08
C ARG A 1036 29.34 -3.10 39.43
N ASN A 1037 30.01 -2.37 38.53
CA ASN A 1037 31.40 -1.91 38.70
C ASN A 1037 31.53 -0.39 38.87
N THR A 1038 30.61 0.41 38.30
CA THR A 1038 30.71 1.88 38.25
C THR A 1038 29.49 2.63 38.80
N MET A 1039 28.39 1.95 39.12
CA MET A 1039 27.15 2.54 39.65
C MET A 1039 26.48 3.57 38.72
N ASP A 1040 26.76 3.50 37.41
CA ASP A 1040 26.16 4.34 36.37
C ASP A 1040 25.66 3.51 35.17
N VAL A 1041 24.87 4.17 34.31
CA VAL A 1041 24.30 3.62 33.07
C VAL A 1041 24.71 4.52 31.90
N ASP A 1042 25.13 3.93 30.79
CA ASP A 1042 25.67 4.63 29.63
C ASP A 1042 25.36 3.86 28.35
N ILE A 1043 24.09 3.86 27.96
CA ILE A 1043 23.60 3.09 26.80
C ILE A 1043 24.06 3.74 25.49
N PHE A 1044 24.10 5.08 25.41
CA PHE A 1044 24.52 5.79 24.20
C PHE A 1044 25.95 5.43 23.79
N ASN A 1045 26.95 5.64 24.67
CA ASN A 1045 28.35 5.40 24.30
C ASN A 1045 28.62 3.89 24.12
N CYS A 1046 27.89 3.03 24.84
CA CYS A 1046 27.94 1.58 24.65
C CYS A 1046 27.43 1.12 23.26
N VAL A 1047 26.31 1.67 22.79
CA VAL A 1047 25.80 1.38 21.44
C VAL A 1047 26.71 2.00 20.37
N MET A 1048 27.28 3.18 20.63
CA MET A 1048 28.27 3.80 19.75
C MET A 1048 29.56 2.94 19.63
N GLU A 1049 30.15 2.48 20.75
CA GLU A 1049 31.31 1.60 20.71
C GLU A 1049 30.99 0.25 20.04
N MET A 1050 29.80 -0.31 20.22
CA MET A 1050 29.37 -1.48 19.43
C MET A 1050 29.27 -1.16 17.94
N ARG A 1051 28.73 0.00 17.54
CA ARG A 1051 28.63 0.42 16.13
C ARG A 1051 29.99 0.68 15.47
N THR A 1052 31.05 0.96 16.23
CA THR A 1052 32.44 0.97 15.67
C THR A 1052 32.98 -0.43 15.36
N GLN A 1053 32.45 -1.48 16.02
CA GLN A 1053 32.91 -2.87 15.89
C GLN A 1053 32.03 -3.71 14.93
N ARG A 1054 30.76 -3.36 14.74
CA ARG A 1054 29.88 -3.99 13.75
C ARG A 1054 28.79 -2.99 13.34
N PRO A 1055 28.47 -2.83 12.04
CA PRO A 1055 27.47 -1.85 11.62
C PRO A 1055 26.09 -2.14 12.20
N LEU A 1056 25.33 -1.07 12.44
CA LEU A 1056 23.91 -1.10 12.83
C LEU A 1056 23.58 -1.94 14.08
N MET A 1057 24.53 -2.10 15.00
CA MET A 1057 24.26 -2.69 16.32
C MET A 1057 23.17 -1.87 17.04
N VAL A 1058 22.11 -2.57 17.48
CA VAL A 1058 20.77 -2.00 17.80
C VAL A 1058 20.18 -1.28 16.57
N GLN A 1059 19.18 -1.90 15.92
CA GLN A 1059 18.80 -1.55 14.55
C GLN A 1059 17.66 -0.55 14.40
N THR A 1060 16.86 -0.30 15.44
CA THR A 1060 15.73 0.66 15.38
C THR A 1060 15.60 1.45 16.67
N LEU A 1061 14.88 2.58 16.62
CA LEU A 1061 14.60 3.44 17.78
C LEU A 1061 13.86 2.67 18.89
N GLU A 1062 12.92 1.79 18.55
CA GLU A 1062 12.18 0.99 19.53
C GLU A 1062 13.11 -0.01 20.24
N GLN A 1063 14.09 -0.57 19.53
CA GLN A 1063 15.12 -1.42 20.13
C GLN A 1063 16.03 -0.62 21.07
N TYR A 1064 16.37 0.63 20.73
CA TYR A 1064 17.17 1.52 21.56
C TYR A 1064 16.43 1.96 22.85
N ILE A 1065 15.16 2.34 22.72
CA ILE A 1065 14.26 2.63 23.86
C ILE A 1065 14.06 1.37 24.72
N PHE A 1066 13.93 0.19 24.11
CA PHE A 1066 13.76 -1.06 24.85
C PHE A 1066 15.00 -1.46 25.66
N VAL A 1067 16.22 -1.14 25.22
CA VAL A 1067 17.43 -1.30 26.06
C VAL A 1067 17.34 -0.42 27.33
N HIS A 1068 16.89 0.83 27.20
CA HIS A 1068 16.71 1.71 28.37
C HIS A 1068 15.65 1.15 29.32
N ARG A 1069 14.51 0.72 28.78
CA ARG A 1069 13.42 0.09 29.55
C ARG A 1069 13.88 -1.18 30.27
N LEU A 1070 14.63 -2.06 29.61
CA LEU A 1070 15.20 -3.27 30.21
C LEU A 1070 16.11 -2.96 31.40
N ILE A 1071 16.95 -1.93 31.31
CA ILE A 1071 17.84 -1.52 32.40
C ILE A 1071 17.06 -0.85 33.54
N MET A 1072 16.12 0.05 33.23
CA MET A 1072 15.26 0.70 34.22
C MET A 1072 14.48 -0.34 35.05
N GLU A 1073 13.82 -1.30 34.39
CA GLU A 1073 13.05 -2.33 35.10
C GLU A 1073 13.96 -3.31 35.86
N TRP A 1074 15.15 -3.62 35.36
CA TRP A 1074 16.13 -4.45 36.09
C TRP A 1074 16.67 -3.77 37.35
N LEU A 1075 16.94 -2.46 37.31
CA LEU A 1075 17.40 -1.67 38.45
C LEU A 1075 16.32 -1.57 39.54
N LEU A 1076 15.07 -1.32 39.13
CA LEU A 1076 13.94 -1.18 40.06
C LEU A 1076 13.49 -2.52 40.65
N CYS A 1077 13.08 -3.48 39.81
CA CYS A 1077 12.58 -4.79 40.28
C CYS A 1077 13.66 -5.62 40.98
N LYS A 1078 14.91 -5.54 40.51
CA LYS A 1078 15.98 -6.51 40.84
C LYS A 1078 15.52 -7.93 40.51
N ASN A 1079 16.13 -8.96 41.10
CA ASN A 1079 15.71 -10.34 40.87
C ASN A 1079 14.61 -10.76 41.86
N THR A 1080 13.35 -10.69 41.41
CA THR A 1080 12.15 -11.18 42.11
C THR A 1080 11.75 -12.60 41.73
N PHE A 1081 12.52 -13.30 40.88
CA PHE A 1081 12.24 -14.69 40.54
C PHE A 1081 12.66 -15.65 41.66
N VAL A 1082 11.70 -16.37 42.22
CA VAL A 1082 11.90 -17.23 43.39
C VAL A 1082 11.58 -18.68 43.04
N MET A 1083 12.61 -19.55 43.07
CA MET A 1083 12.41 -21.00 43.02
C MET A 1083 11.57 -21.46 44.22
N LYS A 1084 10.68 -22.44 43.98
CA LYS A 1084 9.70 -22.95 44.96
C LYS A 1084 10.32 -23.33 46.31
N GLU A 1085 11.53 -23.87 46.27
CA GLU A 1085 12.31 -24.34 47.42
C GLU A 1085 12.72 -23.18 48.35
N ASN A 1086 12.87 -21.97 47.80
CA ASN A 1086 13.28 -20.76 48.51
C ASN A 1086 12.09 -19.86 48.91
N LEU A 1087 10.85 -20.22 48.53
CA LEU A 1087 9.67 -19.35 48.69
C LEU A 1087 9.36 -19.00 50.15
N SER A 1088 9.61 -19.91 51.09
CA SER A 1088 9.43 -19.66 52.54
C SER A 1088 10.44 -18.64 53.09
N VAL A 1089 11.70 -18.71 52.62
CA VAL A 1089 12.76 -17.76 52.98
C VAL A 1089 12.45 -16.38 52.39
N TYR A 1090 12.03 -16.33 51.13
CA TYR A 1090 11.64 -15.08 50.47
C TYR A 1090 10.40 -14.45 51.10
N ASN A 1091 9.38 -15.24 51.43
CA ASN A 1091 8.19 -14.74 52.15
C ASN A 1091 8.54 -14.19 53.54
N THR A 1092 9.56 -14.74 54.21
CA THR A 1092 10.07 -14.15 55.46
C THR A 1092 10.68 -12.78 55.17
N LYS A 1093 11.57 -12.69 54.17
CA LYS A 1093 12.18 -11.41 53.73
C LYS A 1093 11.14 -10.35 53.36
N LEU A 1094 10.04 -10.73 52.70
CA LEU A 1094 8.94 -9.82 52.34
C LEU A 1094 8.27 -9.15 53.56
N HIS A 1095 8.36 -9.75 54.75
CA HIS A 1095 7.82 -9.22 56.01
C HIS A 1095 8.89 -8.49 56.85
N ASP A 1096 10.17 -8.52 56.46
CA ASP A 1096 11.21 -7.75 57.13
C ASP A 1096 10.95 -6.25 56.93
N VAL A 1097 10.93 -5.49 58.02
CA VAL A 1097 10.67 -4.06 58.03
C VAL A 1097 11.98 -3.30 57.85
N ASN A 1098 12.03 -2.41 56.86
CA ASN A 1098 13.16 -1.50 56.65
C ASN A 1098 13.26 -0.51 57.83
N PRO A 1099 14.39 -0.45 58.57
CA PRO A 1099 14.55 0.43 59.73
C PRO A 1099 14.44 1.93 59.44
N GLU A 1100 14.66 2.36 58.20
CA GLU A 1100 14.68 3.77 57.80
C GLU A 1100 13.30 4.26 57.34
N THR A 1101 12.55 3.44 56.59
CA THR A 1101 11.20 3.80 56.11
C THR A 1101 10.07 3.35 57.03
N GLY A 1102 10.32 2.34 57.88
CA GLY A 1102 9.30 1.71 58.72
C GLY A 1102 8.34 0.79 57.95
N GLU A 1103 8.61 0.49 56.68
CA GLU A 1103 7.75 -0.34 55.81
C GLU A 1103 8.33 -1.74 55.58
N PRO A 1104 7.48 -2.77 55.42
CA PRO A 1104 7.91 -4.09 54.95
C PRO A 1104 8.46 -4.05 53.51
N GLU A 1105 9.44 -4.91 53.21
CA GLU A 1105 9.96 -5.15 51.85
C GLU A 1105 8.83 -5.40 50.82
N MET A 1106 7.74 -6.10 51.20
CA MET A 1106 6.56 -6.30 50.34
C MET A 1106 5.90 -4.98 49.92
N THR A 1107 5.82 -4.00 50.81
CA THR A 1107 5.29 -2.66 50.50
C THR A 1107 6.22 -1.91 49.55
N THR A 1108 7.54 -2.05 49.71
CA THR A 1108 8.53 -1.50 48.77
C THR A 1108 8.39 -2.13 47.38
N GLN A 1109 8.27 -3.46 47.28
CA GLN A 1109 8.09 -4.16 46.00
C GLN A 1109 6.75 -3.82 45.33
N PHE A 1110 5.67 -3.63 46.09
CA PHE A 1110 4.39 -3.18 45.54
C PHE A 1110 4.48 -1.75 44.97
N LYS A 1111 5.16 -0.82 45.66
CA LYS A 1111 5.35 0.57 45.18
C LYS A 1111 6.18 0.66 43.89
N ILE A 1112 7.08 -0.28 43.64
CA ILE A 1112 7.89 -0.33 42.41
C ILE A 1112 7.02 -0.54 41.17
N LEU A 1113 5.90 -1.26 41.27
CA LEU A 1113 5.00 -1.50 40.13
C LEU A 1113 4.48 -0.20 39.51
N ALA A 1114 4.16 0.79 40.35
CA ALA A 1114 3.69 2.12 39.92
C ALA A 1114 4.80 3.03 39.35
N GLN A 1115 6.08 2.63 39.41
CA GLN A 1115 7.21 3.36 38.80
C GLN A 1115 7.57 2.81 37.42
N ILE A 1116 7.10 1.60 37.10
CA ILE A 1116 7.35 0.86 35.86
C ILE A 1116 6.15 0.95 34.90
N LEU A 1117 4.95 1.08 35.45
CA LEU A 1117 3.71 1.28 34.71
C LEU A 1117 3.34 2.78 34.74
N PRO A 1118 3.54 3.53 33.64
CA PRO A 1118 3.11 4.92 33.57
C PRO A 1118 1.57 5.01 33.55
N GLU A 1119 1.01 6.11 34.05
CA GLU A 1119 -0.43 6.35 33.96
C GLU A 1119 -0.87 6.44 32.48
N PRO A 1120 -1.99 5.80 32.10
CA PRO A 1120 -2.48 5.82 30.73
C PRO A 1120 -2.97 7.22 30.34
N LYS A 1121 -2.42 7.78 29.25
CA LYS A 1121 -2.88 9.04 28.66
C LYS A 1121 -4.36 8.89 28.22
N MET A 1122 -5.15 9.97 28.32
CA MET A 1122 -6.63 9.90 28.15
C MET A 1122 -7.09 9.33 26.80
N ASP A 1123 -6.33 9.56 25.74
CA ASP A 1123 -6.52 8.99 24.40
C ASP A 1123 -6.51 7.45 24.40
N THR A 1124 -5.69 6.83 25.24
CA THR A 1124 -5.57 5.36 25.32
C THR A 1124 -6.80 4.66 25.92
N ASN A 1125 -7.67 5.39 26.62
CA ASN A 1125 -8.91 4.90 27.26
C ASN A 1125 -10.20 5.45 26.60
N ALA A 1126 -10.09 6.22 25.51
CA ALA A 1126 -11.16 7.05 24.96
C ALA A 1126 -12.53 6.36 24.78
N ALA A 1127 -12.60 5.09 24.36
CA ALA A 1127 -13.88 4.42 24.11
C ALA A 1127 -14.74 4.24 25.37
N GLY A 1128 -14.12 4.08 26.54
CA GLY A 1128 -14.82 4.00 27.83
C GLY A 1128 -15.14 5.37 28.45
N LEU A 1129 -14.59 6.45 27.88
CA LEU A 1129 -14.84 7.84 28.25
C LEU A 1129 -15.91 8.51 27.36
N LEU A 1130 -16.35 7.85 26.29
CA LEU A 1130 -17.49 8.31 25.47
C LEU A 1130 -18.76 8.43 26.33
N PRO A 1131 -19.57 9.51 26.18
CA PRO A 1131 -20.71 9.80 27.08
C PRO A 1131 -21.67 8.62 27.29
N GLU A 1132 -21.97 7.88 26.22
CA GLU A 1132 -22.85 6.69 26.19
C GLU A 1132 -22.25 5.44 26.87
N ASN A 1133 -20.94 5.45 27.15
CA ASN A 1133 -20.21 4.36 27.80
C ASN A 1133 -19.79 4.69 29.24
N VAL A 1134 -19.78 5.97 29.65
CA VAL A 1134 -19.43 6.39 31.02
C VAL A 1134 -20.27 5.65 32.07
N GLU A 1135 -21.60 5.62 31.91
CA GLU A 1135 -22.51 4.93 32.84
C GLU A 1135 -22.36 3.39 32.83
N LYS A 1136 -21.63 2.82 31.86
CA LYS A 1136 -21.34 1.37 31.82
C LYS A 1136 -20.13 0.99 32.69
N ASN A 1137 -19.39 1.96 33.21
CA ASN A 1137 -18.27 1.75 34.14
C ASN A 1137 -18.77 1.77 35.59
N ARG A 1138 -18.43 0.74 36.38
CA ARG A 1138 -18.78 0.67 37.81
C ARG A 1138 -17.94 1.62 38.66
N GLU A 1139 -16.68 1.82 38.28
CA GLU A 1139 -15.75 2.78 38.87
C GLU A 1139 -15.23 3.70 37.75
N PRO A 1140 -15.38 5.04 37.83
CA PRO A 1140 -14.99 5.95 36.74
C PRO A 1140 -13.51 5.88 36.37
N ASP A 1141 -12.64 5.61 37.34
CA ASP A 1141 -11.18 5.60 37.15
C ASP A 1141 -10.64 4.23 36.69
N ILE A 1142 -11.48 3.19 36.62
CA ILE A 1142 -11.10 1.82 36.23
C ILE A 1142 -11.71 1.50 34.87
N ILE A 1143 -11.09 2.03 33.81
CA ILE A 1143 -11.53 1.90 32.42
C ILE A 1143 -10.52 1.05 31.62
N PRO A 1144 -10.97 0.13 30.76
CA PRO A 1144 -10.10 -0.67 29.90
C PRO A 1144 -9.42 0.16 28.79
N LEU A 1145 -8.14 -0.11 28.57
CA LEU A 1145 -7.36 0.41 27.44
C LEU A 1145 -8.00 -0.01 26.10
N ASN A 1146 -8.16 0.95 25.19
CA ASN A 1146 -8.73 0.77 23.85
C ASN A 1146 -8.10 -0.40 23.07
N ARG A 1147 -6.79 -0.64 23.27
CA ARG A 1147 -6.02 -1.71 22.62
C ARG A 1147 -6.36 -3.12 23.12
N PHE A 1148 -6.89 -3.24 24.34
CA PHE A 1148 -7.10 -4.52 25.02
C PHE A 1148 -8.57 -4.80 25.38
N ARG A 1149 -9.48 -3.86 25.14
CA ARG A 1149 -10.91 -4.10 25.35
C ARG A 1149 -11.47 -5.14 24.35
N PRO A 1150 -12.42 -5.97 24.76
CA PRO A 1150 -13.27 -6.70 23.81
C PRO A 1150 -14.24 -5.75 23.11
N PHE A 1151 -14.76 -6.21 21.97
CA PHE A 1151 -15.80 -5.56 21.19
C PHE A 1151 -17.01 -6.49 21.20
N LEU A 1152 -18.19 -5.96 21.53
CA LEU A 1152 -19.42 -6.77 21.50
C LEU A 1152 -19.93 -6.85 20.06
N ILE A 1153 -20.11 -8.08 19.57
CA ILE A 1153 -20.40 -8.42 18.16
C ILE A 1153 -21.89 -8.79 17.98
N THR A 1154 -22.52 -9.41 18.98
CA THR A 1154 -23.97 -9.67 18.94
C THR A 1154 -24.74 -8.34 18.85
N GLU A 1155 -25.45 -8.13 17.75
CA GLU A 1155 -26.33 -6.97 17.51
C GLU A 1155 -27.53 -6.95 18.48
N VAL A 1156 -28.01 -5.75 18.83
CA VAL A 1156 -29.18 -5.55 19.71
C VAL A 1156 -29.97 -4.31 19.27
N ASP A 1157 -31.25 -4.48 18.96
CA ASP A 1157 -32.17 -3.37 18.65
C ASP A 1157 -32.67 -2.63 19.92
N GLU A 1158 -31.77 -2.26 20.84
CA GLU A 1158 -32.09 -1.52 22.08
C GLU A 1158 -31.27 -0.22 22.20
N PRO A 1159 -31.90 0.96 22.36
CA PRO A 1159 -31.19 2.24 22.49
C PRO A 1159 -30.24 2.30 23.69
N GLY A 1160 -29.00 2.77 23.48
CA GLY A 1160 -27.95 2.85 24.50
C GLY A 1160 -27.11 1.58 24.64
N ILE A 1161 -27.43 0.51 23.90
CA ILE A 1161 -26.48 -0.58 23.66
C ILE A 1161 -25.38 -0.10 22.70
N THR A 1162 -24.15 -0.55 22.93
CA THR A 1162 -22.94 -0.13 22.19
C THR A 1162 -22.03 -1.35 21.99
N ASN A 1163 -20.92 -1.23 21.24
CA ASN A 1163 -19.91 -2.30 21.12
C ASN A 1163 -18.97 -2.39 22.35
N TYR A 1164 -19.26 -1.66 23.43
CA TYR A 1164 -18.39 -1.50 24.60
C TYR A 1164 -18.91 -2.25 25.83
N ILE A 1165 -17.98 -2.88 26.55
CA ILE A 1165 -18.14 -3.32 27.93
C ILE A 1165 -16.83 -3.04 28.69
N ASN A 1166 -16.95 -2.71 29.98
CA ASN A 1166 -15.80 -2.57 30.86
C ASN A 1166 -15.15 -3.96 31.12
N ALA A 1167 -14.21 -4.32 30.24
CA ALA A 1167 -13.48 -5.57 30.24
C ALA A 1167 -12.14 -5.44 29.49
N SER A 1168 -11.19 -6.33 29.74
CA SER A 1168 -9.91 -6.40 28.99
C SER A 1168 -9.45 -7.83 28.81
N PHE A 1169 -8.84 -8.10 27.65
CA PHE A 1169 -8.04 -9.29 27.42
C PHE A 1169 -6.74 -9.21 28.22
N ILE A 1170 -6.39 -10.32 28.88
CA ILE A 1170 -5.16 -10.48 29.64
C ILE A 1170 -4.45 -11.73 29.10
N ASP A 1171 -3.20 -11.55 28.66
CA ASP A 1171 -2.31 -12.66 28.29
C ASP A 1171 -2.08 -13.58 29.50
N GLY A 1172 -2.14 -14.89 29.29
CA GLY A 1172 -1.89 -15.88 30.33
C GLY A 1172 -0.46 -16.41 30.31
N VAL A 1173 -0.25 -17.53 30.99
CA VAL A 1173 1.08 -18.18 31.06
C VAL A 1173 1.39 -18.97 29.78
N SER A 1174 0.35 -19.45 29.08
CA SER A 1174 0.50 -20.37 27.94
C SER A 1174 -0.05 -19.82 26.62
N SER A 1175 -0.95 -18.84 26.68
CA SER A 1175 -1.62 -18.27 25.50
C SER A 1175 -1.81 -16.76 25.59
N GLN A 1176 -1.89 -16.10 24.44
CA GLN A 1176 -2.33 -14.71 24.36
C GLN A 1176 -3.84 -14.62 24.58
N SER A 1177 -4.31 -13.55 25.23
CA SER A 1177 -5.73 -13.35 25.58
C SER A 1177 -6.37 -14.56 26.30
N GLU A 1178 -5.60 -15.26 27.14
CA GLU A 1178 -6.03 -16.48 27.87
C GLU A 1178 -7.18 -16.19 28.86
N PHE A 1179 -7.26 -14.96 29.36
CA PHE A 1179 -8.32 -14.49 30.25
C PHE A 1179 -8.98 -13.21 29.74
N ILE A 1180 -10.24 -13.00 30.15
CA ILE A 1180 -10.92 -11.71 30.07
C ILE A 1180 -11.26 -11.28 31.50
N THR A 1181 -10.70 -10.17 31.95
CA THR A 1181 -11.07 -9.54 33.23
C THR A 1181 -12.15 -8.50 32.98
N THR A 1182 -13.24 -8.53 33.75
CA THR A 1182 -14.36 -7.59 33.64
C THR A 1182 -14.93 -7.27 35.02
N GLN A 1183 -15.55 -6.10 35.16
CA GLN A 1183 -16.24 -5.70 36.39
C GLN A 1183 -17.41 -6.64 36.73
N MET A 1184 -17.87 -6.62 38.00
CA MET A 1184 -19.18 -7.19 38.35
C MET A 1184 -20.28 -6.45 37.56
N PRO A 1185 -21.09 -7.13 36.71
CA PRO A 1185 -22.06 -6.46 35.85
C PRO A 1185 -22.98 -5.50 36.62
N LEU A 1186 -23.25 -4.34 36.02
CA LEU A 1186 -24.29 -3.42 36.47
C LEU A 1186 -25.64 -3.89 35.92
N PRO A 1187 -26.79 -3.55 36.53
CA PRO A 1187 -28.10 -4.07 36.10
C PRO A 1187 -28.39 -3.85 34.60
N HIS A 1188 -27.99 -2.70 34.05
CA HIS A 1188 -28.10 -2.35 32.63
C HIS A 1188 -27.01 -2.98 31.74
N THR A 1189 -25.88 -3.44 32.30
CA THR A 1189 -24.81 -4.13 31.54
C THR A 1189 -24.87 -5.65 31.65
N ILE A 1190 -25.93 -6.23 32.24
CA ILE A 1190 -26.11 -7.70 32.28
C ILE A 1190 -26.26 -8.27 30.86
N LEU A 1191 -26.93 -7.57 29.95
CA LEU A 1191 -27.04 -7.98 28.54
C LEU A 1191 -25.66 -7.93 27.87
N ASP A 1192 -24.93 -6.83 28.03
CA ASP A 1192 -23.57 -6.64 27.50
C ASP A 1192 -22.59 -7.71 28.01
N PHE A 1193 -22.74 -8.16 29.27
CA PHE A 1193 -21.99 -9.29 29.81
C PHE A 1193 -22.33 -10.63 29.14
N TRP A 1194 -23.60 -10.90 28.82
CA TRP A 1194 -23.98 -12.13 28.12
C TRP A 1194 -23.65 -12.10 26.61
N ARG A 1195 -23.62 -10.91 25.99
CA ARG A 1195 -23.00 -10.70 24.66
C ARG A 1195 -21.52 -11.08 24.69
N LEU A 1196 -20.74 -10.56 25.65
CA LEU A 1196 -19.33 -10.90 25.84
C LEU A 1196 -19.10 -12.42 25.96
N VAL A 1197 -19.92 -13.10 26.76
CA VAL A 1197 -19.85 -14.56 26.95
C VAL A 1197 -20.20 -15.34 25.67
N HIS A 1198 -21.16 -14.87 24.90
CA HIS A 1198 -21.57 -15.48 23.63
C HIS A 1198 -20.52 -15.27 22.53
N ASP A 1199 -20.11 -14.03 22.30
CA ASP A 1199 -19.28 -13.63 21.16
C ASP A 1199 -17.88 -14.24 21.24
N TYR A 1200 -17.29 -14.27 22.44
CA TYR A 1200 -15.99 -14.90 22.69
C TYR A 1200 -16.09 -16.34 23.20
N GLN A 1201 -17.26 -16.97 23.07
CA GLN A 1201 -17.50 -18.40 23.36
C GLN A 1201 -17.01 -18.84 24.75
N ILE A 1202 -17.23 -18.01 25.77
CA ILE A 1202 -16.65 -18.17 27.11
C ILE A 1202 -17.30 -19.35 27.85
N LYS A 1203 -16.51 -20.39 28.13
CA LYS A 1203 -16.99 -21.66 28.73
C LYS A 1203 -16.88 -21.71 30.25
N THR A 1204 -16.28 -20.72 30.89
CA THR A 1204 -16.06 -20.69 32.34
C THR A 1204 -16.05 -19.25 32.81
N ILE A 1205 -16.84 -18.95 33.85
CA ILE A 1205 -16.95 -17.62 34.46
C ILE A 1205 -16.52 -17.77 35.92
N VAL A 1206 -15.53 -16.98 36.35
CA VAL A 1206 -15.04 -16.97 37.73
C VAL A 1206 -15.50 -15.68 38.40
N CYS A 1207 -16.51 -15.77 39.27
CA CYS A 1207 -16.95 -14.64 40.09
C CYS A 1207 -16.20 -14.66 41.43
N LEU A 1208 -15.48 -13.59 41.73
CA LEU A 1208 -14.73 -13.41 42.99
C LEU A 1208 -15.52 -12.61 44.04
N ASN A 1209 -16.68 -12.07 43.68
CA ASN A 1209 -17.51 -11.22 44.52
C ASN A 1209 -18.65 -12.02 45.15
N ASN A 1210 -18.93 -11.77 46.42
CA ASN A 1210 -20.24 -12.08 46.99
C ASN A 1210 -21.26 -11.02 46.52
N LEU A 1211 -22.53 -11.43 46.34
CA LEU A 1211 -23.62 -10.48 46.14
C LEU A 1211 -23.81 -9.66 47.43
N ASP A 1212 -23.48 -8.36 47.41
CA ASP A 1212 -23.80 -7.48 48.53
C ASP A 1212 -25.30 -7.13 48.49
N LYS A 1213 -25.96 -7.27 49.64
CA LYS A 1213 -27.38 -6.95 49.82
C LYS A 1213 -27.62 -5.47 50.14
N LYS A 1214 -26.55 -4.67 50.18
CA LYS A 1214 -26.58 -3.20 50.38
C LYS A 1214 -26.35 -2.41 49.10
N ASP A 1215 -25.74 -3.01 48.09
CA ASP A 1215 -25.55 -2.41 46.77
C ASP A 1215 -26.65 -2.93 45.84
N GLU A 1216 -27.63 -2.08 45.52
CA GLU A 1216 -28.72 -2.43 44.61
C GLU A 1216 -28.26 -2.65 43.17
N THR A 1217 -27.01 -2.29 42.84
CA THR A 1217 -26.36 -2.59 41.55
C THR A 1217 -25.58 -3.93 41.57
N CYS A 1218 -25.44 -4.60 42.71
CA CYS A 1218 -24.73 -5.88 42.86
C CYS A 1218 -25.68 -7.08 42.63
N GLN A 1219 -26.34 -7.13 41.47
CA GLN A 1219 -27.40 -8.10 41.19
C GLN A 1219 -26.85 -9.40 40.55
N PRO A 1220 -27.50 -10.56 40.77
CA PRO A 1220 -27.11 -11.81 40.11
C PRO A 1220 -27.39 -11.75 38.61
N TYR A 1221 -26.33 -11.79 37.79
CA TYR A 1221 -26.41 -11.92 36.34
C TYR A 1221 -26.82 -13.33 35.86
N TRP A 1222 -27.46 -14.14 36.72
CA TRP A 1222 -27.87 -15.52 36.45
C TRP A 1222 -29.23 -15.85 37.09
N GLY A 1223 -29.96 -16.82 36.51
CA GLY A 1223 -31.29 -17.24 37.00
C GLY A 1223 -31.26 -17.84 38.41
N MET A 1224 -31.96 -17.20 39.36
CA MET A 1224 -32.03 -17.60 40.77
C MET A 1224 -33.23 -18.51 41.07
N GLY A 1225 -33.38 -19.56 40.26
CA GLY A 1225 -34.46 -20.56 40.35
C GLY A 1225 -35.26 -20.62 39.04
N GLU A 1226 -35.78 -19.48 38.62
CA GLU A 1226 -36.29 -19.28 37.26
C GLU A 1226 -35.16 -18.92 36.28
N PRO A 1227 -35.33 -19.15 34.95
CA PRO A 1227 -34.40 -18.68 33.93
C PRO A 1227 -34.32 -17.14 33.93
N LEU A 1228 -33.10 -16.61 33.86
CA LEU A 1228 -32.90 -15.19 33.56
C LEU A 1228 -33.10 -14.98 32.05
N ILE A 1229 -33.88 -13.96 31.68
CA ILE A 1229 -34.11 -13.56 30.29
C ILE A 1229 -33.48 -12.16 30.12
N CYS A 1230 -32.51 -12.07 29.21
CA CYS A 1230 -31.80 -10.83 28.87
C CYS A 1230 -32.22 -10.41 27.46
N SER A 1231 -33.11 -9.41 27.39
CA SER A 1231 -33.83 -9.04 26.16
C SER A 1231 -34.53 -10.25 25.51
N ASN A 1232 -34.88 -10.13 24.22
CA ASN A 1232 -35.35 -11.24 23.39
C ASN A 1232 -34.18 -12.14 22.88
N LEU A 1233 -32.96 -11.88 23.32
CA LEU A 1233 -31.73 -12.51 22.81
C LEU A 1233 -31.32 -13.74 23.60
N PHE A 1234 -31.16 -13.63 24.92
CA PHE A 1234 -30.56 -14.69 25.73
C PHE A 1234 -31.45 -15.18 26.86
N ARG A 1235 -31.52 -16.50 27.02
CA ARG A 1235 -32.16 -17.17 28.16
C ARG A 1235 -31.13 -18.02 28.89
N ILE A 1236 -30.83 -17.63 30.13
CA ILE A 1236 -29.82 -18.23 30.99
C ILE A 1236 -30.52 -19.07 32.05
N THR A 1237 -30.48 -20.39 31.87
CA THR A 1237 -31.10 -21.36 32.79
C THR A 1237 -30.02 -21.99 33.67
N THR A 1238 -30.14 -21.87 34.99
CA THR A 1238 -29.28 -22.59 35.94
C THR A 1238 -29.67 -24.07 35.97
N THR A 1239 -28.86 -24.95 35.38
CA THR A 1239 -29.17 -26.39 35.24
C THR A 1239 -28.64 -27.22 36.42
N ALA A 1240 -27.57 -26.79 37.07
CA ALA A 1240 -27.07 -27.39 38.30
C ALA A 1240 -26.38 -26.36 39.20
N VAL A 1241 -26.40 -26.61 40.52
CA VAL A 1241 -25.64 -25.86 41.52
C VAL A 1241 -24.98 -26.85 42.47
N GLN A 1242 -23.67 -26.72 42.68
CA GLN A 1242 -22.90 -27.54 43.63
C GLN A 1242 -22.09 -26.61 44.55
N LYS A 1243 -22.03 -26.91 45.85
CA LYS A 1243 -21.15 -26.21 46.78
C LYS A 1243 -19.96 -27.10 47.15
N LYS A 1244 -18.74 -26.63 46.85
CA LYS A 1244 -17.47 -27.33 47.05
C LYS A 1244 -16.59 -26.50 47.99
N GLY A 1245 -16.76 -26.73 49.30
CA GLY A 1245 -16.15 -25.89 50.34
C GLY A 1245 -16.73 -24.48 50.32
N GLU A 1246 -15.88 -23.49 50.08
CA GLU A 1246 -16.28 -22.07 49.97
C GLU A 1246 -16.80 -21.73 48.55
N ILE A 1247 -16.42 -22.50 47.54
CA ILE A 1247 -16.79 -22.29 46.13
C ILE A 1247 -18.23 -22.75 45.87
N VAL A 1248 -18.99 -21.96 45.12
CA VAL A 1248 -20.30 -22.34 44.57
C VAL A 1248 -20.19 -22.44 43.04
N GLU A 1249 -20.23 -23.66 42.55
CA GLU A 1249 -20.22 -24.00 41.12
C GLU A 1249 -21.64 -23.95 40.57
N ARG A 1250 -21.83 -23.29 39.43
CA ARG A 1250 -23.12 -23.18 38.73
C ARG A 1250 -22.95 -23.64 37.30
N THR A 1251 -23.70 -24.66 36.89
CA THR A 1251 -23.83 -25.00 35.47
C THR A 1251 -24.96 -24.16 34.90
N LEU A 1252 -24.65 -23.36 33.88
CA LEU A 1252 -25.58 -22.46 33.23
C LEU A 1252 -25.75 -22.90 31.77
N ALA A 1253 -26.99 -23.05 31.32
CA ALA A 1253 -27.32 -23.20 29.90
C ALA A 1253 -27.68 -21.82 29.33
N LEU A 1254 -26.85 -21.33 28.41
CA LEU A 1254 -27.11 -20.12 27.63
C LEU A 1254 -27.82 -20.53 26.33
N GLU A 1255 -29.10 -20.19 26.21
CA GLU A 1255 -29.85 -20.32 24.97
C GLU A 1255 -29.92 -18.97 24.25
N ASN A 1256 -29.37 -18.89 23.03
CA ASN A 1256 -29.69 -17.82 22.09
C ASN A 1256 -31.11 -18.08 21.55
N MET A 1257 -32.05 -17.17 21.82
CA MET A 1257 -33.46 -17.39 21.52
C MET A 1257 -33.83 -17.11 20.06
N LEU A 1258 -33.05 -16.29 19.34
CA LEU A 1258 -33.27 -16.03 17.90
C LEU A 1258 -33.09 -17.31 17.07
N SER A 1259 -32.14 -18.19 17.44
CA SER A 1259 -31.80 -19.38 16.67
C SER A 1259 -32.93 -20.42 16.59
N LYS A 1260 -33.99 -20.31 17.43
CA LYS A 1260 -35.12 -21.25 17.43
C LYS A 1260 -36.23 -20.89 16.42
N VAL A 1261 -36.24 -19.67 15.88
CA VAL A 1261 -37.27 -19.23 14.93
C VAL A 1261 -37.08 -19.84 13.54
N MET A 1262 -35.84 -20.14 13.15
CA MET A 1262 -35.49 -20.73 11.84
C MET A 1262 -35.72 -22.24 11.70
N MET A 1263 -36.34 -22.93 12.68
CA MET A 1263 -36.65 -24.36 12.60
C MET A 1263 -38.14 -24.68 12.33
N PHE A 1264 -38.96 -23.68 12.01
CA PHE A 1264 -40.40 -23.83 11.74
C PHE A 1264 -40.89 -23.17 10.44
N TRP A 1265 -39.99 -22.95 9.49
CA TRP A 1265 -40.26 -22.53 8.11
C TRP A 1265 -39.45 -23.38 7.13
#